data_AF-A0A8H8DDW9-F1
#
_entry.id   AF-A0A8H8DDW9-F1
#
_cell.length_a   1.000
_cell.length_b   1.000
_cell.length_c   1.000
_cell.angle_alpha   90.00
_cell.angle_beta   90.00
_cell.angle_gamma   90.00
#
_symmetry.space_group_name_H-M   'P 1'
#
loop_
_entity.id
_entity.type
_entity.pdbx_description
1 polymer ?
#
loop_
_entity_poly.entity_id
_entity_poly.type
_entity_poly.pdbx_seq_one_letter_code
_entity_poly.pdbx_strand_id
1 'polypeptide(L)'
;MDQRVGLKVRNLSVAVKSKVKNKDSHHADEKDNFNAKSPRILNDISFDVGSGELIALMGGSGAGKTTLLHTLSQRTNVKNKKLEYSGSIEYTRANESIKHIKHAYLLQTDFFLPGLTVLETFQTQADLRLPPYVSHEEKEQLINYIMDVLELTHLKDTRICKFSSHATTLSGGEQRRVSLAIQLLSRPSILFLDEPTTGLDTSSSLKLVQLLHKLASNTYGITVILSIHQPRPEICDLFDKVCLLTKGGRLIYFGNLKDEAQSYFSDIGYAPEVNRHISDHVMSLSVKDSSTVESESKSTARINHLVETWKNNHYYEYDSAPKKDHAQYMENLKLFATPKQDEISFLTELKVLTKRTFKLTYRDIQTLLVLNLGFVFLAVTLGWIFYRPKHDLAGIRSLISVQYVVLEVVGFCAMFIEVERLWNTDGAYFYREYQEHVASIPAFIISRRLAKFLLEDLPMTIIWSIITFFMWGLRVGNGSHFGIYFTVTLLVQLACMSSTLLIYAVSSSVAMSTMYINLLYQVQNSASGYFVNAKTMPVYVRWLKYLAYFWYGFGALTANQLTDWVGDCPYDDESQCGDYIGNEQLKIWGFPQNWIAEPIGILIVWVTGFIILSGVALRLKNLDVGMAKTKKNKLGDEDETHEDKDKSVDATEDTLGGGVEFNSNEVTAASEIVEDRYPIDLELHNVHLSVKEKNILGKRVGTKILLNNVNALFKANAVNCIMGPSGSGKSTCLNYLSNRLDRSASFVASGEIKVNGVQDIPRSELSRISAYVTQHDSSLISNLTVRETLYYQAKLRLPLDQHPMIPRIVNTLIRQTGLVDCADTLVGDDYVKGLSGGEKRRLSISIQLLSKPKVLFLDEPTSGLDSSTAKAIFDLLSELAIENGTTVILTIHQPSEEIFLSFGSLLFLGKGGNVIYNGSANGIVEYLANLGFENHSQLNIADYILDLISHGADDDEDAQAVDGRIEMLVNNWAYNVKHHDEKATTNSQRQVVDLSQFYFKRLPFVHTFSTVTKRQFLTSFRSKDSIISRIGQTVFLTIVHTLFFAPLKNTQDGINNRLGLIQEVLNLYFVGFVNNISLYPFERDLFYQEYRDGIYGVTEFGISYLLNELPTEIIPCFFFSALIVFVCGLPRNAAMYFAMFATGFISINCGESIGIFFNSVFKHMEVATNVLSNLIIIAVFMGGTMSLHMPHFFKAMNYLSPMKYAVSICANLGFKNQTFSCNSTGDCSLKTGQDVLQYYNLEANIGAMFGGIFACFVIYRLLAICSIYVRVKWF
;
A
#
# COMPACT_ATOMS: atom_id res chain seq x y z
N MET A 1 26.35 10.79 -32.43
CA MET A 1 27.19 11.76 -31.68
C MET A 1 26.56 13.15 -31.55
N ASP A 2 25.54 13.51 -32.34
CA ASP A 2 25.01 14.89 -32.39
C ASP A 2 24.04 15.30 -31.26
N GLN A 3 23.59 14.39 -30.39
CA GLN A 3 22.55 14.65 -29.37
C GLN A 3 23.08 14.84 -27.93
N ARG A 4 24.35 15.26 -27.77
CA ARG A 4 24.95 15.46 -26.46
C ARG A 4 24.41 16.73 -25.79
N VAL A 5 24.09 16.65 -24.50
CA VAL A 5 23.47 17.74 -23.73
C VAL A 5 24.19 17.97 -22.41
N GLY A 6 24.65 19.19 -22.14
CA GLY A 6 25.16 19.62 -20.84
C GLY A 6 24.09 20.39 -20.04
N LEU A 7 24.39 20.69 -18.78
CA LEU A 7 23.47 21.36 -17.85
C LEU A 7 24.23 22.43 -17.06
N LYS A 8 23.69 23.65 -17.00
CA LYS A 8 24.16 24.73 -16.13
C LYS A 8 23.08 25.12 -15.14
N VAL A 9 23.42 25.14 -13.85
CA VAL A 9 22.50 25.49 -12.76
C VAL A 9 23.02 26.74 -12.07
N ARG A 10 22.15 27.72 -11.83
CA ARG A 10 22.50 29.00 -11.20
C ARG A 10 21.47 29.41 -10.15
N ASN A 11 21.95 29.62 -8.92
CA ASN A 11 21.23 30.16 -7.76
C ASN A 11 19.89 29.46 -7.48
N LEU A 12 19.83 28.14 -7.72
CA LEU A 12 18.60 27.37 -7.63
C LEU A 12 18.17 27.26 -6.16
N SER A 13 16.97 27.77 -5.85
CA SER A 13 16.36 27.64 -4.52
C SER A 13 14.89 27.23 -4.60
N VAL A 14 14.47 26.40 -3.65
CA VAL A 14 13.09 25.90 -3.52
C VAL A 14 12.64 26.09 -2.08
N ALA A 15 11.55 26.84 -1.87
CA ALA A 15 11.01 27.13 -0.55
C ALA A 15 9.53 26.76 -0.43
N VAL A 16 9.08 26.39 0.78
CA VAL A 16 7.66 26.16 1.07
C VAL A 16 6.99 27.47 1.43
N LYS A 17 5.95 27.87 0.69
CA LYS A 17 5.17 29.08 1.03
C LYS A 17 4.48 28.89 2.36
N SER A 18 4.89 29.64 3.37
CA SER A 18 4.17 29.69 4.64
C SER A 18 2.86 30.47 4.43
N LYS A 19 1.73 29.88 4.80
CA LYS A 19 0.47 30.64 4.91
C LYS A 19 0.55 31.48 6.18
N VAL A 20 1.25 32.61 6.15
CA VAL A 20 1.00 33.65 7.14
C VAL A 20 -0.40 34.17 6.84
N LYS A 21 -1.37 33.83 7.70
CA LYS A 21 -2.65 34.53 7.75
C LYS A 21 -2.33 35.95 8.21
N ASN A 22 -2.15 36.89 7.28
CA ASN A 22 -2.39 38.29 7.59
C ASN A 22 -3.88 38.43 7.89
N LYS A 23 -4.25 38.22 9.16
CA LYS A 23 -5.43 38.83 9.73
C LYS A 23 -4.91 39.95 10.62
N ASP A 24 -5.39 41.14 10.29
CA ASP A 24 -5.41 42.34 11.10
C ASP A 24 -4.10 43.15 11.13
N SER A 25 -3.83 43.82 10.00
CA SER A 25 -3.09 45.07 10.02
C SER A 25 -4.02 46.21 10.44
N HIS A 26 -3.96 46.60 11.71
CA HIS A 26 -3.95 48.00 12.12
C HIS A 26 -3.34 48.12 13.52
N HIS A 27 -2.18 48.79 13.57
CA HIS A 27 -1.42 49.31 14.72
C HIS A 27 -0.23 48.52 15.29
N ALA A 28 0.94 49.18 15.18
CA ALA A 28 2.07 49.26 16.11
C ALA A 28 2.92 47.99 16.35
N ASP A 29 4.06 47.88 15.65
CA ASP A 29 5.39 48.36 16.08
C ASP A 29 6.50 47.56 15.37
N GLU A 30 7.26 48.26 14.53
CA GLU A 30 8.44 47.75 13.84
C GLU A 30 9.64 47.76 14.81
N LYS A 31 9.87 46.65 15.50
CA LYS A 31 11.18 46.18 16.04
C LYS A 31 10.93 45.01 16.99
N ASP A 32 10.69 43.82 16.43
CA ASP A 32 10.98 42.49 17.04
C ASP A 32 10.50 41.32 16.15
N ASN A 33 10.69 41.43 14.83
CA ASN A 33 10.48 40.30 13.91
C ASN A 33 11.79 39.52 13.72
N PHE A 34 12.25 38.83 14.77
CA PHE A 34 13.32 37.84 14.63
C PHE A 34 12.77 36.55 13.99
N ASN A 35 13.10 36.37 12.71
CA ASN A 35 13.33 35.09 12.02
C ASN A 35 12.27 33.97 12.13
N ALA A 36 11.11 34.13 11.49
CA ALA A 36 10.39 32.97 10.93
C ALA A 36 10.65 32.88 9.41
N LYS A 37 11.92 32.66 9.00
CA LYS A 37 12.24 32.37 7.60
C LYS A 37 11.50 31.09 7.19
N SER A 38 10.73 31.13 6.11
CA SER A 38 10.09 29.96 5.53
C SER A 38 11.12 28.84 5.33
N PRO A 39 10.82 27.57 5.70
CA PRO A 39 11.78 26.49 5.54
C PRO A 39 12.13 26.32 4.06
N ARG A 40 13.43 26.50 3.74
CA ARG A 40 14.00 26.29 2.41
C ARG A 40 14.42 24.83 2.28
N ILE A 41 14.04 24.20 1.18
CA ILE A 41 14.41 22.81 0.84
C ILE A 41 15.73 22.81 0.06
N LEU A 42 15.86 23.72 -0.91
CA LEU A 42 17.09 24.00 -1.65
C LEU A 42 17.45 25.48 -1.47
N ASN A 43 18.73 25.77 -1.31
CA ASN A 43 19.20 27.11 -1.02
C ASN A 43 20.48 27.43 -1.81
N ASP A 44 20.31 28.21 -2.88
CA ASP A 44 21.38 28.85 -3.64
C ASP A 44 22.40 27.87 -4.25
N ILE A 45 21.90 26.88 -4.99
CA ILE A 45 22.72 25.84 -5.62
C ILE A 45 23.15 26.28 -7.04
N SER A 46 24.45 26.24 -7.31
CA SER A 46 25.05 26.56 -8.62
C SER A 46 26.13 25.53 -8.97
N PHE A 47 26.07 24.95 -10.18
CA PHE A 47 27.09 24.03 -10.72
C PHE A 47 26.93 23.81 -12.23
N ASP A 48 27.99 23.31 -12.89
CA ASP A 48 28.03 23.08 -14.33
C ASP A 48 28.42 21.63 -14.69
N VAL A 49 27.61 21.03 -15.56
CA VAL A 49 27.71 19.66 -16.06
C VAL A 49 28.01 19.68 -17.55
N GLY A 50 29.15 19.08 -17.91
CA GLY A 50 29.53 18.84 -19.30
C GLY A 50 28.66 17.76 -19.95
N SER A 51 28.72 17.68 -21.28
CA SER A 51 27.92 16.71 -22.03
C SER A 51 28.60 15.34 -22.04
N GLY A 52 27.88 14.27 -21.69
CA GLY A 52 28.45 12.93 -21.54
C GLY A 52 29.25 12.74 -20.25
N GLU A 53 29.03 13.59 -19.24
CA GLU A 53 29.62 13.39 -17.91
C GLU A 53 28.71 12.51 -17.02
N LEU A 54 29.33 11.68 -16.19
CA LEU A 54 28.70 10.94 -15.10
C LEU A 54 28.89 11.68 -13.78
N ILE A 55 27.79 12.13 -13.18
CA ILE A 55 27.79 12.96 -11.97
C ILE A 55 27.06 12.27 -10.83
N ALA A 56 27.69 12.28 -9.65
CA ALA A 56 27.11 11.81 -8.40
C ALA A 56 26.63 12.98 -7.52
N LEU A 57 25.35 12.98 -7.14
CA LEU A 57 24.81 13.80 -6.06
C LEU A 57 24.95 13.05 -4.75
N MET A 58 25.83 13.54 -3.88
CA MET A 58 26.15 12.96 -2.57
C MET A 58 25.70 13.89 -1.44
N GLY A 59 25.50 13.33 -0.25
CA GLY A 59 25.09 14.09 0.93
C GLY A 59 24.20 13.30 1.86
N GLY A 60 24.07 13.74 3.10
CA GLY A 60 23.24 13.08 4.12
C GLY A 60 21.77 12.88 3.72
N SER A 61 21.08 12.02 4.46
CA SER A 61 19.63 11.85 4.35
C SER A 61 18.91 13.19 4.61
N GLY A 62 17.95 13.56 3.77
CA GLY A 62 17.26 14.86 3.90
C GLY A 62 18.05 16.09 3.41
N ALA A 63 19.21 15.92 2.75
CA ALA A 63 19.98 17.03 2.16
C ALA A 63 19.31 17.71 0.95
N GLY A 64 18.23 17.14 0.40
CA GLY A 64 17.52 17.71 -0.76
C GLY A 64 17.85 17.06 -2.11
N LYS A 65 18.66 15.98 -2.15
CA LYS A 65 19.09 15.26 -3.37
C LYS A 65 17.94 14.93 -4.34
N THR A 66 16.93 14.20 -3.89
CA THR A 66 15.73 13.87 -4.68
C THR A 66 14.96 15.12 -5.12
N THR A 67 14.92 16.18 -4.30
CA THR A 67 14.25 17.44 -4.67
C THR A 67 15.02 18.14 -5.78
N LEU A 68 16.35 18.13 -5.71
CA LEU A 68 17.21 18.64 -6.78
C LEU A 68 16.99 17.85 -8.07
N LEU A 69 17.04 16.51 -8.04
CA LEU A 69 16.76 15.66 -9.20
C LEU A 69 15.37 15.92 -9.82
N HIS A 70 14.33 16.03 -9.00
CA HIS A 70 12.99 16.35 -9.51
C HIS A 70 12.89 17.75 -10.14
N THR A 71 13.64 18.72 -9.62
CA THR A 71 13.70 20.08 -10.16
C THR A 71 14.48 20.11 -11.48
N LEU A 72 15.61 19.37 -11.56
CA LEU A 72 16.43 19.25 -12.77
C LEU A 72 15.76 18.44 -13.88
N SER A 73 14.96 17.43 -13.53
CA SER A 73 14.17 16.65 -14.49
C SER A 73 12.83 17.32 -14.84
N GLN A 74 12.56 18.54 -14.34
CA GLN A 74 11.34 19.29 -14.57
C GLN A 74 10.05 18.56 -14.12
N ARG A 75 10.17 17.54 -13.26
CA ARG A 75 9.04 16.76 -12.71
C ARG A 75 8.28 17.50 -11.62
N THR A 76 8.89 18.52 -11.02
CA THR A 76 8.20 19.40 -10.06
C THR A 76 7.14 20.24 -10.77
N ASN A 77 5.88 20.12 -10.34
CA ASN A 77 4.79 20.93 -10.89
C ASN A 77 4.92 22.40 -10.45
N VAL A 78 5.41 23.25 -11.34
CA VAL A 78 5.56 24.70 -11.07
C VAL A 78 4.23 25.42 -10.92
N LYS A 79 3.10 24.79 -11.27
CA LYS A 79 1.76 25.32 -10.96
C LYS A 79 1.33 25.08 -9.51
N ASN A 80 2.11 24.32 -8.73
CA ASN A 80 1.79 24.06 -7.33
C ASN A 80 1.92 25.36 -6.51
N LYS A 81 0.78 25.90 -6.07
CA LYS A 81 0.71 27.16 -5.31
C LYS A 81 1.46 27.14 -3.97
N LYS A 82 1.98 25.98 -3.54
CA LYS A 82 2.63 25.78 -2.24
C LYS A 82 4.16 25.95 -2.28
N LEU A 83 4.80 25.89 -3.45
CA LEU A 83 6.24 26.00 -3.58
C LEU A 83 6.63 27.32 -4.26
N GLU A 84 7.77 27.87 -3.88
CA GLU A 84 8.40 29.02 -4.48
C GLU A 84 9.75 28.60 -5.07
N TYR A 85 9.97 28.95 -6.33
CA TYR A 85 11.16 28.60 -7.10
C TYR A 85 11.90 29.88 -7.45
N SER A 86 13.23 29.86 -7.36
CA SER A 86 14.10 30.94 -7.82
C SER A 86 15.39 30.36 -8.39
N GLY A 87 16.05 31.13 -9.25
CA GLY A 87 17.24 30.69 -10.00
C GLY A 87 16.90 30.18 -11.41
N SER A 88 17.93 29.76 -12.15
CA SER A 88 17.82 29.33 -13.56
C SER A 88 18.52 27.99 -13.81
N ILE A 89 17.94 27.20 -14.70
CA ILE A 89 18.51 25.96 -15.23
C ILE A 89 18.61 26.14 -16.75
N GLU A 90 19.78 25.89 -17.33
CA GLU A 90 20.02 25.97 -18.77
C GLU A 90 20.59 24.65 -19.28
N TYR A 91 20.05 24.15 -20.40
CA TYR A 91 20.52 22.92 -21.03
C TYR A 91 21.31 23.28 -22.29
N THR A 92 22.61 23.02 -22.28
CA THR A 92 23.51 23.30 -23.41
C THR A 92 23.50 22.14 -24.38
N ARG A 93 23.35 22.40 -25.68
CA ARG A 93 23.28 21.36 -26.73
C ARG A 93 24.50 21.47 -27.63
N ALA A 94 25.11 20.34 -27.98
CA ALA A 94 26.24 20.33 -28.92
C ALA A 94 25.86 20.80 -30.34
N ASN A 95 24.59 20.63 -30.72
CA ASN A 95 24.06 21.07 -32.01
C ASN A 95 22.77 21.89 -31.78
N GLU A 96 22.81 23.20 -32.05
CA GLU A 96 21.68 24.12 -31.85
C GLU A 96 20.46 23.79 -32.72
N SER A 97 20.63 22.99 -33.78
CA SER A 97 19.55 22.50 -34.64
C SER A 97 18.57 21.56 -33.93
N ILE A 98 18.97 20.94 -32.81
CA ILE A 98 18.13 20.01 -32.03
C ILE A 98 17.20 20.80 -31.13
N LYS A 99 15.91 20.85 -31.49
CA LYS A 99 14.89 21.61 -30.73
C LYS A 99 14.44 20.94 -29.43
N HIS A 100 14.65 19.63 -29.27
CA HIS A 100 14.10 18.83 -28.17
C HIS A 100 15.14 17.92 -27.51
N ILE A 101 15.07 17.77 -26.19
CA ILE A 101 15.97 16.95 -25.38
C ILE A 101 15.21 15.71 -24.89
N LYS A 102 15.75 14.52 -25.17
CA LYS A 102 15.21 13.26 -24.64
C LYS A 102 15.82 12.99 -23.27
N HIS A 103 14.98 12.84 -22.25
CA HIS A 103 15.43 12.53 -20.90
C HIS A 103 14.68 11.32 -20.36
N ALA A 104 15.28 10.63 -19.40
CA ALA A 104 14.64 9.54 -18.67
C ALA A 104 14.91 9.69 -17.17
N TYR A 105 13.97 9.21 -16.35
CA TYR A 105 14.06 9.30 -14.88
C TYR A 105 13.81 7.93 -14.24
N LEU A 106 14.77 7.45 -13.46
CA LEU A 106 14.60 6.26 -12.64
C LEU A 106 14.17 6.67 -11.23
N LEU A 107 12.97 6.22 -10.81
CA LEU A 107 12.42 6.45 -9.47
C LEU A 107 13.18 5.63 -8.42
N GLN A 108 13.11 6.05 -7.15
CA GLN A 108 13.69 5.29 -6.04
C GLN A 108 13.02 3.91 -5.86
N THR A 109 11.70 3.82 -6.04
CA THR A 109 10.93 2.58 -5.90
C THR A 109 10.61 1.97 -7.26
N ASP A 110 10.86 0.66 -7.39
CA ASP A 110 10.51 -0.11 -8.59
C ASP A 110 9.05 -0.55 -8.55
N PHE A 111 8.33 -0.35 -9.65
CA PHE A 111 6.91 -0.68 -9.78
C PHE A 111 6.63 -1.38 -11.11
N PHE A 112 6.04 -2.57 -11.06
CA PHE A 112 5.80 -3.44 -12.21
C PHE A 112 4.37 -3.95 -12.26
N LEU A 113 3.89 -4.27 -13.47
CA LEU A 113 2.60 -4.93 -13.66
C LEU A 113 2.69 -6.43 -13.30
N PRO A 114 1.72 -6.98 -12.56
CA PRO A 114 1.71 -8.40 -12.22
C PRO A 114 1.48 -9.30 -13.45
N GLY A 115 2.22 -10.40 -13.56
CA GLY A 115 1.97 -11.45 -14.58
C GLY A 115 2.64 -11.30 -15.95
N LEU A 116 3.33 -10.19 -16.25
CA LEU A 116 4.19 -10.06 -17.44
C LEU A 116 5.59 -10.62 -17.20
N THR A 117 6.23 -11.11 -18.27
CA THR A 117 7.65 -11.47 -18.23
C THR A 117 8.53 -10.25 -18.47
N VAL A 118 9.84 -10.37 -18.19
CA VAL A 118 10.83 -9.31 -18.46
C VAL A 118 10.82 -8.92 -19.94
N LEU A 119 10.90 -9.91 -20.85
CA LEU A 119 10.87 -9.65 -22.30
C LEU A 119 9.59 -8.94 -22.74
N GLU A 120 8.43 -9.40 -22.26
CA GLU A 120 7.14 -8.83 -22.65
C GLU A 120 6.99 -7.39 -22.16
N THR A 121 7.56 -7.10 -20.99
CA THR A 121 7.60 -5.74 -20.44
C THR A 121 8.47 -4.86 -21.32
N PHE A 122 9.65 -5.33 -21.74
CA PHE A 122 10.53 -4.59 -22.65
C PHE A 122 9.92 -4.39 -24.03
N GLN A 123 9.31 -5.42 -24.62
CA GLN A 123 8.61 -5.30 -25.91
C GLN A 123 7.50 -4.24 -25.82
N THR A 124 6.70 -4.28 -24.76
CA THR A 124 5.61 -3.32 -24.59
C THR A 124 6.12 -1.90 -24.36
N GLN A 125 7.16 -1.73 -23.53
CA GLN A 125 7.76 -0.42 -23.27
C GLN A 125 8.49 0.13 -24.51
N ALA A 126 9.16 -0.72 -25.29
CA ALA A 126 9.80 -0.35 -26.55
C ALA A 126 8.76 0.11 -27.57
N ASP A 127 7.63 -0.59 -27.66
CA ASP A 127 6.54 -0.22 -28.55
C ASP A 127 5.86 1.10 -28.18
N LEU A 128 5.92 1.52 -26.90
CA LEU A 128 5.35 2.78 -26.40
C LEU A 128 6.36 3.94 -26.30
N ARG A 129 7.67 3.68 -26.27
CA ARG A 129 8.70 4.73 -26.11
C ARG A 129 9.46 5.04 -27.38
N LEU A 130 9.60 4.07 -28.28
CA LEU A 130 10.36 4.25 -29.51
C LEU A 130 9.48 4.87 -30.60
N PRO A 131 10.06 5.76 -31.43
CA PRO A 131 9.34 6.36 -32.55
C PRO A 131 8.77 5.32 -33.53
N PRO A 132 7.66 5.63 -34.23
CA PRO A 132 6.96 4.68 -35.09
C PRO A 132 7.73 4.25 -36.34
N TYR A 133 8.76 5.00 -36.76
CA TYR A 133 9.60 4.65 -37.91
C TYR A 133 10.65 3.58 -37.59
N VAL A 134 10.87 3.26 -36.31
CA VAL A 134 11.80 2.19 -35.89
C VAL A 134 11.13 0.84 -36.18
N SER A 135 11.78 0.02 -37.01
CA SER A 135 11.26 -1.28 -37.41
C SER A 135 11.18 -2.24 -36.21
N HIS A 136 10.27 -3.23 -36.26
CA HIS A 136 10.17 -4.23 -35.18
C HIS A 136 11.49 -4.99 -34.96
N GLU A 137 12.25 -5.24 -36.03
CA GLU A 137 13.54 -5.92 -35.96
C GLU A 137 14.60 -5.05 -35.24
N GLU A 138 14.65 -3.75 -35.54
CA GLU A 138 15.49 -2.81 -34.80
C GLU A 138 15.10 -2.71 -33.32
N LYS A 139 13.80 -2.77 -32.99
CA LYS A 139 13.34 -2.81 -31.60
C LYS A 139 13.80 -4.07 -30.89
N GLU A 140 13.68 -5.24 -31.52
CA GLU A 140 14.16 -6.50 -30.94
C GLU A 140 15.67 -6.53 -30.79
N GLN A 141 16.42 -6.02 -31.77
CA GLN A 141 17.87 -5.85 -31.67
C GLN A 141 18.25 -4.95 -30.50
N LEU A 142 17.55 -3.81 -30.32
CA LEU A 142 17.77 -2.92 -29.18
C LEU A 142 17.42 -3.60 -27.85
N ILE A 143 16.31 -4.33 -27.78
CA ILE A 143 15.91 -5.05 -26.55
C ILE A 143 16.93 -6.14 -26.21
N ASN A 144 17.35 -6.95 -27.18
CA ASN A 144 18.38 -7.98 -26.99
C ASN A 144 19.71 -7.35 -26.59
N TYR A 145 20.09 -6.24 -27.22
CA TYR A 145 21.29 -5.48 -26.86
C TYR A 145 21.23 -4.94 -25.44
N ILE A 146 20.11 -4.32 -25.02
CA ILE A 146 19.95 -3.81 -23.65
C ILE A 146 19.92 -4.96 -22.64
N MET A 147 19.29 -6.09 -22.97
CA MET A 147 19.29 -7.29 -22.12
C MET A 147 20.69 -7.86 -21.95
N ASP A 148 21.48 -7.90 -23.02
CA ASP A 148 22.86 -8.37 -22.98
C ASP A 148 23.75 -7.43 -22.16
N VAL A 149 23.69 -6.12 -22.45
CA VAL A 149 24.44 -5.09 -21.75
C VAL A 149 24.11 -5.05 -20.24
N LEU A 150 22.85 -5.30 -19.85
CA LEU A 150 22.42 -5.33 -18.45
C LEU A 150 22.42 -6.73 -17.81
N GLU A 151 22.96 -7.75 -18.48
CA GLU A 151 23.00 -9.14 -17.98
C GLU A 151 21.61 -9.67 -17.55
N LEU A 152 20.58 -9.41 -18.36
CA LEU A 152 19.18 -9.81 -18.11
C LEU A 152 18.72 -11.00 -18.96
N THR A 153 19.61 -11.57 -19.78
CA THR A 153 19.28 -12.62 -20.75
C THR A 153 18.72 -13.89 -20.09
N HIS A 154 19.17 -14.26 -18.89
CA HIS A 154 18.65 -15.42 -18.14
C HIS A 154 17.23 -15.20 -17.59
N LEU A 155 16.79 -13.95 -17.46
CA LEU A 155 15.48 -13.58 -16.90
C LEU A 155 14.39 -13.36 -17.94
N LYS A 156 14.73 -13.49 -19.23
CA LYS A 156 13.87 -13.18 -20.37
C LYS A 156 12.41 -13.65 -20.20
N ASP A 157 12.22 -14.89 -19.76
CA ASP A 157 10.90 -15.54 -19.62
C ASP A 157 10.37 -15.59 -18.18
N THR A 158 11.09 -15.00 -17.23
CA THR A 158 10.66 -14.95 -15.82
C THR A 158 9.58 -13.90 -15.61
N ARG A 159 8.55 -14.22 -14.83
CA ARG A 159 7.44 -13.30 -14.51
C ARG A 159 7.81 -12.37 -13.37
N ILE A 160 7.70 -11.07 -13.58
CA ILE A 160 8.21 -10.07 -12.63
C ILE A 160 7.46 -10.10 -11.28
N CYS A 161 6.13 -10.00 -11.30
CA CYS A 161 5.28 -9.95 -10.10
C CYS A 161 4.18 -11.02 -10.10
N LYS A 162 3.83 -11.53 -8.90
CA LYS A 162 2.68 -12.42 -8.67
C LYS A 162 1.38 -11.62 -8.55
N PHE A 163 0.25 -12.17 -9.00
CA PHE A 163 -1.07 -11.53 -8.89
C PHE A 163 -1.56 -11.45 -7.43
N SER A 164 -1.35 -12.48 -6.61
CA SER A 164 -1.99 -12.59 -5.29
C SER A 164 -1.39 -11.76 -4.16
N SER A 165 -0.11 -11.39 -4.26
CA SER A 165 0.60 -10.65 -3.21
C SER A 165 1.31 -9.41 -3.74
N HIS A 166 1.23 -9.14 -5.04
CA HIS A 166 2.03 -8.15 -5.77
C HIS A 166 3.55 -8.24 -5.55
N ALA A 167 4.02 -9.29 -4.87
CA ALA A 167 5.43 -9.52 -4.57
C ALA A 167 6.18 -9.87 -5.86
N THR A 168 7.37 -9.32 -5.98
CA THR A 168 8.29 -9.60 -7.08
C THR A 168 8.91 -10.99 -6.91
N THR A 169 9.25 -11.63 -8.02
CA THR A 169 10.02 -12.87 -8.06
C THR A 169 11.51 -12.63 -8.27
N LEU A 170 11.84 -11.46 -8.84
CA LEU A 170 13.19 -11.01 -9.14
C LEU A 170 13.91 -10.56 -7.86
N SER A 171 15.23 -10.72 -7.81
CA SER A 171 16.05 -10.09 -6.77
C SER A 171 16.03 -8.56 -6.90
N GLY A 172 16.37 -7.84 -5.82
CA GLY A 172 16.37 -6.36 -5.84
C GLY A 172 17.27 -5.79 -6.94
N GLY A 173 18.45 -6.36 -7.14
CA GLY A 173 19.36 -5.94 -8.19
C GLY A 173 18.84 -6.19 -9.61
N GLU A 174 18.21 -7.34 -9.84
CA GLU A 174 17.58 -7.64 -11.12
C GLU A 174 16.38 -6.72 -11.39
N GLN A 175 15.56 -6.43 -10.38
CA GLN A 175 14.47 -5.45 -10.50
C GLN A 175 15.02 -4.09 -10.93
N ARG A 176 16.13 -3.66 -10.32
CA ARG A 176 16.74 -2.36 -10.59
C ARG A 176 17.28 -2.26 -12.02
N ARG A 177 17.97 -3.31 -12.48
CA ARG A 177 18.45 -3.41 -13.86
C ARG A 177 17.30 -3.44 -14.86
N VAL A 178 16.20 -4.14 -14.56
CA VAL A 178 14.98 -4.14 -15.40
C VAL A 178 14.35 -2.74 -15.47
N SER A 179 14.26 -2.02 -14.34
CA SER A 179 13.76 -0.64 -14.34
C SER A 179 14.67 0.31 -15.13
N LEU A 180 16.00 0.16 -15.02
CA LEU A 180 16.96 0.93 -15.82
C LEU A 180 16.81 0.62 -17.32
N ALA A 181 16.69 -0.66 -17.69
CA ALA A 181 16.45 -1.09 -19.06
C ALA A 181 15.22 -0.40 -19.68
N ILE A 182 14.11 -0.32 -18.92
CA ILE A 182 12.89 0.37 -19.36
C ILE A 182 13.17 1.85 -19.68
N GLN A 183 14.01 2.52 -18.90
CA GLN A 183 14.37 3.91 -19.15
C GLN A 183 15.29 4.06 -20.37
N LEU A 184 16.25 3.15 -20.56
CA LEU A 184 17.17 3.17 -21.71
C LEU A 184 16.48 2.90 -23.06
N LEU A 185 15.32 2.22 -23.06
CA LEU A 185 14.51 2.04 -24.27
C LEU A 185 14.07 3.36 -24.92
N SER A 186 14.07 4.48 -24.18
CA SER A 186 13.74 5.80 -24.74
C SER A 186 14.88 6.47 -25.52
N ARG A 187 16.08 5.86 -25.57
CA ARG A 187 17.32 6.46 -26.10
C ARG A 187 17.56 7.87 -25.52
N PRO A 188 17.64 8.03 -24.18
CA PRO A 188 17.77 9.33 -23.56
C PRO A 188 19.14 9.96 -23.81
N SER A 189 19.17 11.27 -23.98
CA SER A 189 20.40 12.09 -23.98
C SER A 189 20.84 12.53 -22.59
N ILE A 190 19.89 12.60 -21.64
CA ILE A 190 20.13 12.82 -20.22
C ILE A 190 19.40 11.76 -19.40
N LEU A 191 20.09 11.14 -18.47
CA LEU A 191 19.54 10.12 -17.57
C LEU A 191 19.62 10.60 -16.12
N PHE A 192 18.47 10.73 -15.47
CA PHE A 192 18.36 11.06 -14.05
C PHE A 192 18.08 9.80 -13.26
N LEU A 193 18.90 9.47 -12.26
CA LEU A 193 18.77 8.25 -11.47
C LEU A 193 18.67 8.58 -9.99
N ASP A 194 17.54 8.28 -9.36
CA ASP A 194 17.39 8.48 -7.92
C ASP A 194 17.75 7.21 -7.15
N GLU A 195 18.92 7.21 -6.53
CA GLU A 195 19.50 6.13 -5.73
C GLU A 195 19.59 4.77 -6.46
N PRO A 196 20.21 4.70 -7.66
CA PRO A 196 20.19 3.51 -8.51
C PRO A 196 20.84 2.28 -7.85
N THR A 197 21.73 2.46 -6.87
CA THR A 197 22.45 1.39 -6.18
C THR A 197 21.76 0.88 -4.91
N THR A 198 20.65 1.49 -4.47
CA THR A 198 19.96 1.07 -3.25
C THR A 198 19.35 -0.33 -3.43
N GLY A 199 19.61 -1.24 -2.48
CA GLY A 199 19.10 -2.61 -2.50
C GLY A 199 19.83 -3.57 -3.45
N LEU A 200 20.91 -3.12 -4.08
CA LEU A 200 21.85 -3.97 -4.83
C LEU A 200 22.96 -4.47 -3.91
N ASP A 201 23.45 -5.66 -4.20
CA ASP A 201 24.75 -6.11 -3.74
C ASP A 201 25.87 -5.28 -4.38
N THR A 202 27.07 -5.44 -3.84
CA THR A 202 28.16 -4.52 -4.08
C THR A 202 28.82 -4.68 -5.45
N SER A 203 29.04 -5.91 -5.88
CA SER A 203 29.56 -6.23 -7.20
C SER A 203 28.54 -5.84 -8.26
N SER A 204 27.24 -6.13 -8.05
CA SER A 204 26.18 -5.65 -8.93
C SER A 204 26.07 -4.12 -8.99
N SER A 205 26.32 -3.41 -7.89
CA SER A 205 26.33 -1.94 -7.84
C SER A 205 27.48 -1.36 -8.64
N LEU A 206 28.67 -1.95 -8.51
CA LEU A 206 29.85 -1.56 -9.30
C LEU A 206 29.63 -1.83 -10.79
N LYS A 207 29.15 -3.01 -11.17
CA LYS A 207 28.78 -3.34 -12.55
C LYS A 207 27.77 -2.34 -13.12
N LEU A 208 26.77 -1.97 -12.32
CA LEU A 208 25.78 -0.96 -12.71
C LEU A 208 26.44 0.39 -12.98
N VAL A 209 27.32 0.88 -12.10
CA VAL A 209 27.96 2.18 -12.30
C VAL A 209 29.01 2.13 -13.42
N GLN A 210 29.76 1.04 -13.59
CA GLN A 210 30.64 0.84 -14.75
C GLN A 210 29.86 0.91 -16.06
N LEU A 211 28.67 0.30 -16.09
CA LEU A 211 27.76 0.40 -17.22
C LEU A 211 27.27 1.83 -17.44
N LEU A 212 26.92 2.56 -16.38
CA LEU A 212 26.54 3.97 -16.49
C LEU A 212 27.70 4.85 -16.98
N HIS A 213 28.93 4.57 -16.52
CA HIS A 213 30.14 5.24 -16.98
C HIS A 213 30.41 4.93 -18.46
N LYS A 214 30.23 3.66 -18.88
CA LYS A 214 30.30 3.25 -20.29
C LYS A 214 29.24 3.98 -21.12
N LEU A 215 28.02 4.16 -20.63
CA LEU A 215 26.97 4.94 -21.29
C LEU A 215 27.27 6.45 -21.33
N ALA A 216 28.00 6.97 -20.35
CA ALA A 216 28.45 8.36 -20.34
C ALA A 216 29.61 8.61 -21.32
N SER A 217 30.46 7.59 -21.51
CA SER A 217 31.64 7.65 -22.38
C SER A 217 31.35 8.22 -23.78
N ASN A 218 32.40 8.74 -24.42
CA ASN A 218 32.32 9.37 -25.73
C ASN A 218 31.63 8.51 -26.82
N THR A 219 31.60 7.19 -26.65
CA THR A 219 30.93 6.25 -27.55
C THR A 219 29.42 6.47 -27.62
N TYR A 220 28.77 6.71 -26.47
CA TYR A 220 27.31 6.88 -26.39
C TYR A 220 26.92 8.31 -26.06
N GLY A 221 27.70 9.00 -25.22
CA GLY A 221 27.56 10.43 -24.92
C GLY A 221 26.29 10.81 -24.16
N ILE A 222 25.78 9.91 -23.30
CA ILE A 222 24.60 10.17 -22.46
C ILE A 222 25.05 10.88 -21.18
N THR A 223 24.49 12.04 -20.88
CA THR A 223 24.79 12.71 -19.59
C THR A 223 24.03 12.02 -18.47
N VAL A 224 24.71 11.54 -17.44
CA VAL A 224 24.09 10.77 -16.35
C VAL A 224 24.24 11.53 -15.04
N ILE A 225 23.12 11.84 -14.39
CA ILE A 225 23.09 12.47 -13.08
C ILE A 225 22.38 11.50 -12.13
N LEU A 226 23.12 10.98 -11.16
CA LEU A 226 22.59 10.03 -10.20
C LEU A 226 22.76 10.52 -8.77
N SER A 227 21.78 10.28 -7.90
CA SER A 227 21.99 10.36 -6.46
C SER A 227 22.54 9.03 -5.97
N ILE A 228 23.60 9.04 -5.16
CA ILE A 228 24.14 7.82 -4.55
C ILE A 228 24.39 8.05 -3.08
N HIS A 229 23.93 7.09 -2.29
CA HIS A 229 24.23 7.01 -0.88
C HIS A 229 25.47 6.15 -0.75
N GLN A 230 26.62 6.79 -0.58
CA GLN A 230 27.92 6.15 -0.33
C GLN A 230 28.42 5.13 -1.37
N PRO A 231 29.11 5.64 -2.39
CA PRO A 231 29.82 4.79 -3.35
C PRO A 231 31.06 4.12 -2.73
N ARG A 232 31.34 2.88 -3.16
CA ARG A 232 32.65 2.22 -2.99
C ARG A 232 33.77 3.13 -3.56
N PRO A 233 35.01 3.04 -3.06
CA PRO A 233 36.17 3.71 -3.66
C PRO A 233 36.26 3.56 -5.19
N GLU A 234 36.12 2.34 -5.69
CA GLU A 234 36.14 2.04 -7.13
C GLU A 234 35.00 2.70 -7.91
N ILE A 235 33.83 2.86 -7.26
CA ILE A 235 32.68 3.57 -7.87
C ILE A 235 32.95 5.07 -7.89
N CYS A 236 33.63 5.61 -6.89
CA CYS A 236 34.02 7.02 -6.84
C CYS A 236 34.93 7.40 -8.01
N ASP A 237 35.84 6.51 -8.35
CA ASP A 237 36.79 6.66 -9.45
C ASP A 237 36.12 6.71 -10.82
N LEU A 238 34.89 6.21 -10.95
CA LEU A 238 34.12 6.25 -12.18
C LEU A 238 33.38 7.59 -12.37
N PHE A 239 33.22 8.40 -11.33
CA PHE A 239 32.54 9.69 -11.42
C PHE A 239 33.46 10.77 -11.98
N ASP A 240 32.97 11.49 -12.98
CA ASP A 240 33.69 12.65 -13.52
C ASP A 240 33.66 13.81 -12.52
N LYS A 241 32.51 14.02 -11.85
CA LYS A 241 32.29 15.06 -10.83
C LYS A 241 31.34 14.59 -9.72
N VAL A 242 31.52 15.14 -8.53
CA VAL A 242 30.68 14.92 -7.36
C VAL A 242 30.09 16.24 -6.87
N CYS A 243 28.79 16.26 -6.60
CA CYS A 243 28.06 17.38 -6.00
C CYS A 243 27.67 17.03 -4.57
N LEU A 244 28.32 17.66 -3.58
CA LEU A 244 28.12 17.38 -2.17
C LEU A 244 27.13 18.35 -1.54
N LEU A 245 25.99 17.82 -1.09
CA LEU A 245 24.92 18.58 -0.44
C LEU A 245 24.83 18.28 1.05
N THR A 246 24.45 19.29 1.82
CA THR A 246 24.10 19.14 3.24
C THR A 246 22.65 19.55 3.50
N LYS A 247 22.20 19.33 4.74
CA LYS A 247 20.85 19.63 5.20
C LYS A 247 20.46 21.09 4.91
N GLY A 248 19.23 21.26 4.42
CA GLY A 248 18.70 22.53 3.90
C GLY A 248 19.04 22.81 2.44
N GLY A 249 19.58 21.82 1.72
CA GLY A 249 19.90 21.90 0.30
C GLY A 249 20.95 22.96 0.01
N ARG A 250 22.03 22.93 0.78
CA ARG A 250 23.18 23.83 0.64
C ARG A 250 24.34 23.05 0.02
N LEU A 251 25.03 23.67 -0.92
CA LEU A 251 26.19 23.09 -1.60
C LEU A 251 27.45 23.28 -0.75
N ILE A 252 28.22 22.21 -0.54
CA ILE A 252 29.53 22.24 0.14
C ILE A 252 30.68 22.18 -0.85
N TYR A 253 30.52 21.37 -1.91
CA TYR A 253 31.58 21.11 -2.88
C TYR A 253 30.99 20.63 -4.21
N PHE A 254 31.61 21.04 -5.31
CA PHE A 254 31.36 20.51 -6.64
C PHE A 254 32.66 20.41 -7.44
N GLY A 255 33.05 19.21 -7.87
CA GLY A 255 34.30 19.02 -8.62
C GLY A 255 34.70 17.55 -8.72
N ASN A 256 35.91 17.28 -9.23
CA ASN A 256 36.46 15.92 -9.28
C ASN A 256 36.85 15.44 -7.88
N LEU A 257 36.70 14.14 -7.59
CA LEU A 257 37.03 13.58 -6.27
C LEU A 257 38.52 13.24 -6.09
N LYS A 258 39.23 12.83 -7.14
CA LYS A 258 40.62 12.32 -7.05
C LYS A 258 41.61 13.41 -6.65
N ASP A 259 41.67 14.49 -7.42
CA ASP A 259 42.75 15.48 -7.31
C ASP A 259 42.27 16.79 -6.64
N GLU A 260 41.06 17.24 -6.98
CA GLU A 260 40.52 18.54 -6.55
C GLU A 260 39.92 18.51 -5.14
N ALA A 261 39.21 17.44 -4.78
CA ALA A 261 38.56 17.36 -3.46
C ALA A 261 39.60 17.27 -2.34
N GLN A 262 40.66 16.46 -2.52
CA GLN A 262 41.66 16.26 -1.48
C GLN A 262 42.43 17.55 -1.17
N SER A 263 42.84 18.28 -2.22
CA SER A 263 43.49 19.58 -2.09
C SER A 263 42.56 20.59 -1.43
N TYR A 264 41.32 20.72 -1.91
CA TYR A 264 40.32 21.65 -1.36
C TYR A 264 40.06 21.43 0.15
N PHE A 265 39.78 20.20 0.58
CA PHE A 265 39.48 19.95 1.99
C PHE A 265 40.73 20.07 2.88
N SER A 266 41.92 19.77 2.36
CA SER A 266 43.18 19.97 3.10
C SER A 266 43.48 21.45 3.30
N ASP A 267 43.25 22.29 2.28
CA ASP A 267 43.46 23.75 2.34
C ASP A 267 42.55 24.44 3.36
N ILE A 268 41.35 23.89 3.59
CA ILE A 268 40.36 24.42 4.55
C ILE A 268 40.57 23.83 5.97
N GLY A 269 41.56 22.94 6.15
CA GLY A 269 41.90 22.36 7.45
C GLY A 269 41.12 21.09 7.83
N TYR A 270 40.50 20.42 6.85
CA TYR A 270 39.78 19.14 7.02
C TYR A 270 40.44 18.02 6.21
N ALA A 271 41.76 17.82 6.38
CA ALA A 271 42.49 16.74 5.73
C ALA A 271 41.94 15.35 6.13
N PRO A 272 41.98 14.35 5.21
CA PRO A 272 41.54 12.99 5.49
C PRO A 272 42.43 12.31 6.54
N GLU A 273 41.82 11.49 7.40
CA GLU A 273 42.53 10.68 8.40
C GLU A 273 43.40 9.58 7.75
N VAL A 274 44.50 9.21 8.41
CA VAL A 274 45.41 8.14 7.95
C VAL A 274 44.62 6.82 7.91
N ASN A 275 44.47 6.24 6.71
CA ASN A 275 43.71 5.01 6.39
C ASN A 275 42.21 5.17 6.03
N ARG A 276 41.68 6.39 5.92
CA ARG A 276 40.29 6.59 5.45
C ARG A 276 40.23 7.01 3.99
N HIS A 277 39.39 6.33 3.19
CA HIS A 277 39.16 6.75 1.81
C HIS A 277 38.47 8.13 1.75
N ILE A 278 38.82 8.94 0.75
CA ILE A 278 38.35 10.32 0.64
C ILE A 278 36.82 10.43 0.54
N SER A 279 36.17 9.50 -0.15
CA SER A 279 34.70 9.50 -0.31
C SER A 279 33.96 9.40 1.03
N ASP A 280 34.42 8.54 1.92
CA ASP A 280 33.85 8.37 3.26
C ASP A 280 34.13 9.58 4.15
N HIS A 281 35.33 10.14 4.04
CA HIS A 281 35.71 11.36 4.75
C HIS A 281 34.80 12.53 4.35
N VAL A 282 34.69 12.82 3.06
CA VAL A 282 33.89 13.92 2.51
C VAL A 282 32.41 13.76 2.85
N MET A 283 31.89 12.53 2.79
CA MET A 283 30.52 12.26 3.20
C MET A 283 30.29 12.55 4.70
N SER A 284 31.21 12.14 5.57
CA SER A 284 31.13 12.38 7.02
C SER A 284 31.12 13.87 7.39
N LEU A 285 31.79 14.72 6.61
CA LEU A 285 31.79 16.17 6.80
C LEU A 285 30.42 16.80 6.52
N SER A 286 29.68 16.25 5.55
CA SER A 286 28.38 16.78 5.09
C SER A 286 27.21 16.47 6.04
N VAL A 287 27.36 15.47 6.91
CA VAL A 287 26.30 14.95 7.78
C VAL A 287 26.28 15.72 9.10
N LYS A 288 25.05 16.07 9.52
CA LYS A 288 24.77 16.65 10.83
C LYS A 288 24.58 15.50 11.82
N ASP A 289 25.39 15.46 12.87
CA ASP A 289 25.25 14.49 13.95
C ASP A 289 24.27 15.05 14.99
N SER A 290 23.15 14.36 15.21
CA SER A 290 22.11 14.76 16.16
C SER A 290 22.01 13.80 17.36
N SER A 291 23.03 12.96 17.59
CA SER A 291 23.05 11.99 18.70
C SER A 291 23.09 12.69 20.06
N THR A 292 23.94 13.71 20.20
CA THR A 292 24.09 14.54 21.41
C THR A 292 24.02 16.03 21.07
N VAL A 293 23.61 16.85 22.04
CA VAL A 293 23.51 18.31 21.87
C VAL A 293 24.88 18.93 21.54
N GLU A 294 25.95 18.40 22.14
CA GLU A 294 27.31 18.87 21.88
C GLU A 294 27.79 18.51 20.46
N SER A 295 27.57 17.27 20.02
CA SER A 295 27.86 16.83 18.65
C SER A 295 27.05 17.61 17.61
N GLU A 296 25.81 17.96 17.93
CA GLU A 296 24.94 18.76 17.07
C GLU A 296 25.47 20.17 16.85
N SER A 297 25.91 20.83 17.93
CA SER A 297 26.50 22.17 17.85
C SER A 297 27.80 22.16 17.04
N LYS A 298 28.71 21.22 17.33
CA LYS A 298 29.99 21.06 16.61
C LYS A 298 29.78 20.76 15.12
N SER A 299 28.91 19.82 14.80
CA SER A 299 28.64 19.43 13.40
C SER A 299 27.94 20.56 12.62
N THR A 300 27.05 21.32 13.27
CA THR A 300 26.39 22.48 12.63
C THR A 300 27.37 23.61 12.35
N ALA A 301 28.27 23.92 13.29
CA ALA A 301 29.33 24.92 13.10
C ALA A 301 30.26 24.54 11.93
N ARG A 302 30.69 23.27 11.88
CA ARG A 302 31.49 22.71 10.77
C ARG A 302 30.80 22.89 9.43
N ILE A 303 29.53 22.50 9.34
CA ILE A 303 28.76 22.58 8.09
C ILE A 303 28.60 24.03 7.62
N ASN A 304 28.32 24.97 8.54
CA ASN A 304 28.17 26.37 8.18
C ASN A 304 29.47 26.96 7.64
N HIS A 305 30.61 26.65 8.28
CA HIS A 305 31.92 27.05 7.80
C HIS A 305 32.20 26.53 6.38
N LEU A 306 31.95 25.24 6.12
CA LEU A 306 32.15 24.64 4.80
C LEU A 306 31.29 25.30 3.70
N VAL A 307 30.02 25.59 3.99
CA VAL A 307 29.10 26.22 3.03
C VAL A 307 29.51 27.67 2.74
N GLU A 308 29.90 28.43 3.76
CA GLU A 308 30.32 29.83 3.60
C GLU A 308 31.62 29.92 2.80
N THR A 309 32.60 29.06 3.08
CA THR A 309 33.87 29.02 2.36
C THR A 309 33.68 28.66 0.88
N TRP A 310 32.87 27.63 0.58
CA TRP A 310 32.56 27.27 -0.81
C TRP A 310 31.90 28.44 -1.55
N LYS A 311 30.92 29.06 -0.91
CA LYS A 311 30.18 30.19 -1.47
C LYS A 311 31.11 31.37 -1.75
N ASN A 312 32.02 31.72 -0.84
CA ASN A 312 32.93 32.86 -0.99
C ASN A 312 33.97 32.62 -2.10
N ASN A 313 34.52 31.40 -2.21
CA ASN A 313 35.54 31.08 -3.20
C ASN A 313 35.00 31.06 -4.64
N HIS A 314 33.73 30.66 -4.84
CA HIS A 314 33.14 30.49 -6.18
C HIS A 314 31.99 31.49 -6.48
N TYR A 315 31.81 32.52 -5.64
CA TYR A 315 30.75 33.52 -5.81
C TYR A 315 30.85 34.22 -7.19
N TYR A 316 32.04 34.65 -7.57
CA TYR A 316 32.26 35.46 -8.78
C TYR A 316 32.19 34.65 -10.09
N GLU A 317 32.40 33.34 -10.05
CA GLU A 317 32.36 32.48 -11.24
C GLU A 317 30.90 32.21 -11.71
N TYR A 318 29.95 32.23 -10.78
CA TYR A 318 28.57 31.83 -11.03
C TYR A 318 27.53 32.98 -11.02
N ASP A 319 27.88 34.21 -10.65
CA ASP A 319 26.92 35.34 -10.48
C ASP A 319 26.50 36.07 -11.79
N SER A 320 26.91 35.60 -12.97
CA SER A 320 26.78 36.35 -14.24
C SER A 320 25.41 36.29 -14.95
N ALA A 321 24.36 35.69 -14.36
CA ALA A 321 23.06 35.52 -15.03
C ALA A 321 21.90 36.31 -14.38
N PRO A 322 21.00 36.94 -15.17
CA PRO A 322 19.86 37.69 -14.64
C PRO A 322 18.81 36.76 -13.99
N LYS A 323 18.26 37.18 -12.84
CA LYS A 323 17.15 36.53 -12.11
C LYS A 323 15.88 36.49 -12.97
N LYS A 324 15.64 35.40 -13.71
CA LYS A 324 14.37 35.12 -14.40
C LYS A 324 13.70 33.89 -13.79
N ASP A 325 12.98 34.10 -12.69
CA ASP A 325 12.57 33.04 -11.77
C ASP A 325 11.49 32.06 -12.29
N HIS A 326 10.72 32.42 -13.32
CA HIS A 326 9.62 31.56 -13.82
C HIS A 326 9.55 31.37 -15.34
N ALA A 327 9.91 32.39 -16.13
CA ALA A 327 9.77 32.33 -17.59
C ALA A 327 10.70 31.28 -18.22
N GLN A 328 11.93 31.17 -17.71
CA GLN A 328 12.94 30.23 -18.21
C GLN A 328 12.61 28.77 -17.86
N TYR A 329 12.06 28.52 -16.67
CA TYR A 329 11.56 27.19 -16.32
C TYR A 329 10.43 26.74 -17.27
N MET A 330 9.48 27.65 -17.58
CA MET A 330 8.41 27.38 -18.55
C MET A 330 8.91 27.19 -19.98
N GLU A 331 10.05 27.79 -20.34
CA GLU A 331 10.73 27.58 -21.61
C GLU A 331 11.42 26.20 -21.65
N ASN A 332 12.07 25.78 -20.56
CA ASN A 332 12.67 24.45 -20.43
C ASN A 332 11.65 23.33 -20.57
N LEU A 333 10.42 23.52 -20.05
CA LEU A 333 9.33 22.56 -20.27
C LEU A 333 9.03 22.33 -21.76
N LYS A 334 9.26 23.31 -22.64
CA LYS A 334 9.10 23.14 -24.10
C LYS A 334 10.26 22.36 -24.71
N LEU A 335 11.47 22.44 -24.14
CA LEU A 335 12.65 21.69 -24.60
C LEU A 335 12.47 20.19 -24.37
N PHE A 336 11.81 19.77 -23.29
CA PHE A 336 11.53 18.36 -23.00
C PHE A 336 10.26 17.81 -23.65
N ALA A 337 9.48 18.64 -24.35
CA ALA A 337 8.30 18.17 -25.06
C ALA A 337 8.72 17.24 -26.21
N THR A 338 7.98 16.13 -26.38
CA THR A 338 8.18 15.22 -27.51
C THR A 338 7.81 15.90 -28.83
N PRO A 339 8.65 15.83 -29.88
CA PRO A 339 8.27 16.34 -31.19
C PRO A 339 7.15 15.47 -31.77
N LYS A 340 6.17 16.10 -32.43
CA LYS A 340 5.01 15.41 -33.05
C LYS A 340 5.37 14.27 -34.02
N GLN A 341 6.58 14.28 -34.59
CA GLN A 341 7.07 13.25 -35.51
C GLN A 341 7.51 11.97 -34.78
N ASP A 342 7.91 12.08 -33.51
CA ASP A 342 8.32 10.95 -32.67
C ASP A 342 7.15 10.39 -31.85
N GLU A 343 6.02 11.10 -31.82
CA GLU A 343 4.80 10.65 -31.14
C GLU A 343 4.20 9.44 -31.87
N ILE A 344 3.92 8.40 -31.09
CA ILE A 344 3.27 7.20 -31.61
C ILE A 344 1.82 7.52 -31.94
N SER A 345 1.33 6.96 -33.06
CA SER A 345 -0.07 7.13 -33.42
C SER A 345 -0.99 6.56 -32.34
N PHE A 346 -2.09 7.25 -32.07
CA PHE A 346 -3.09 6.81 -31.10
C PHE A 346 -3.56 5.36 -31.32
N LEU A 347 -3.69 4.92 -32.59
CA LEU A 347 -4.10 3.54 -32.91
C LEU A 347 -3.03 2.50 -32.56
N THR A 348 -1.75 2.83 -32.77
CA THR A 348 -0.63 1.97 -32.38
C THR A 348 -0.57 1.86 -30.86
N GLU A 349 -0.65 2.99 -30.17
CA GLU A 349 -0.71 3.05 -28.70
C GLU A 349 -1.86 2.19 -28.17
N LEU A 350 -3.07 2.40 -28.70
CA LEU A 350 -4.26 1.64 -28.35
C LEU A 350 -4.06 0.13 -28.55
N LYS A 351 -3.49 -0.29 -29.69
CA LYS A 351 -3.23 -1.71 -30.01
C LYS A 351 -2.27 -2.34 -28.99
N VAL A 352 -1.19 -1.64 -28.66
CA VAL A 352 -0.16 -2.13 -27.73
C VAL A 352 -0.73 -2.26 -26.32
N LEU A 353 -1.40 -1.22 -25.83
CA LEU A 353 -2.05 -1.23 -24.51
C LEU A 353 -3.15 -2.30 -24.42
N THR A 354 -3.96 -2.46 -25.46
CA THR A 354 -5.02 -3.49 -25.50
C THR A 354 -4.42 -4.88 -25.44
N LYS A 355 -3.35 -5.14 -26.22
CA LYS A 355 -2.63 -6.43 -26.20
C LYS A 355 -2.05 -6.72 -24.82
N ARG A 356 -1.46 -5.71 -24.16
CA ARG A 356 -0.93 -5.81 -22.79
C ARG A 356 -2.04 -6.17 -21.81
N THR A 357 -3.11 -5.39 -21.77
CA THR A 357 -4.22 -5.61 -20.82
C THR A 357 -4.94 -6.93 -21.06
N PHE A 358 -5.11 -7.34 -22.31
CA PHE A 358 -5.70 -8.64 -22.65
C PHE A 358 -4.85 -9.79 -22.08
N LYS A 359 -3.54 -9.71 -22.23
CA LYS A 359 -2.60 -10.73 -21.72
C LYS A 359 -2.56 -10.79 -20.20
N LEU A 360 -2.60 -9.63 -19.53
CA LEU A 360 -2.69 -9.54 -18.07
C LEU A 360 -3.96 -10.22 -17.55
N THR A 361 -5.10 -9.84 -18.11
CA THR A 361 -6.42 -10.36 -17.72
C THR A 361 -6.52 -11.87 -17.96
N TYR A 362 -6.02 -12.34 -19.10
CA TYR A 362 -6.00 -13.77 -19.43
C TYR A 362 -5.11 -14.60 -18.49
N ARG A 363 -3.97 -14.04 -18.05
CA ARG A 363 -3.02 -14.74 -17.17
C ARG A 363 -3.44 -14.75 -15.71
N ASP A 364 -4.30 -13.83 -15.29
CA ASP A 364 -4.90 -13.85 -13.96
C ASP A 364 -6.08 -14.84 -13.90
N ILE A 365 -5.76 -16.12 -14.09
CA ILE A 365 -6.75 -17.19 -14.19
C ILE A 365 -7.53 -17.37 -12.88
N GLN A 366 -6.92 -17.06 -11.73
CA GLN A 366 -7.59 -17.21 -10.43
C GLN A 366 -8.73 -16.23 -10.32
N THR A 367 -8.47 -14.95 -10.57
CA THR A 367 -9.49 -13.91 -10.52
C THR A 367 -10.53 -14.13 -11.61
N LEU A 368 -10.12 -14.43 -12.85
CA LEU A 368 -11.03 -14.70 -13.95
C LEU A 368 -11.97 -15.90 -13.67
N LEU A 369 -11.45 -16.98 -13.09
CA LEU A 369 -12.26 -18.15 -12.72
C LEU A 369 -13.22 -17.83 -11.58
N VAL A 370 -12.73 -17.21 -10.50
CA VAL A 370 -13.58 -16.84 -9.35
C VAL A 370 -14.71 -15.93 -9.79
N LEU A 371 -14.40 -14.94 -10.64
CA LEU A 371 -15.37 -14.02 -11.19
C LEU A 371 -16.47 -14.74 -11.98
N ASN A 372 -16.09 -15.52 -13.00
CA ASN A 372 -17.06 -16.23 -13.83
C ASN A 372 -17.84 -17.30 -13.06
N LEU A 373 -17.18 -18.09 -12.21
CA LEU A 373 -17.84 -19.09 -11.36
C LEU A 373 -18.76 -18.44 -10.32
N GLY A 374 -18.38 -17.28 -9.79
CA GLY A 374 -19.21 -16.49 -8.88
C GLY A 374 -20.51 -16.04 -9.55
N PHE A 375 -20.43 -15.54 -10.78
CA PHE A 375 -21.62 -15.19 -11.56
C PHE A 375 -22.47 -16.41 -11.94
N VAL A 376 -21.86 -17.56 -12.29
CA VAL A 376 -22.61 -18.82 -12.50
C VAL A 376 -23.36 -19.21 -11.23
N PHE A 377 -22.67 -19.20 -10.08
CA PHE A 377 -23.26 -19.55 -8.79
C PHE A 377 -24.42 -18.62 -8.46
N LEU A 378 -24.25 -17.31 -8.66
CA LEU A 378 -25.29 -16.32 -8.42
C LEU A 378 -26.49 -16.50 -9.40
N ALA A 379 -26.23 -16.74 -10.68
CA ALA A 379 -27.25 -16.96 -11.70
C ALA A 379 -28.07 -18.23 -11.41
N VAL A 380 -27.43 -19.32 -11.01
CA VAL A 380 -28.11 -20.59 -10.67
C VAL A 380 -28.90 -20.46 -9.38
N THR A 381 -28.34 -19.82 -8.35
CA THR A 381 -29.04 -19.65 -7.05
C THR A 381 -30.26 -18.75 -7.20
N LEU A 382 -30.12 -17.58 -7.84
CA LEU A 382 -31.26 -16.70 -8.12
C LEU A 382 -32.22 -17.29 -9.17
N GLY A 383 -31.69 -18.04 -10.14
CA GLY A 383 -32.47 -18.87 -11.07
C GLY A 383 -33.36 -19.87 -10.34
N TRP A 384 -32.85 -20.49 -9.28
CA TRP A 384 -33.58 -21.45 -8.46
C TRP A 384 -34.59 -20.78 -7.51
N ILE A 385 -34.23 -19.61 -6.95
CA ILE A 385 -35.14 -18.83 -6.09
C ILE A 385 -36.40 -18.38 -6.85
N PHE A 386 -36.25 -17.99 -8.13
CA PHE A 386 -37.35 -17.56 -8.99
C PHE A 386 -37.66 -18.59 -10.10
N TYR A 387 -37.52 -19.88 -9.80
CA TYR A 387 -37.71 -20.93 -10.79
C TYR A 387 -39.16 -20.95 -11.29
N ARG A 388 -39.33 -20.66 -12.60
CA ARG A 388 -40.62 -20.63 -13.33
C ARG A 388 -41.80 -20.14 -12.49
N PRO A 389 -41.92 -18.83 -12.24
CA PRO A 389 -43.09 -18.27 -11.57
C PRO A 389 -44.38 -18.67 -12.31
N LYS A 390 -45.46 -18.89 -11.56
CA LYS A 390 -46.79 -19.12 -12.16
C LYS A 390 -47.23 -17.90 -12.98
N HIS A 391 -48.25 -18.04 -13.82
CA HIS A 391 -48.81 -16.91 -14.57
C HIS A 391 -50.04 -16.27 -13.88
N ASP A 392 -50.18 -16.50 -12.57
CA ASP A 392 -51.14 -15.80 -11.72
C ASP A 392 -50.62 -14.41 -11.30
N LEU A 393 -51.44 -13.60 -10.62
CA LEU A 393 -51.08 -12.22 -10.23
C LEU A 393 -49.78 -12.14 -9.40
N ALA A 394 -49.56 -13.11 -8.50
CA ALA A 394 -48.35 -13.22 -7.69
C ALA A 394 -47.11 -13.59 -8.52
N GLY A 395 -47.29 -14.45 -9.52
CA GLY A 395 -46.27 -14.82 -10.46
C GLY A 395 -45.94 -13.74 -11.49
N ILE A 396 -46.92 -12.95 -11.96
CA ILE A 396 -46.71 -11.74 -12.77
C ILE A 396 -45.83 -10.75 -12.02
N ARG A 397 -46.12 -10.51 -10.73
CA ARG A 397 -45.25 -9.67 -9.89
C ARG A 397 -43.84 -10.23 -9.81
N SER A 398 -43.69 -11.54 -9.59
CA SER A 398 -42.38 -12.20 -9.56
C SER A 398 -41.63 -12.05 -10.89
N LEU A 399 -42.33 -12.12 -12.03
CA LEU A 399 -41.77 -11.90 -13.38
C LEU A 399 -41.29 -10.46 -13.58
N ILE A 400 -41.96 -9.47 -13.00
CA ILE A 400 -41.51 -8.07 -12.99
C ILE A 400 -40.31 -7.90 -12.06
N SER A 401 -40.35 -8.51 -10.86
CA SER A 401 -39.25 -8.48 -9.88
C SER A 401 -37.95 -9.01 -10.48
N VAL A 402 -37.99 -10.14 -11.20
CA VAL A 402 -36.77 -10.71 -11.80
C VAL A 402 -36.12 -9.79 -12.83
N GLN A 403 -36.88 -8.94 -13.55
CA GLN A 403 -36.28 -7.94 -14.45
C GLN A 403 -35.47 -6.89 -13.67
N TYR A 404 -35.93 -6.51 -12.47
CA TYR A 404 -35.19 -5.62 -11.58
C TYR A 404 -33.96 -6.32 -10.99
N VAL A 405 -34.08 -7.61 -10.59
CA VAL A 405 -32.95 -8.40 -10.05
C VAL A 405 -31.74 -8.41 -11.00
N VAL A 406 -31.98 -8.45 -12.32
CA VAL A 406 -30.91 -8.35 -13.33
C VAL A 406 -30.09 -7.08 -13.16
N LEU A 407 -30.76 -5.93 -12.99
CA LEU A 407 -30.11 -4.63 -12.89
C LEU A 407 -29.31 -4.50 -11.60
N GLU A 408 -29.84 -5.02 -10.49
CA GLU A 408 -29.16 -5.02 -9.20
C GLU A 408 -27.88 -5.87 -9.24
N VAL A 409 -27.97 -7.11 -9.72
CA VAL A 409 -26.81 -8.01 -9.75
C VAL A 409 -25.73 -7.51 -10.70
N VAL A 410 -26.12 -7.24 -11.94
CA VAL A 410 -25.17 -6.87 -13.00
C VAL A 410 -24.67 -5.43 -12.80
N GLY A 411 -25.53 -4.55 -12.29
CA GLY A 411 -25.20 -3.15 -12.11
C GLY A 411 -24.39 -2.83 -10.85
N PHE A 412 -24.48 -3.66 -9.81
CA PHE A 412 -23.84 -3.36 -8.52
C PHE A 412 -22.51 -4.08 -8.31
N CYS A 413 -22.47 -5.42 -8.45
CA CYS A 413 -21.26 -6.22 -8.22
C CYS A 413 -20.09 -5.75 -9.11
N ALA A 414 -20.40 -5.45 -10.37
CA ALA A 414 -19.45 -4.98 -11.37
C ALA A 414 -18.66 -3.73 -10.91
N MET A 415 -19.34 -2.78 -10.26
CA MET A 415 -18.72 -1.50 -9.85
C MET A 415 -17.65 -1.70 -8.76
N PHE A 416 -17.88 -2.59 -7.79
CA PHE A 416 -16.93 -2.85 -6.71
C PHE A 416 -15.67 -3.55 -7.17
N ILE A 417 -15.81 -4.51 -8.08
CA ILE A 417 -14.67 -5.23 -8.65
C ILE A 417 -13.78 -4.28 -9.45
N GLU A 418 -14.40 -3.38 -10.23
CA GLU A 418 -13.64 -2.46 -11.08
C GLU A 418 -12.94 -1.35 -10.28
N VAL A 419 -13.56 -0.80 -9.22
CA VAL A 419 -12.93 0.23 -8.39
C VAL A 419 -11.72 -0.29 -7.62
N GLU A 420 -11.79 -1.53 -7.11
CA GLU A 420 -10.69 -2.15 -6.38
C GLU A 420 -9.46 -2.32 -7.28
N ARG A 421 -9.64 -2.87 -8.49
CA ARG A 421 -8.57 -3.05 -9.47
C ARG A 421 -7.96 -1.73 -9.94
N LEU A 422 -8.77 -0.70 -10.14
CA LEU A 422 -8.28 0.62 -10.56
C LEU A 422 -7.35 1.24 -9.50
N TRP A 423 -7.65 1.10 -8.21
CA TRP A 423 -6.83 1.66 -7.14
C TRP A 423 -5.59 0.82 -6.78
N ASN A 424 -5.70 -0.52 -6.81
CA ASN A 424 -4.60 -1.37 -6.33
C ASN A 424 -3.52 -1.65 -7.38
N THR A 425 -3.87 -1.70 -8.68
CA THR A 425 -2.92 -2.14 -9.72
C THR A 425 -2.82 -1.16 -10.87
N ASP A 426 -3.90 -1.00 -11.63
CA ASP A 426 -3.84 -0.41 -12.96
C ASP A 426 -3.70 1.11 -12.94
N GLY A 427 -4.35 1.77 -11.99
CA GLY A 427 -4.35 3.22 -11.89
C GLY A 427 -3.01 3.80 -11.45
N ALA A 428 -2.35 3.17 -10.47
CA ALA A 428 -1.02 3.58 -10.02
C ALA A 428 0.01 3.43 -11.16
N TYR A 429 -0.04 2.33 -11.91
CA TYR A 429 0.83 2.12 -13.07
C TYR A 429 0.57 3.16 -14.17
N PHE A 430 -0.70 3.39 -14.50
CA PHE A 430 -1.09 4.36 -15.52
C PHE A 430 -0.61 5.78 -15.18
N TYR A 431 -0.76 6.23 -13.93
CA TYR A 431 -0.32 7.58 -13.57
C TYR A 431 1.18 7.76 -13.75
N ARG A 432 1.98 6.73 -13.49
CA ARG A 432 3.42 6.76 -13.78
C ARG A 432 3.67 6.92 -15.28
N GLU A 433 3.07 6.07 -16.11
CA GLU A 433 3.23 6.16 -17.58
C GLU A 433 2.73 7.50 -18.15
N TYR A 434 1.67 8.06 -17.55
CA TYR A 434 1.12 9.37 -17.92
C TYR A 434 2.07 10.52 -17.55
N GLN A 435 2.68 10.48 -16.36
CA GLN A 435 3.69 11.46 -15.94
C GLN A 435 4.97 11.40 -16.79
N GLU A 436 5.30 10.23 -17.33
CA GLU A 436 6.43 10.03 -18.24
C GLU A 436 6.07 10.31 -19.71
N HIS A 437 4.84 10.77 -20.00
CA HIS A 437 4.31 11.04 -21.35
C HIS A 437 4.35 9.83 -22.31
N VAL A 438 4.33 8.61 -21.77
CA VAL A 438 4.37 7.35 -22.53
C VAL A 438 2.96 6.87 -22.89
N ALA A 439 1.99 7.11 -22.00
CA ALA A 439 0.60 6.70 -22.20
C ALA A 439 -0.35 7.90 -22.11
N SER A 440 -1.31 7.97 -23.03
CA SER A 440 -2.37 8.95 -23.08
C SER A 440 -3.62 8.48 -22.35
N ILE A 441 -4.35 9.42 -21.75
CA ILE A 441 -5.62 9.17 -21.07
C ILE A 441 -6.63 8.43 -21.97
N PRO A 442 -6.94 8.88 -23.21
CA PRO A 442 -7.92 8.19 -24.04
C PRO A 442 -7.48 6.77 -24.41
N ALA A 443 -6.18 6.53 -24.64
CA ALA A 443 -5.69 5.21 -25.01
C ALA A 443 -5.79 4.23 -23.84
N PHE A 444 -5.46 4.67 -22.61
CA PHE A 444 -5.65 3.88 -21.40
C PHE A 444 -7.11 3.48 -21.20
N ILE A 445 -8.05 4.42 -21.31
CA ILE A 445 -9.46 4.15 -21.07
C ILE A 445 -10.01 3.15 -22.10
N ILE A 446 -9.77 3.41 -23.38
CA ILE A 446 -10.34 2.61 -24.47
C ILE A 446 -9.68 1.23 -24.54
N SER A 447 -8.35 1.13 -24.41
CA SER A 447 -7.65 -0.16 -24.43
C SER A 447 -8.10 -1.08 -23.31
N ARG A 448 -8.25 -0.52 -22.10
CA ARG A 448 -8.75 -1.25 -20.94
C ARG A 448 -10.17 -1.76 -21.17
N ARG A 449 -11.07 -0.92 -21.68
CA ARG A 449 -12.45 -1.33 -21.97
C ARG A 449 -12.50 -2.42 -23.03
N LEU A 450 -11.76 -2.27 -24.13
CA LEU A 450 -11.75 -3.27 -25.22
C LEU A 450 -11.22 -4.64 -24.75
N ALA A 451 -10.12 -4.66 -24.00
CA ALA A 451 -9.53 -5.91 -23.53
C ALA A 451 -10.43 -6.65 -22.53
N LYS A 452 -11.00 -5.92 -21.57
CA LYS A 452 -11.88 -6.51 -20.54
C LYS A 452 -13.25 -6.89 -21.08
N PHE A 453 -13.75 -6.15 -22.07
CA PHE A 453 -15.04 -6.46 -22.70
C PHE A 453 -15.10 -7.90 -23.21
N LEU A 454 -14.03 -8.36 -23.88
CA LEU A 454 -13.99 -9.68 -24.50
C LEU A 454 -13.81 -10.84 -23.50
N LEU A 455 -13.03 -10.62 -22.43
CA LEU A 455 -12.65 -11.68 -21.49
C LEU A 455 -13.55 -11.74 -20.25
N GLU A 456 -14.10 -10.60 -19.82
CA GLU A 456 -14.87 -10.49 -18.59
C GLU A 456 -16.33 -10.12 -18.90
N ASP A 457 -16.59 -8.94 -19.47
CA ASP A 457 -17.96 -8.41 -19.54
C ASP A 457 -18.87 -9.27 -20.42
N LEU A 458 -18.41 -9.67 -21.61
CA LEU A 458 -19.19 -10.45 -22.56
C LEU A 458 -19.46 -11.88 -22.03
N PRO A 459 -18.46 -12.68 -21.59
CA PRO A 459 -18.72 -14.00 -21.02
C PRO A 459 -19.64 -13.97 -19.79
N MET A 460 -19.41 -13.04 -18.86
CA MET A 460 -20.26 -12.89 -17.66
C MET A 460 -21.71 -12.63 -18.04
N THR A 461 -21.94 -11.67 -18.94
CA THR A 461 -23.29 -11.29 -19.34
C THR A 461 -23.99 -12.43 -20.10
N ILE A 462 -23.27 -13.12 -21.00
CA ILE A 462 -23.83 -14.26 -21.76
C ILE A 462 -24.23 -15.39 -20.81
N ILE A 463 -23.32 -15.79 -19.91
CA ILE A 463 -23.56 -16.87 -18.94
C ILE A 463 -24.74 -16.52 -18.04
N TRP A 464 -24.73 -15.32 -17.46
CA TRP A 464 -25.83 -14.80 -16.66
C TRP A 464 -27.15 -14.85 -17.43
N SER A 465 -27.15 -14.33 -18.65
CA SER A 465 -28.38 -14.18 -19.44
C SER A 465 -28.96 -15.52 -19.87
N ILE A 466 -28.12 -16.48 -20.29
CA ILE A 466 -28.57 -17.82 -20.67
C ILE A 466 -29.21 -18.52 -19.46
N ILE A 467 -28.54 -18.54 -18.31
CA ILE A 467 -29.03 -19.26 -17.13
C ILE A 467 -30.34 -18.63 -16.63
N THR A 468 -30.34 -17.31 -16.41
CA THR A 468 -31.49 -16.62 -15.81
C THR A 468 -32.71 -16.61 -16.71
N PHE A 469 -32.54 -16.33 -18.02
CA PHE A 469 -33.66 -16.25 -18.96
C PHE A 469 -34.45 -17.57 -19.04
N PHE A 470 -33.74 -18.70 -19.14
CA PHE A 470 -34.38 -20.01 -19.24
C PHE A 470 -34.88 -20.56 -17.89
N MET A 471 -34.15 -20.34 -16.79
CA MET A 471 -34.57 -20.81 -15.46
C MET A 471 -35.79 -20.05 -14.93
N TRP A 472 -35.86 -18.74 -15.15
CA TRP A 472 -37.03 -17.94 -14.75
C TRP A 472 -38.24 -18.17 -15.66
N GLY A 473 -38.08 -18.85 -16.81
CA GLY A 473 -39.18 -19.10 -17.74
C GLY A 473 -39.67 -17.84 -18.44
N LEU A 474 -38.74 -16.93 -18.80
CA LEU A 474 -39.06 -15.73 -19.58
C LEU A 474 -39.55 -16.10 -20.99
N ARG A 475 -40.17 -15.15 -21.69
CA ARG A 475 -40.89 -15.40 -22.96
C ARG A 475 -39.96 -15.92 -24.07
N VAL A 476 -40.10 -17.20 -24.45
CA VAL A 476 -39.26 -17.88 -25.47
C VAL A 476 -39.81 -17.79 -26.91
N GLY A 477 -41.02 -17.25 -27.11
CA GLY A 477 -41.77 -17.38 -28.37
C GLY A 477 -41.06 -16.87 -29.63
N ASN A 478 -40.32 -15.75 -29.53
CA ASN A 478 -39.49 -15.20 -30.61
C ASN A 478 -38.05 -15.06 -30.11
N GLY A 479 -37.06 -15.48 -30.92
CA GLY A 479 -35.63 -15.36 -30.58
C GLY A 479 -35.16 -13.93 -30.32
N SER A 480 -35.92 -12.92 -30.76
CA SER A 480 -35.67 -11.50 -30.48
C SER A 480 -35.76 -11.15 -29.00
N HIS A 481 -36.63 -11.80 -28.21
CA HIS A 481 -36.81 -11.49 -26.79
C HIS A 481 -35.54 -11.77 -25.98
N PHE A 482 -34.86 -12.88 -26.27
CA PHE A 482 -33.58 -13.19 -25.64
C PHE A 482 -32.49 -12.20 -26.07
N GLY A 483 -32.41 -11.89 -27.37
CA GLY A 483 -31.41 -10.94 -27.89
C GLY A 483 -31.54 -9.54 -27.27
N ILE A 484 -32.77 -9.07 -27.07
CA ILE A 484 -33.06 -7.78 -26.41
C ILE A 484 -32.69 -7.84 -24.93
N TYR A 485 -33.10 -8.91 -24.22
CA TYR A 485 -32.75 -9.12 -22.82
C TYR A 485 -31.23 -9.10 -22.59
N PHE A 486 -30.48 -9.85 -23.41
CA PHE A 486 -29.03 -9.88 -23.38
C PHE A 486 -28.41 -8.50 -23.68
N THR A 487 -28.88 -7.81 -24.73
CA THR A 487 -28.34 -6.52 -25.14
C THR A 487 -28.54 -5.45 -24.07
N VAL A 488 -29.73 -5.37 -23.47
CA VAL A 488 -30.02 -4.40 -22.41
C VAL A 488 -29.18 -4.71 -21.16
N THR A 489 -29.07 -5.99 -20.78
CA THR A 489 -28.23 -6.42 -19.64
C THR A 489 -26.77 -6.02 -19.85
N LEU A 490 -26.22 -6.26 -21.04
CA LEU A 490 -24.85 -5.90 -21.40
C LEU A 490 -24.63 -4.38 -21.35
N LEU A 491 -25.55 -3.59 -21.89
CA LEU A 491 -25.44 -2.14 -21.90
C LEU A 491 -25.51 -1.54 -20.48
N VAL A 492 -26.33 -2.11 -19.59
CA VAL A 492 -26.38 -1.71 -18.18
C VAL A 492 -25.06 -2.04 -17.48
N GLN A 493 -24.49 -3.22 -17.71
CA GLN A 493 -23.16 -3.58 -17.18
C GLN A 493 -22.09 -2.56 -17.62
N LEU A 494 -22.05 -2.26 -18.91
CA LEU A 494 -21.10 -1.32 -19.49
C LEU A 494 -21.28 0.10 -18.95
N ALA A 495 -22.52 0.54 -18.72
CA ALA A 495 -22.80 1.85 -18.13
C ALA A 495 -22.27 1.91 -16.68
N CYS A 496 -22.48 0.87 -15.88
CA CYS A 496 -21.97 0.78 -14.51
C CYS A 496 -20.43 0.79 -14.47
N MET A 497 -19.78 -0.02 -15.30
CA MET A 497 -18.31 -0.05 -15.40
C MET A 497 -17.74 1.30 -15.81
N SER A 498 -18.38 1.97 -16.78
CA SER A 498 -17.94 3.29 -17.25
C SER A 498 -18.16 4.39 -16.21
N SER A 499 -19.26 4.33 -15.45
CA SER A 499 -19.52 5.26 -14.35
C SER A 499 -18.53 5.09 -13.19
N THR A 500 -18.08 3.85 -12.93
CA THR A 500 -17.06 3.55 -11.93
C THR A 500 -15.72 4.19 -12.27
N LEU A 501 -15.34 4.16 -13.55
CA LEU A 501 -14.13 4.84 -14.03
C LEU A 501 -14.19 6.36 -13.81
N LEU A 502 -15.38 6.97 -13.99
CA LEU A 502 -15.58 8.39 -13.71
C LEU A 502 -15.40 8.67 -12.22
N ILE A 503 -15.96 7.81 -11.36
CA ILE A 503 -15.82 7.93 -9.91
C ILE A 503 -14.36 7.81 -9.48
N TYR A 504 -13.61 6.86 -10.04
CA TYR A 504 -12.17 6.74 -9.83
C TYR A 504 -11.40 8.01 -10.24
N ALA A 505 -11.76 8.60 -11.37
CA ALA A 505 -11.14 9.84 -11.85
C ALA A 505 -11.36 11.01 -10.86
N VAL A 506 -12.56 11.14 -10.30
CA VAL A 506 -12.94 12.26 -9.42
C VAL A 506 -12.50 12.08 -7.96
N SER A 507 -12.33 10.84 -7.51
CA SER A 507 -12.06 10.51 -6.10
C SER A 507 -10.58 10.63 -5.70
N SER A 508 -10.34 10.88 -4.40
CA SER A 508 -9.00 10.98 -3.79
C SER A 508 -8.49 9.66 -3.23
N SER A 509 -9.39 8.73 -2.90
CA SER A 509 -9.08 7.47 -2.24
C SER A 509 -10.12 6.39 -2.55
N VAL A 510 -9.79 5.13 -2.25
CA VAL A 510 -10.70 3.98 -2.36
C VAL A 510 -11.98 4.23 -1.55
N ALA A 511 -11.83 4.67 -0.29
CA ALA A 511 -12.97 4.92 0.61
C ALA A 511 -13.94 5.97 0.06
N MET A 512 -13.44 7.06 -0.53
CA MET A 512 -14.31 8.07 -1.15
C MET A 512 -14.97 7.53 -2.43
N SER A 513 -14.26 6.71 -3.20
CA SER A 513 -14.81 6.07 -4.40
C SER A 513 -15.99 5.18 -4.08
N THR A 514 -15.86 4.32 -3.07
CA THR A 514 -16.93 3.40 -2.67
C THR A 514 -18.17 4.14 -2.14
N MET A 515 -17.99 5.25 -1.41
CA MET A 515 -19.10 6.12 -1.01
C MET A 515 -19.84 6.69 -2.23
N TYR A 516 -19.12 7.23 -3.22
CA TYR A 516 -19.72 7.78 -4.44
C TYR A 516 -20.41 6.70 -5.29
N ILE A 517 -19.85 5.49 -5.35
CA ILE A 517 -20.48 4.33 -6.01
C ILE A 517 -21.82 4.03 -5.36
N ASN A 518 -21.86 3.89 -4.03
CA ASN A 518 -23.11 3.61 -3.30
C ASN A 518 -24.15 4.72 -3.49
N LEU A 519 -23.74 5.99 -3.48
CA LEU A 519 -24.64 7.11 -3.72
C LEU A 519 -25.22 7.06 -5.15
N LEU A 520 -24.36 6.91 -6.16
CA LEU A 520 -24.81 6.84 -7.55
C LEU A 520 -25.74 5.65 -7.74
N TYR A 521 -25.32 4.47 -7.29
CA TYR A 521 -26.11 3.24 -7.35
C TYR A 521 -27.47 3.42 -6.69
N GLN A 522 -27.55 4.01 -5.50
CA GLN A 522 -28.83 4.17 -4.81
C GLN A 522 -29.79 5.10 -5.58
N VAL A 523 -29.27 6.17 -6.17
CA VAL A 523 -30.09 7.04 -7.03
C VAL A 523 -30.61 6.27 -8.24
N GLN A 524 -29.78 5.43 -8.87
CA GLN A 524 -30.20 4.57 -9.98
C GLN A 524 -31.28 3.57 -9.54
N ASN A 525 -31.07 2.93 -8.39
CA ASN A 525 -31.97 1.95 -7.82
C ASN A 525 -33.35 2.56 -7.49
N SER A 526 -33.39 3.65 -6.73
CA SER A 526 -34.64 4.33 -6.33
C SER A 526 -35.40 4.95 -7.51
N ALA A 527 -34.68 5.38 -8.56
CA ALA A 527 -35.27 5.97 -9.76
C ALA A 527 -35.66 4.96 -10.85
N SER A 528 -35.38 3.66 -10.66
CA SER A 528 -35.67 2.59 -11.62
C SER A 528 -37.16 2.44 -11.97
N GLY A 529 -38.05 2.85 -11.06
CA GLY A 529 -39.51 2.73 -11.22
C GLY A 529 -40.12 1.47 -10.61
N TYR A 530 -39.30 0.56 -10.08
CA TYR A 530 -39.76 -0.67 -9.43
C TYR A 530 -40.24 -0.44 -7.98
N PHE A 531 -39.44 0.19 -7.13
CA PHE A 531 -39.83 0.38 -5.73
C PHE A 531 -40.81 1.54 -5.51
N VAL A 532 -40.58 2.65 -6.21
CA VAL A 532 -41.52 3.76 -6.30
C VAL A 532 -42.01 3.79 -7.73
N ASN A 533 -43.29 3.49 -7.93
CA ASN A 533 -43.88 3.41 -9.27
C ASN A 533 -43.63 4.72 -10.06
N ALA A 534 -43.15 4.57 -11.29
CA ALA A 534 -42.71 5.68 -12.15
C ALA A 534 -43.80 6.73 -12.44
N LYS A 535 -45.08 6.33 -12.35
CA LYS A 535 -46.24 7.22 -12.49
C LYS A 535 -46.51 8.01 -11.21
N THR A 536 -46.31 7.40 -10.05
CA THR A 536 -46.64 7.96 -8.74
C THR A 536 -45.47 8.65 -8.03
N MET A 537 -44.27 8.63 -8.62
CA MET A 537 -43.08 9.31 -8.08
C MET A 537 -43.37 10.78 -7.69
N PRO A 538 -42.89 11.25 -6.52
CA PRO A 538 -43.06 12.64 -6.10
C PRO A 538 -42.51 13.61 -7.14
N VAL A 539 -43.22 14.72 -7.36
CA VAL A 539 -42.94 15.66 -8.47
C VAL A 539 -41.51 16.22 -8.41
N TYR A 540 -40.98 16.48 -7.21
CA TYR A 540 -39.67 17.09 -7.01
C TYR A 540 -38.48 16.16 -7.32
N VAL A 541 -38.65 14.83 -7.27
CA VAL A 541 -37.61 13.83 -7.64
C VAL A 541 -37.89 13.15 -8.99
N ARG A 542 -39.09 13.32 -9.55
CA ARG A 542 -39.52 12.63 -10.77
C ARG A 542 -38.58 12.82 -11.96
N TRP A 543 -37.90 13.97 -12.07
CA TRP A 543 -36.97 14.23 -13.16
C TRP A 543 -35.70 13.37 -13.10
N LEU A 544 -35.31 12.87 -11.91
CA LEU A 544 -34.13 12.02 -11.73
C LEU A 544 -34.23 10.69 -12.48
N LYS A 545 -35.44 10.19 -12.74
CA LYS A 545 -35.64 8.97 -13.55
C LYS A 545 -35.08 9.11 -14.96
N TYR A 546 -35.06 10.32 -15.52
CA TYR A 546 -34.50 10.56 -16.86
C TYR A 546 -32.96 10.57 -16.87
N LEU A 547 -32.33 10.81 -15.72
CA LEU A 547 -30.89 10.67 -15.53
C LEU A 547 -30.49 9.24 -15.14
N ALA A 548 -31.43 8.42 -14.69
CA ALA A 548 -31.18 7.08 -14.22
C ALA A 548 -31.16 6.09 -15.39
N TYR A 549 -29.98 5.55 -15.72
CA TYR A 549 -29.85 4.50 -16.72
C TYR A 549 -30.58 3.20 -16.31
N PHE A 550 -30.81 2.97 -15.01
CA PHE A 550 -31.65 1.86 -14.52
C PHE A 550 -33.12 1.99 -14.93
N TRP A 551 -33.66 3.21 -15.07
CA TRP A 551 -35.05 3.40 -15.52
C TRP A 551 -35.24 2.93 -16.96
N TYR A 552 -34.29 3.25 -17.84
CA TYR A 552 -34.29 2.78 -19.24
C TYR A 552 -34.04 1.27 -19.32
N GLY A 553 -33.09 0.74 -18.53
CA GLY A 553 -32.83 -0.70 -18.46
C GLY A 553 -34.05 -1.49 -18.00
N PHE A 554 -34.66 -1.10 -16.88
CA PHE A 554 -35.84 -1.75 -16.33
C PHE A 554 -37.03 -1.64 -17.29
N GLY A 555 -37.30 -0.44 -17.80
CA GLY A 555 -38.40 -0.20 -18.73
C GLY A 555 -38.29 -1.05 -20.00
N ALA A 556 -37.10 -1.17 -20.59
CA ALA A 556 -36.89 -1.98 -21.79
C ALA A 556 -37.05 -3.49 -21.52
N LEU A 557 -36.53 -3.98 -20.39
CA LEU A 557 -36.67 -5.39 -19.99
C LEU A 557 -38.13 -5.75 -19.72
N THR A 558 -38.86 -4.90 -18.98
CA THR A 558 -40.27 -5.10 -18.66
C THR A 558 -41.16 -4.96 -19.90
N ALA A 559 -40.91 -3.98 -20.78
CA ALA A 559 -41.62 -3.85 -22.06
C ALA A 559 -41.40 -5.06 -22.97
N ASN A 560 -40.18 -5.59 -23.04
CA ASN A 560 -39.85 -6.79 -23.81
C ASN A 560 -40.60 -8.04 -23.30
N GLN A 561 -40.82 -8.16 -21.99
CA GLN A 561 -41.52 -9.29 -21.38
C GLN A 561 -43.05 -9.16 -21.45
N LEU A 562 -43.60 -7.97 -21.19
CA LEU A 562 -45.04 -7.78 -20.96
C LEU A 562 -45.83 -7.26 -22.16
N THR A 563 -45.19 -6.70 -23.19
CA THR A 563 -45.95 -6.17 -24.34
C THR A 563 -46.64 -7.32 -25.07
N ASP A 564 -47.97 -7.22 -25.20
CA ASP A 564 -48.83 -8.25 -25.79
C ASP A 564 -48.69 -9.63 -25.13
N TRP A 565 -48.36 -9.66 -23.83
CA TRP A 565 -48.31 -10.87 -23.02
C TRP A 565 -49.62 -11.04 -22.24
N VAL A 566 -50.09 -12.28 -22.09
CA VAL A 566 -51.33 -12.64 -21.41
C VAL A 566 -51.03 -13.71 -20.35
N GLY A 567 -51.46 -13.46 -19.10
CA GLY A 567 -51.33 -14.40 -17.98
C GLY A 567 -52.55 -15.32 -17.80
N ASP A 568 -52.47 -16.21 -16.81
CA ASP A 568 -53.53 -17.19 -16.51
C ASP A 568 -54.65 -16.51 -15.68
N CYS A 569 -55.68 -16.01 -16.37
CA CYS A 569 -56.85 -15.44 -15.69
C CYS A 569 -57.79 -16.54 -15.18
N PRO A 570 -58.18 -16.54 -13.90
CA PRO A 570 -59.09 -17.54 -13.33
C PRO A 570 -60.58 -17.22 -13.53
N TYR A 571 -60.93 -16.10 -14.17
CA TYR A 571 -62.31 -15.63 -14.36
C TYR A 571 -62.77 -15.86 -15.80
N ASP A 572 -64.02 -16.31 -15.98
CA ASP A 572 -64.62 -16.51 -17.31
C ASP A 572 -65.00 -15.19 -18.01
N ASP A 573 -65.21 -14.11 -17.24
CA ASP A 573 -65.49 -12.77 -17.75
C ASP A 573 -64.18 -12.04 -18.11
N GLU A 574 -63.93 -11.82 -19.41
CA GLU A 574 -62.75 -11.10 -19.92
C GLU A 574 -62.59 -9.69 -19.31
N SER A 575 -63.69 -9.06 -18.88
CA SER A 575 -63.67 -7.74 -18.22
C SER A 575 -62.98 -7.73 -16.85
N GLN A 576 -62.93 -8.87 -16.16
CA GLN A 576 -62.27 -9.03 -14.86
C GLN A 576 -60.80 -9.45 -14.98
N CYS A 577 -60.35 -9.81 -16.20
CA CYS A 577 -58.99 -10.26 -16.48
C CYS A 577 -57.99 -9.13 -16.76
N GLY A 578 -58.40 -7.86 -16.65
CA GLY A 578 -57.55 -6.70 -16.98
C GLY A 578 -56.18 -6.72 -16.28
N ASP A 579 -56.13 -7.11 -15.01
CA ASP A 579 -54.87 -7.19 -14.23
C ASP A 579 -53.94 -8.33 -14.68
N TYR A 580 -54.42 -9.30 -15.47
CA TYR A 580 -53.62 -10.41 -16.01
C TYR A 580 -53.03 -10.10 -17.40
N ILE A 581 -53.40 -8.96 -17.99
CA ILE A 581 -52.91 -8.51 -19.31
C ILE A 581 -51.66 -7.65 -19.12
N GLY A 582 -50.56 -8.03 -19.79
CA GLY A 582 -49.27 -7.34 -19.66
C GLY A 582 -49.31 -5.86 -20.08
N ASN A 583 -50.13 -5.51 -21.07
CA ASN A 583 -50.30 -4.13 -21.53
C ASN A 583 -50.95 -3.21 -20.48
N GLU A 584 -51.90 -3.72 -19.68
CA GLU A 584 -52.48 -2.98 -18.55
C GLU A 584 -51.49 -2.92 -17.38
N GLN A 585 -50.72 -3.99 -17.14
CA GLN A 585 -49.62 -3.95 -16.18
C GLN A 585 -48.59 -2.85 -16.53
N LEU A 586 -48.14 -2.75 -17.78
CA LEU A 586 -47.22 -1.68 -18.21
C LEU A 586 -47.77 -0.27 -17.89
N LYS A 587 -49.08 -0.07 -18.08
CA LYS A 587 -49.78 1.18 -17.77
C LYS A 587 -49.92 1.45 -16.27
N ILE A 588 -50.08 0.42 -15.45
CA ILE A 588 -50.07 0.50 -13.98
C ILE A 588 -48.68 0.93 -13.51
N TRP A 589 -47.62 0.28 -13.99
CA TRP A 589 -46.22 0.55 -13.61
C TRP A 589 -45.64 1.83 -14.24
N GLY A 590 -46.32 2.41 -15.24
CA GLY A 590 -45.96 3.68 -15.85
C GLY A 590 -44.93 3.58 -16.98
N PHE A 591 -44.86 2.45 -17.67
CA PHE A 591 -43.98 2.21 -18.81
C PHE A 591 -44.76 2.15 -20.13
N PRO A 592 -44.21 2.65 -21.25
CA PRO A 592 -44.88 2.59 -22.56
C PRO A 592 -44.81 1.18 -23.16
N GLN A 593 -45.78 0.85 -24.01
CA GLN A 593 -45.79 -0.40 -24.78
C GLN A 593 -44.72 -0.35 -25.88
N ASN A 594 -44.09 -1.49 -26.19
CA ASN A 594 -43.04 -1.61 -27.22
C ASN A 594 -41.85 -0.63 -27.07
N TRP A 595 -41.57 -0.19 -25.83
CA TRP A 595 -40.52 0.79 -25.54
C TRP A 595 -39.13 0.15 -25.38
N ILE A 596 -38.47 -0.16 -26.50
CA ILE A 596 -37.21 -0.93 -26.52
C ILE A 596 -36.07 -0.15 -27.20
N ALA A 597 -36.29 0.36 -28.42
CA ALA A 597 -35.24 1.00 -29.21
C ALA A 597 -34.72 2.31 -28.60
N GLU A 598 -35.62 3.13 -28.07
CA GLU A 598 -35.27 4.40 -27.40
C GLU A 598 -34.39 4.18 -26.15
N PRO A 599 -34.77 3.32 -25.18
CA PRO A 599 -33.89 2.96 -24.07
C PRO A 599 -32.50 2.48 -24.48
N ILE A 600 -32.41 1.60 -25.48
CA ILE A 600 -31.12 1.07 -25.97
C ILE A 600 -30.22 2.21 -26.49
N GLY A 601 -30.77 3.13 -27.29
CA GLY A 601 -30.04 4.30 -27.78
C GLY A 601 -29.54 5.19 -26.64
N ILE A 602 -30.37 5.44 -25.63
CA ILE A 602 -30.01 6.27 -24.46
C ILE A 602 -28.95 5.58 -23.59
N LEU A 603 -29.01 4.26 -23.40
CA LEU A 603 -27.99 3.52 -22.67
C LEU A 603 -26.61 3.63 -23.35
N ILE A 604 -26.54 3.57 -24.69
CA ILE A 604 -25.30 3.77 -25.44
C ILE A 604 -24.75 5.19 -25.23
N VAL A 605 -25.64 6.21 -25.18
CA VAL A 605 -25.25 7.59 -24.86
C VAL A 605 -24.67 7.70 -23.44
N TRP A 606 -25.24 7.00 -22.46
CA TRP A 606 -24.68 6.98 -21.10
C TRP A 606 -23.29 6.35 -21.04
N VAL A 607 -23.10 5.19 -21.69
CA VAL A 607 -21.80 4.52 -21.76
C VAL A 607 -20.73 5.45 -22.35
N THR A 608 -21.01 6.02 -23.52
CA THR A 608 -20.08 6.93 -24.21
C THR A 608 -19.85 8.22 -23.43
N GLY A 609 -20.90 8.79 -22.83
CA GLY A 609 -20.83 9.98 -21.99
C GLY A 609 -19.94 9.80 -20.76
N PHE A 610 -20.09 8.69 -20.03
CA PHE A 610 -19.25 8.40 -18.86
C PHE A 610 -17.78 8.21 -19.24
N ILE A 611 -17.49 7.57 -20.37
CA ILE A 611 -16.12 7.41 -20.88
C ILE A 611 -15.49 8.77 -21.18
N ILE A 612 -16.20 9.66 -21.87
CA ILE A 612 -15.72 11.01 -22.21
C ILE A 612 -15.51 11.84 -20.93
N LEU A 613 -16.48 11.84 -20.02
CA LEU A 613 -16.38 12.55 -18.74
C LEU A 613 -15.21 12.03 -17.90
N SER A 614 -14.96 10.72 -17.90
CA SER A 614 -13.82 10.12 -17.21
C SER A 614 -12.49 10.65 -17.77
N GLY A 615 -12.38 10.75 -19.10
CA GLY A 615 -11.20 11.32 -19.75
C GLY A 615 -10.98 12.79 -19.40
N VAL A 616 -12.06 13.58 -19.33
CA VAL A 616 -11.99 14.99 -18.90
C VAL A 616 -11.59 15.09 -17.43
N ALA A 617 -12.20 14.29 -16.56
CA ALA A 617 -11.91 14.29 -15.12
C ALA A 617 -10.44 13.92 -14.84
N LEU A 618 -9.91 12.87 -15.48
CA LEU A 618 -8.50 12.49 -15.36
C LEU A 618 -7.55 13.60 -15.84
N ARG A 619 -7.93 14.33 -16.90
CA ARG A 619 -7.13 15.46 -17.40
C ARG A 619 -7.11 16.65 -16.45
N LEU A 620 -8.19 16.87 -15.70
CA LEU A 620 -8.31 17.95 -14.72
C LEU A 620 -7.68 17.61 -13.36
N LYS A 621 -7.44 16.32 -13.09
CA LYS A 621 -6.89 15.86 -11.81
C LYS A 621 -5.40 16.22 -11.71
N ASN A 622 -5.10 17.31 -11.00
CA ASN A 622 -3.73 17.66 -10.65
C ASN A 622 -3.24 16.75 -9.51
N LEU A 623 -2.48 15.72 -9.84
CA LEU A 623 -1.85 14.83 -8.87
C LEU A 623 -0.43 15.31 -8.57
N ASP A 624 -0.33 16.31 -7.70
CA ASP A 624 0.93 16.62 -7.04
C ASP A 624 1.12 15.64 -5.88
N VAL A 625 2.28 14.99 -5.80
CA VAL A 625 2.68 14.21 -4.60
C VAL A 625 2.63 15.16 -3.41
N GLY A 626 1.67 14.92 -2.51
CA GLY A 626 1.52 15.74 -1.30
C GLY A 626 2.65 15.45 -0.33
N MET A 627 3.44 16.46 0.04
CA MET A 627 4.36 16.33 1.18
C MET A 627 3.56 16.28 2.48
N ALA A 628 3.92 15.34 3.36
CA ALA A 628 3.31 15.21 4.68
C ALA A 628 3.53 16.47 5.52
N LYS A 629 2.54 16.80 6.35
CA LYS A 629 2.60 17.96 7.24
C LYS A 629 3.28 17.58 8.55
N THR A 630 4.17 18.43 9.04
CA THR A 630 4.62 18.41 10.43
C THR A 630 3.46 18.82 11.34
N LYS A 631 3.29 18.13 12.48
CA LYS A 631 2.26 18.45 13.47
C LYS A 631 2.92 18.67 14.83
N LYS A 632 2.76 19.86 15.40
CA LYS A 632 3.19 20.10 16.79
C LYS A 632 2.40 19.19 17.73
N ASN A 633 3.12 18.32 18.45
CA ASN A 633 2.55 17.41 19.43
C ASN A 633 2.75 18.00 20.84
N LYS A 634 1.79 17.78 21.74
CA LYS A 634 1.91 18.13 23.17
C LYS A 634 2.52 17.02 24.02
N LEU A 635 2.77 15.84 23.43
CA LEU A 635 3.38 14.72 24.16
C LEU A 635 4.87 15.02 24.35
N GLY A 636 5.32 15.18 25.60
CA GLY A 636 6.74 15.35 25.94
C GLY A 636 7.23 16.80 26.07
N ASP A 637 6.35 17.80 25.93
CA ASP A 637 6.67 19.23 26.12
C ASP A 637 6.70 19.67 27.60
N GLU A 638 6.33 18.80 28.55
CA GLU A 638 6.09 19.21 29.95
C GLU A 638 7.35 19.30 30.83
N ASP A 639 8.52 18.81 30.39
CA ASP A 639 9.74 18.77 31.21
C ASP A 639 10.97 19.50 30.62
N GLU A 640 10.97 19.93 29.34
CA GLU A 640 12.15 20.60 28.74
C GLU A 640 12.27 22.11 29.08
N THR A 641 11.35 22.67 29.86
CA THR A 641 11.28 24.13 30.10
C THR A 641 11.79 24.65 31.44
N HIS A 642 12.29 23.81 32.37
CA HIS A 642 12.60 24.31 33.72
C HIS A 642 13.99 24.11 34.32
N GLU A 643 14.93 23.35 33.74
CA GLU A 643 16.26 23.19 34.39
C GLU A 643 17.52 23.49 33.54
N ASP A 644 17.44 23.56 32.21
CA ASP A 644 18.66 23.69 31.37
C ASP A 644 18.84 25.03 30.63
N LYS A 645 18.00 26.05 30.88
CA LYS A 645 18.07 27.34 30.16
C LYS A 645 18.82 28.49 30.86
N ASP A 646 19.27 28.33 32.09
CA ASP A 646 19.89 29.42 32.88
C ASP A 646 21.42 29.31 33.05
N LYS A 647 22.13 28.51 32.24
CA LYS A 647 23.61 28.48 32.26
C LYS A 647 24.22 28.65 30.87
N SER A 648 23.95 29.80 30.26
CA SER A 648 24.83 30.35 29.24
C SER A 648 24.68 31.87 29.22
N VAL A 649 25.66 32.58 29.76
CA VAL A 649 26.16 33.94 29.42
C VAL A 649 26.93 34.45 30.65
N ASP A 650 28.26 34.28 30.64
CA ASP A 650 29.25 35.36 30.75
C ASP A 650 30.63 34.76 31.05
N ALA A 651 31.54 34.96 30.11
CA ALA A 651 32.96 34.70 30.28
C ALA A 651 33.64 35.99 30.72
N THR A 652 34.24 36.00 31.91
CA THR A 652 35.36 36.87 32.27
C THR A 652 36.38 36.08 33.09
N GLU A 653 37.64 36.31 32.77
CA GLU A 653 38.87 35.65 33.25
C GLU A 653 39.11 35.77 34.77
N ASP A 654 40.01 34.89 35.23
CA ASP A 654 40.79 34.89 36.47
C ASP A 654 40.10 34.55 37.80
N THR A 655 40.31 33.32 38.31
CA THR A 655 41.24 33.05 39.44
C THR A 655 41.24 31.58 39.88
N LEU A 656 42.41 31.17 40.37
CA LEU A 656 42.76 29.88 40.96
C LEU A 656 41.76 29.28 41.97
N GLY A 657 41.67 27.95 41.95
CA GLY A 657 41.68 27.11 43.15
C GLY A 657 40.34 26.94 43.89
N GLY A 658 39.74 25.76 43.74
CA GLY A 658 38.64 25.32 44.60
C GLY A 658 37.94 24.10 44.03
N GLY A 659 38.32 22.91 44.48
CA GLY A 659 37.58 21.68 44.19
C GLY A 659 36.17 21.79 44.77
N VAL A 660 35.16 21.55 43.93
CA VAL A 660 33.78 21.41 44.35
C VAL A 660 33.46 19.92 44.34
N GLU A 661 33.38 19.34 45.54
CA GLU A 661 32.86 18.00 45.78
C GLU A 661 31.40 17.93 45.32
N PHE A 662 31.13 17.09 44.32
CA PHE A 662 29.77 16.68 44.00
C PHE A 662 29.27 15.76 45.11
N ASN A 663 28.25 16.21 45.85
CA ASN A 663 27.54 15.43 46.86
C ASN A 663 26.97 14.15 46.25
N SER A 664 27.54 13.01 46.65
CA SER A 664 27.27 11.65 46.18
C SER A 664 26.08 10.95 46.86
N ASN A 665 25.15 11.69 47.46
CA ASN A 665 24.16 11.10 48.39
C ASN A 665 22.70 11.01 47.88
N GLU A 666 22.41 11.35 46.62
CA GLU A 666 21.06 11.13 46.03
C GLU A 666 21.01 10.11 44.88
N VAL A 667 22.14 9.44 44.58
CA VAL A 667 22.21 8.35 43.57
C VAL A 667 22.11 6.96 44.20
N THR A 668 22.13 6.85 45.54
CA THR A 668 22.14 5.56 46.27
C THR A 668 20.77 4.91 46.51
N ALA A 669 19.70 5.36 45.84
CA ALA A 669 18.41 4.66 45.84
C ALA A 669 18.12 3.89 44.52
N ALA A 670 19.04 3.93 43.55
CA ALA A 670 18.91 3.22 42.26
C ALA A 670 19.87 2.00 42.13
N SER A 671 20.55 1.61 43.20
CA SER A 671 21.61 0.60 43.20
C SER A 671 21.20 -0.78 43.75
N GLU A 672 19.93 -1.18 43.59
CA GLU A 672 19.45 -2.55 43.92
C GLU A 672 18.88 -3.34 42.73
N ILE A 673 19.02 -2.89 41.48
CA ILE A 673 18.63 -3.68 40.28
C ILE A 673 19.90 -4.23 39.61
N VAL A 674 20.49 -5.27 40.20
CA VAL A 674 21.67 -5.99 39.66
C VAL A 674 21.28 -7.33 38.99
N GLU A 675 19.99 -7.69 38.93
CA GLU A 675 19.56 -9.03 38.48
C GLU A 675 19.52 -9.28 36.95
N ASP A 676 19.63 -8.26 36.08
CA ASP A 676 19.34 -8.44 34.65
C ASP A 676 20.54 -8.67 33.71
N ARG A 677 21.78 -8.78 34.18
CA ARG A 677 22.98 -8.85 33.30
C ARG A 677 23.42 -10.27 32.90
N TYR A 678 22.49 -11.19 32.66
CA TYR A 678 22.86 -12.55 32.24
C TYR A 678 23.08 -12.63 30.71
N PRO A 679 24.31 -12.96 30.22
CA PRO A 679 24.60 -13.10 28.79
C PRO A 679 24.05 -14.41 28.21
N ILE A 680 23.56 -14.37 26.96
CA ILE A 680 23.00 -15.54 26.24
C ILE A 680 23.77 -15.78 24.94
N ASP A 681 24.69 -16.74 24.92
CA ASP A 681 25.31 -17.24 23.69
C ASP A 681 24.34 -18.17 22.95
N LEU A 682 24.30 -18.06 21.62
CA LEU A 682 23.47 -18.91 20.76
C LEU A 682 24.35 -19.74 19.82
N GLU A 683 24.18 -21.05 19.88
CA GLU A 683 24.89 -22.01 19.03
C GLU A 683 23.90 -22.75 18.11
N LEU A 684 24.25 -22.87 16.84
CA LEU A 684 23.54 -23.68 15.85
C LEU A 684 24.31 -24.97 15.59
N HIS A 685 23.61 -26.10 15.62
CA HIS A 685 24.17 -27.42 15.37
C HIS A 685 23.40 -28.14 14.26
N ASN A 686 24.07 -28.43 13.16
CA ASN A 686 23.61 -29.16 11.97
C ASN A 686 22.25 -28.69 11.43
N VAL A 687 22.06 -27.37 11.35
CA VAL A 687 20.80 -26.79 10.87
C VAL A 687 20.65 -27.02 9.37
N HIS A 688 19.66 -27.81 8.99
CA HIS A 688 19.32 -28.09 7.59
C HIS A 688 17.87 -27.67 7.32
N LEU A 689 17.66 -26.96 6.21
CA LEU A 689 16.35 -26.47 5.81
C LEU A 689 16.14 -26.67 4.31
N SER A 690 15.05 -27.36 3.95
CA SER A 690 14.64 -27.54 2.56
C SER A 690 13.16 -27.22 2.35
N VAL A 691 12.82 -26.78 1.13
CA VAL A 691 11.45 -26.49 0.71
C VAL A 691 11.04 -27.45 -0.40
N LYS A 692 9.84 -28.02 -0.28
CA LYS A 692 9.21 -28.81 -1.33
C LYS A 692 8.40 -27.90 -2.27
N GLU A 693 8.79 -27.85 -3.54
CA GLU A 693 8.09 -27.03 -4.55
C GLU A 693 6.79 -27.69 -5.01
N LYS A 694 5.71 -26.90 -5.14
CA LYS A 694 4.41 -27.33 -5.65
C LYS A 694 4.11 -26.59 -6.95
N ASN A 695 3.77 -27.33 -8.02
CA ASN A 695 3.20 -26.73 -9.23
C ASN A 695 1.74 -26.28 -9.03
N ILE A 696 1.25 -25.45 -9.96
CA ILE A 696 -0.14 -24.96 -10.03
C ILE A 696 -1.17 -26.12 -10.08
N LEU A 697 -0.78 -27.29 -10.60
CA LEU A 697 -1.58 -28.53 -10.58
C LEU A 697 -1.30 -29.45 -9.36
N GLY A 698 -0.57 -28.97 -8.34
CA GLY A 698 -0.26 -29.73 -7.12
C GLY A 698 0.77 -30.86 -7.29
N LYS A 699 1.31 -31.10 -8.50
CA LYS A 699 2.42 -32.04 -8.71
C LYS A 699 3.71 -31.49 -8.08
N ARG A 700 4.41 -32.35 -7.33
CA ARG A 700 5.67 -32.04 -6.61
C ARG A 700 6.82 -32.09 -7.61
N VAL A 701 7.57 -31.00 -7.75
CA VAL A 701 8.60 -30.85 -8.81
C VAL A 701 10.04 -31.02 -8.29
N GLY A 702 10.29 -30.82 -7.00
CA GLY A 702 11.61 -31.04 -6.41
C GLY A 702 11.73 -30.51 -4.98
N THR A 703 12.87 -30.78 -4.35
CA THR A 703 13.28 -30.21 -3.05
C THR A 703 14.42 -29.22 -3.28
N LYS A 704 14.20 -27.95 -2.93
CA LYS A 704 15.25 -26.94 -2.93
C LYS A 704 15.84 -26.82 -1.53
N ILE A 705 17.14 -27.06 -1.39
CA ILE A 705 17.88 -26.84 -0.14
C ILE A 705 18.11 -25.34 0.01
N LEU A 706 17.80 -24.80 1.19
CA LEU A 706 17.98 -23.40 1.52
C LEU A 706 19.10 -23.18 2.55
N LEU A 707 19.29 -24.14 3.46
CA LEU A 707 20.38 -24.17 4.45
C LEU A 707 20.90 -25.60 4.54
N ASN A 708 22.22 -25.77 4.52
CA ASN A 708 22.84 -27.09 4.48
C ASN A 708 23.84 -27.26 5.65
N ASN A 709 23.40 -27.98 6.70
CA ASN A 709 24.20 -28.31 7.88
C ASN A 709 24.95 -27.09 8.47
N VAL A 710 24.22 -26.01 8.70
CA VAL A 710 24.79 -24.77 9.23
C VAL A 710 25.14 -24.93 10.70
N ASN A 711 26.43 -24.76 11.02
CA ASN A 711 26.99 -24.67 12.37
C ASN A 711 27.48 -23.24 12.61
N ALA A 712 27.04 -22.61 13.70
CA ALA A 712 27.39 -21.21 14.00
C ALA A 712 27.41 -20.95 15.51
N LEU A 713 28.27 -20.02 15.96
CA LEU A 713 28.28 -19.52 17.34
C LEU A 713 28.10 -18.00 17.32
N PHE A 714 27.06 -17.52 17.99
CA PHE A 714 26.78 -16.10 18.21
C PHE A 714 27.05 -15.76 19.67
N LYS A 715 27.98 -14.83 19.89
CA LYS A 715 28.43 -14.42 21.23
C LYS A 715 27.47 -13.42 21.84
N ALA A 716 27.28 -13.52 23.15
CA ALA A 716 26.59 -12.54 23.96
C ALA A 716 27.37 -11.22 24.08
N ASN A 717 26.66 -10.16 24.44
CA ASN A 717 27.19 -8.82 24.66
C ASN A 717 27.93 -8.23 23.45
N ALA A 718 27.65 -8.75 22.25
CA ALA A 718 28.31 -8.36 21.03
C ALA A 718 27.32 -8.35 19.87
N VAL A 719 27.68 -7.59 18.84
CA VAL A 719 26.97 -7.60 17.56
C VAL A 719 27.58 -8.69 16.67
N ASN A 720 26.77 -9.68 16.32
CA ASN A 720 27.15 -10.80 15.47
C ASN A 720 26.57 -10.64 14.07
N CYS A 721 27.31 -11.07 13.05
CA CYS A 721 26.97 -10.85 11.66
C CYS A 721 26.78 -12.15 10.88
N ILE A 722 25.69 -12.23 10.11
CA ILE A 722 25.48 -13.24 9.06
C ILE A 722 25.69 -12.56 7.71
N MET A 723 26.72 -12.98 6.99
CA MET A 723 27.17 -12.36 5.75
C MET A 723 27.26 -13.39 4.61
N GLY A 724 27.18 -12.92 3.37
CA GLY A 724 27.24 -13.75 2.17
C GLY A 724 26.48 -13.09 1.01
N PRO A 725 26.62 -13.59 -0.22
CA PRO A 725 26.00 -13.00 -1.40
C PRO A 725 24.47 -13.13 -1.39
N SER A 726 23.81 -12.40 -2.27
CA SER A 726 22.37 -12.56 -2.51
C SER A 726 22.02 -14.01 -2.83
N GLY A 727 20.99 -14.54 -2.16
CA GLY A 727 20.57 -15.94 -2.33
C GLY A 727 21.36 -17.00 -1.54
N SER A 728 22.32 -16.60 -0.70
CA SER A 728 23.07 -17.55 0.17
C SER A 728 22.27 -18.09 1.37
N GLY A 729 21.06 -17.60 1.63
CA GLY A 729 20.20 -18.09 2.71
C GLY A 729 20.24 -17.26 4.01
N LYS A 730 20.86 -16.08 4.02
CA LYS A 730 20.94 -15.14 5.17
C LYS A 730 19.59 -14.89 5.87
N SER A 731 18.65 -14.26 5.16
CA SER A 731 17.31 -13.96 5.70
C SER A 731 16.52 -15.24 6.01
N THR A 732 16.79 -16.34 5.30
CA THR A 732 16.19 -17.66 5.59
C THR A 732 16.68 -18.20 6.94
N CYS A 733 17.98 -18.10 7.24
CA CYS A 733 18.57 -18.46 8.53
C CYS A 733 17.98 -17.61 9.66
N LEU A 734 17.88 -16.30 9.46
CA LEU A 734 17.33 -15.37 10.44
C LEU A 734 15.82 -15.60 10.68
N ASN A 735 15.06 -15.93 9.64
CA ASN A 735 13.65 -16.35 9.75
C ASN A 735 13.48 -17.73 10.41
N TYR A 736 14.43 -18.64 10.22
CA TYR A 736 14.46 -19.93 10.91
C TYR A 736 14.67 -19.73 12.42
N LEU A 737 15.67 -18.93 12.82
CA LEU A 737 15.99 -18.62 14.22
C LEU A 737 14.84 -17.93 14.95
N SER A 738 14.22 -16.94 14.30
CA SER A 738 13.11 -16.17 14.87
C SER A 738 11.73 -16.87 14.81
N ASN A 739 11.67 -18.10 14.32
CA ASN A 739 10.42 -18.88 14.17
C ASN A 739 9.39 -18.21 13.23
N ARG A 740 9.85 -17.56 12.15
CA ARG A 740 9.04 -16.76 11.21
C ARG A 740 8.85 -17.40 9.82
N LEU A 741 9.23 -18.66 9.64
CA LEU A 741 9.03 -19.38 8.38
C LEU A 741 7.53 -19.48 8.01
N ASP A 742 7.20 -19.27 6.73
CA ASP A 742 5.81 -19.32 6.24
C ASP A 742 5.21 -20.73 6.42
N ARG A 743 4.18 -20.84 7.25
CA ARG A 743 3.49 -22.11 7.53
C ARG A 743 2.75 -22.66 6.32
N SER A 744 2.50 -21.84 5.30
CA SER A 744 1.87 -22.24 4.04
C SER A 744 2.77 -23.13 3.19
N ALA A 745 4.10 -23.00 3.34
CA ALA A 745 5.09 -23.78 2.61
C ALA A 745 5.51 -25.02 3.41
N SER A 746 5.75 -26.13 2.70
CA SER A 746 6.18 -27.39 3.31
C SER A 746 7.68 -27.37 3.56
N PHE A 747 8.11 -26.65 4.59
CA PHE A 747 9.49 -26.67 5.07
C PHE A 747 9.80 -27.98 5.78
N VAL A 748 10.96 -28.57 5.50
CA VAL A 748 11.56 -29.64 6.30
C VAL A 748 12.79 -29.06 6.96
N ALA A 749 12.75 -29.01 8.29
CA ALA A 749 13.76 -28.42 9.15
C ALA A 749 14.34 -29.49 10.08
N SER A 750 15.66 -29.57 10.19
CA SER A 750 16.39 -30.37 11.19
C SER A 750 17.54 -29.55 11.78
N GLY A 751 18.14 -30.04 12.87
CA GLY A 751 19.19 -29.36 13.63
C GLY A 751 18.71 -28.85 14.98
N GLU A 752 19.67 -28.45 15.81
CA GLU A 752 19.47 -28.05 17.21
C GLU A 752 19.95 -26.60 17.42
N ILE A 753 19.29 -25.89 18.34
CA ILE A 753 19.71 -24.57 18.80
C ILE A 753 20.06 -24.70 20.27
N LYS A 754 21.32 -24.42 20.61
CA LYS A 754 21.84 -24.47 21.98
C LYS A 754 22.01 -23.08 22.55
N VAL A 755 21.57 -22.88 23.79
CA VAL A 755 21.88 -21.70 24.60
C VAL A 755 23.05 -22.02 25.51
N ASN A 756 24.06 -21.14 25.51
CA ASN A 756 25.27 -21.26 26.31
C ASN A 756 25.93 -22.65 26.18
N GLY A 757 25.85 -23.29 25.01
CA GLY A 757 26.43 -24.61 24.71
C GLY A 757 25.90 -25.80 25.52
N VAL A 758 24.86 -25.63 26.35
CA VAL A 758 24.38 -26.68 27.28
C VAL A 758 22.91 -27.02 27.08
N GLN A 759 22.06 -26.02 26.82
CA GLN A 759 20.62 -26.21 26.79
C GLN A 759 20.07 -26.18 25.35
N ASP A 760 19.53 -27.30 24.89
CA ASP A 760 18.77 -27.35 23.64
C ASP A 760 17.40 -26.68 23.81
N ILE A 761 17.09 -25.70 22.96
CA ILE A 761 15.84 -24.97 23.02
C ILE A 761 15.05 -25.07 21.71
N PRO A 762 13.72 -25.19 21.78
CA PRO A 762 12.89 -25.09 20.60
C PRO A 762 12.86 -23.64 20.10
N ARG A 763 12.75 -23.46 18.79
CA ARG A 763 12.61 -22.14 18.13
C ARG A 763 11.49 -21.28 18.73
N SER A 764 10.44 -21.89 19.24
CA SER A 764 9.31 -21.21 19.87
C SER A 764 9.64 -20.58 21.23
N GLU A 765 10.64 -21.09 21.95
CA GLU A 765 11.13 -20.48 23.19
C GLU A 765 12.09 -19.33 22.88
N LEU A 766 13.00 -19.52 21.91
CA LEU A 766 13.87 -18.44 21.42
C LEU A 766 13.06 -17.22 20.93
N SER A 767 11.94 -17.45 20.24
CA SER A 767 11.08 -16.35 19.78
C SER A 767 10.41 -15.55 20.90
N ARG A 768 10.40 -16.02 22.16
CA ARG A 768 9.78 -15.32 23.31
C ARG A 768 10.72 -14.39 24.06
N ILE A 769 12.02 -14.55 23.86
CA ILE A 769 13.09 -13.69 24.44
C ILE A 769 13.74 -12.80 23.39
N SER A 770 13.26 -12.88 22.13
CA SER A 770 13.84 -12.20 20.99
C SER A 770 12.92 -11.17 20.36
N ALA A 771 13.51 -10.13 19.79
CA ALA A 771 12.83 -9.18 18.93
C ALA A 771 13.37 -9.28 17.49
N TYR A 772 12.56 -8.87 16.51
CA TYR A 772 12.91 -8.99 15.10
C TYR A 772 12.54 -7.73 14.32
N VAL A 773 13.51 -7.18 13.61
CA VAL A 773 13.32 -6.07 12.66
C VAL A 773 13.25 -6.64 11.24
N THR A 774 12.08 -6.52 10.60
CA THR A 774 11.80 -7.01 9.24
C THR A 774 12.51 -6.18 8.18
N GLN A 775 12.85 -6.77 7.03
CA GLN A 775 13.52 -6.05 5.93
C GLN A 775 12.71 -4.83 5.41
N HIS A 776 11.38 -4.92 5.36
CA HIS A 776 10.50 -3.83 4.92
C HIS A 776 9.78 -3.17 6.11
N ASP A 777 9.71 -1.83 6.08
CA ASP A 777 9.04 -1.00 7.10
C ASP A 777 7.56 -0.69 6.76
N SER A 778 6.89 -1.59 6.03
CA SER A 778 5.56 -1.36 5.46
C SER A 778 4.41 -1.36 6.49
N SER A 779 4.68 -1.73 7.74
CA SER A 779 3.68 -1.81 8.82
C SER A 779 3.56 -0.55 9.67
N LEU A 780 4.37 0.47 9.42
CA LEU A 780 4.27 1.70 10.18
C LEU A 780 2.97 2.44 9.85
N ILE A 781 2.30 2.96 10.87
CA ILE A 781 1.01 3.66 10.70
C ILE A 781 1.25 5.03 10.07
N SER A 782 0.87 5.19 8.80
CA SER A 782 1.09 6.40 7.99
C SER A 782 0.52 7.69 8.59
N ASN A 783 -0.56 7.58 9.37
CA ASN A 783 -1.31 8.71 9.95
C ASN A 783 -0.81 9.16 11.33
N LEU A 784 0.19 8.47 11.90
CA LEU A 784 0.81 8.83 13.17
C LEU A 784 2.17 9.49 12.93
N THR A 785 2.60 10.27 13.92
CA THR A 785 3.98 10.82 13.95
C THR A 785 4.95 9.79 14.54
N VAL A 786 6.25 10.01 14.32
CA VAL A 786 7.33 9.19 14.93
C VAL A 786 7.14 9.10 16.45
N ARG A 787 6.97 10.25 17.11
CA ARG A 787 6.80 10.34 18.56
C ARG A 787 5.58 9.61 19.08
N GLU A 788 4.44 9.76 18.42
CA GLU A 788 3.21 9.03 18.80
C GLU A 788 3.36 7.53 18.58
N THR A 789 3.99 7.13 17.48
CA THR A 789 4.25 5.71 17.19
C THR A 789 5.06 5.09 18.32
N LEU A 790 6.18 5.72 18.70
CA LEU A 790 7.00 5.25 19.83
C LEU A 790 6.25 5.30 21.16
N TYR A 791 5.47 6.35 21.42
CA TYR A 791 4.69 6.45 22.65
C TYR A 791 3.66 5.32 22.81
N TYR A 792 2.90 4.99 21.76
CA TYR A 792 1.94 3.89 21.81
C TYR A 792 2.64 2.54 21.86
N GLN A 793 3.74 2.35 21.14
CA GLN A 793 4.53 1.11 21.21
C GLN A 793 5.15 0.92 22.60
N ALA A 794 5.65 2.00 23.23
CA ALA A 794 6.20 1.98 24.57
C ALA A 794 5.14 1.54 25.59
N LYS A 795 3.93 2.09 25.50
CA LYS A 795 2.79 1.68 26.35
C LYS A 795 2.32 0.24 26.17
N LEU A 796 2.67 -0.40 25.05
CA LEU A 796 2.29 -1.79 24.77
C LEU A 796 3.40 -2.79 25.12
N ARG A 797 4.65 -2.34 25.15
CA ARG A 797 5.83 -3.19 25.33
C ARG A 797 6.48 -3.04 26.71
N LEU A 798 6.38 -1.87 27.34
CA LEU A 798 7.03 -1.61 28.63
C LEU A 798 6.16 -2.06 29.82
N PRO A 799 6.79 -2.48 30.93
CA PRO A 799 6.11 -2.71 32.20
C PRO A 799 5.36 -1.48 32.75
N LEU A 800 4.32 -1.71 33.56
CA LEU A 800 3.43 -0.65 34.08
C LEU A 800 4.14 0.34 35.02
N ASP A 801 5.17 -0.10 35.73
CA ASP A 801 6.05 0.71 36.59
C ASP A 801 6.80 1.79 35.80
N GLN A 802 7.14 1.52 34.54
CA GLN A 802 7.86 2.44 33.67
C GLN A 802 6.94 3.41 32.91
N HIS A 803 5.61 3.25 33.01
CA HIS A 803 4.65 4.10 32.30
C HIS A 803 4.80 5.61 32.54
N PRO A 804 5.07 6.10 33.78
CA PRO A 804 5.30 7.52 34.04
C PRO A 804 6.54 8.06 33.31
N MET A 805 7.56 7.21 33.10
CA MET A 805 8.82 7.57 32.45
C MET A 805 8.77 7.45 30.93
N ILE A 806 7.67 6.96 30.34
CA ILE A 806 7.54 6.77 28.88
C ILE A 806 7.92 8.01 28.08
N PRO A 807 7.45 9.24 28.40
CA PRO A 807 7.84 10.42 27.63
C PRO A 807 9.36 10.64 27.61
N ARG A 808 10.04 10.42 28.75
CA ARG A 808 11.49 10.51 28.87
C ARG A 808 12.18 9.42 28.06
N ILE A 809 11.75 8.16 28.18
CA ILE A 809 12.28 7.02 27.42
C ILE A 809 12.14 7.27 25.90
N VAL A 810 10.98 7.76 25.46
CA VAL A 810 10.72 8.08 24.05
C VAL A 810 11.60 9.23 23.57
N ASN A 811 11.77 10.29 24.35
CA ASN A 811 12.67 11.40 24.02
C ASN A 811 14.13 10.94 23.91
N THR A 812 14.59 10.12 24.86
CA THR A 812 15.94 9.53 24.84
C THR A 812 16.14 8.66 23.62
N LEU A 813 15.19 7.77 23.30
CA LEU A 813 15.26 6.92 22.11
C LEU A 813 15.26 7.72 20.81
N ILE A 814 14.42 8.76 20.70
CA ILE A 814 14.38 9.64 19.52
C ILE A 814 15.74 10.33 19.31
N ARG A 815 16.41 10.75 20.38
CA ARG A 815 17.75 11.36 20.32
C ARG A 815 18.83 10.33 19.95
N GLN A 816 18.88 9.21 20.68
CA GLN A 816 19.83 8.11 20.44
C GLN A 816 19.75 7.56 19.01
N THR A 817 18.55 7.54 18.41
CA THR A 817 18.33 7.03 17.05
C THR A 817 18.35 8.11 15.97
N GLY A 818 18.67 9.36 16.31
CA GLY A 818 18.76 10.46 15.34
C GLY A 818 17.45 10.75 14.60
N LEU A 819 16.32 10.68 15.32
CA LEU A 819 14.98 10.96 14.81
C LEU A 819 14.42 12.32 15.29
N VAL A 820 15.24 13.13 15.96
CA VAL A 820 14.83 14.42 16.56
C VAL A 820 14.14 15.33 15.56
N ASP A 821 14.74 15.49 14.37
CA ASP A 821 14.25 16.39 13.33
C ASP A 821 12.90 15.97 12.73
N CYS A 822 12.59 14.67 12.76
CA CYS A 822 11.38 14.11 12.17
C CYS A 822 10.39 13.57 13.22
N ALA A 823 10.67 13.79 14.52
CA ALA A 823 9.87 13.30 15.66
C ALA A 823 8.37 13.61 15.52
N ASP A 824 8.05 14.78 14.97
CA ASP A 824 6.68 15.32 14.83
C ASP A 824 6.19 15.32 13.37
N THR A 825 6.89 14.59 12.50
CA THR A 825 6.49 14.37 11.10
C THR A 825 5.66 13.10 11.01
N LEU A 826 4.62 13.12 10.17
CA LEU A 826 3.82 11.92 9.89
C LEU A 826 4.67 10.89 9.14
N VAL A 827 4.50 9.61 9.48
CA VAL A 827 5.20 8.51 8.82
C VAL A 827 4.95 8.50 7.31
N GLY A 828 3.71 8.77 6.88
CA GLY A 828 3.29 8.83 5.48
C GLY A 828 3.18 7.47 4.79
N ASP A 829 2.73 7.49 3.54
CA ASP A 829 2.55 6.33 2.66
C ASP A 829 3.09 6.65 1.25
N ASP A 830 2.83 5.78 0.26
CA ASP A 830 3.32 5.95 -1.11
C ASP A 830 2.65 7.13 -1.85
N TYR A 831 1.45 7.54 -1.42
CA TYR A 831 0.69 8.64 -2.01
C TYR A 831 0.98 9.99 -1.33
N VAL A 832 1.31 9.96 -0.04
CA VAL A 832 1.66 11.10 0.82
C VAL A 832 3.03 10.87 1.43
N LYS A 833 4.04 11.52 0.83
CA LYS A 833 5.44 11.38 1.24
C LYS A 833 5.65 11.91 2.66
N GLY A 834 5.91 11.01 3.62
CA GLY A 834 6.25 11.31 5.00
C GLY A 834 7.74 11.17 5.27
N LEU A 835 8.10 10.23 6.15
CA LEU A 835 9.48 9.90 6.48
C LEU A 835 10.22 9.30 5.27
N SER A 836 11.51 9.57 5.17
CA SER A 836 12.42 8.87 4.26
C SER A 836 12.55 7.39 4.65
N GLY A 837 12.99 6.54 3.72
CA GLY A 837 13.21 5.12 3.98
C GLY A 837 14.14 4.87 5.17
N GLY A 838 15.26 5.60 5.25
CA GLY A 838 16.19 5.52 6.37
C GLY A 838 15.61 5.96 7.71
N GLU A 839 14.75 6.99 7.73
CA GLU A 839 14.04 7.40 8.96
C GLU A 839 12.99 6.37 9.39
N LYS A 840 12.26 5.77 8.44
CA LYS A 840 11.34 4.66 8.70
C LYS A 840 12.09 3.47 9.30
N ARG A 841 13.29 3.17 8.78
CA ARG A 841 14.15 2.10 9.28
C ARG A 841 14.55 2.31 10.74
N ARG A 842 15.03 3.52 11.07
CA ARG A 842 15.38 3.88 12.46
C ARG A 842 14.18 3.83 13.39
N LEU A 843 13.00 4.25 12.92
CA LEU A 843 11.76 4.11 13.68
C LEU A 843 11.43 2.63 13.95
N SER A 844 11.52 1.74 12.95
CA SER A 844 11.30 0.30 13.14
C SER A 844 12.27 -0.34 14.14
N ILE A 845 13.56 0.03 14.09
CA ILE A 845 14.55 -0.40 15.08
C ILE A 845 14.16 0.11 16.47
N SER A 846 13.86 1.40 16.60
CA SER A 846 13.44 2.04 17.86
C SER A 846 12.24 1.34 18.51
N ILE A 847 11.28 0.87 17.71
CA ILE A 847 10.10 0.14 18.19
C ILE A 847 10.51 -1.18 18.86
N GLN A 848 11.46 -1.92 18.28
CA GLN A 848 11.91 -3.20 18.84
C GLN A 848 12.83 -3.01 20.06
N LEU A 849 13.60 -1.92 20.11
CA LEU A 849 14.46 -1.58 21.25
C LEU A 849 13.67 -1.28 22.53
N LEU A 850 12.43 -0.80 22.42
CA LEU A 850 11.54 -0.58 23.57
C LEU A 850 11.32 -1.84 24.41
N SER A 851 11.41 -3.02 23.80
CA SER A 851 11.20 -4.29 24.49
C SER A 851 12.40 -4.73 25.33
N LYS A 852 13.60 -4.13 25.20
CA LYS A 852 14.85 -4.60 25.83
C LYS A 852 15.09 -6.13 25.64
N PRO A 853 15.07 -6.64 24.39
CA PRO A 853 15.22 -8.06 24.12
C PRO A 853 16.59 -8.61 24.54
N LYS A 854 16.66 -9.90 24.92
CA LYS A 854 17.93 -10.61 25.13
C LYS A 854 18.58 -11.07 23.85
N VAL A 855 17.79 -11.28 22.81
CA VAL A 855 18.28 -11.59 21.47
C VAL A 855 17.61 -10.65 20.47
N LEU A 856 18.37 -9.88 19.72
CA LEU A 856 17.84 -8.96 18.73
C LEU A 856 18.23 -9.40 17.32
N PHE A 857 17.23 -9.74 16.51
CA PHE A 857 17.41 -10.10 15.11
C PHE A 857 17.15 -8.88 14.22
N LEU A 858 18.09 -8.51 13.36
CA LEU A 858 17.89 -7.44 12.37
C LEU A 858 18.18 -7.95 10.96
N ASP A 859 17.18 -7.93 10.09
CA ASP A 859 17.38 -8.31 8.68
C ASP A 859 17.73 -7.08 7.84
N GLU A 860 19.00 -6.89 7.49
CA GLU A 860 19.54 -5.75 6.73
C GLU A 860 19.28 -4.37 7.38
N PRO A 861 19.72 -4.12 8.64
CA PRO A 861 19.47 -2.87 9.35
C PRO A 861 20.09 -1.62 8.70
N THR A 862 21.18 -1.80 7.96
CA THR A 862 21.96 -0.71 7.35
C THR A 862 21.57 -0.43 5.89
N SER A 863 20.62 -1.18 5.32
CA SER A 863 20.21 -1.02 3.92
C SER A 863 19.53 0.33 3.69
N GLY A 864 20.04 1.10 2.71
CA GLY A 864 19.52 2.42 2.36
C GLY A 864 19.88 3.55 3.34
N LEU A 865 20.89 3.35 4.20
CA LEU A 865 21.44 4.37 5.12
C LEU A 865 22.86 4.79 4.71
N ASP A 866 23.28 6.01 5.07
CA ASP A 866 24.70 6.40 5.03
C ASP A 866 25.48 5.67 6.13
N SER A 867 26.75 5.35 5.91
CA SER A 867 27.77 4.87 6.85
C SER A 867 27.85 5.69 8.12
N SER A 868 27.69 7.01 8.10
CA SER A 868 27.63 7.78 9.35
C SER A 868 26.41 7.41 10.18
N THR A 869 25.23 7.34 9.55
CA THR A 869 23.99 6.91 10.22
C THR A 869 24.00 5.40 10.55
N ALA A 870 24.54 4.57 9.67
CA ALA A 870 24.65 3.12 9.85
C ALA A 870 25.65 2.79 10.96
N LYS A 871 26.76 3.54 11.05
CA LYS A 871 27.71 3.49 12.17
C LYS A 871 27.03 3.96 13.45
N ALA A 872 26.32 5.08 13.45
CA ALA A 872 25.58 5.52 14.64
C ALA A 872 24.56 4.46 15.12
N ILE A 873 23.87 3.77 14.21
CA ILE A 873 23.00 2.64 14.54
C ILE A 873 23.81 1.45 15.06
N PHE A 874 24.94 1.13 14.44
CA PHE A 874 25.81 0.04 14.88
C PHE A 874 26.38 0.30 16.28
N ASP A 875 26.89 1.51 16.54
CA ASP A 875 27.39 1.97 17.83
C ASP A 875 26.28 1.87 18.88
N LEU A 876 25.07 2.35 18.56
CA LEU A 876 23.89 2.17 19.41
C LEU A 876 23.59 0.68 19.68
N LEU A 877 23.63 -0.18 18.66
CA LEU A 877 23.40 -1.62 18.84
C LEU A 877 24.50 -2.28 19.68
N SER A 878 25.74 -1.82 19.56
CA SER A 878 26.90 -2.29 20.31
C SER A 878 26.82 -1.87 21.77
N GLU A 879 26.53 -0.59 22.03
CA GLU A 879 26.26 -0.05 23.37
C GLU A 879 25.12 -0.83 24.03
N LEU A 880 24.01 -1.03 23.32
CA LEU A 880 22.87 -1.80 23.83
C LEU A 880 23.21 -3.27 24.09
N ALA A 881 24.04 -3.88 23.25
CA ALA A 881 24.51 -5.25 23.44
C ALA A 881 25.32 -5.36 24.74
N ILE A 882 26.22 -4.41 25.00
CA ILE A 882 27.09 -4.40 26.17
C ILE A 882 26.31 -4.04 27.45
N GLU A 883 25.49 -2.99 27.41
CA GLU A 883 24.77 -2.48 28.58
C GLU A 883 23.67 -3.45 29.07
N ASN A 884 22.90 -4.02 28.13
CA ASN A 884 21.75 -4.88 28.47
C ASN A 884 22.08 -6.38 28.45
N GLY A 885 23.30 -6.73 28.03
CA GLY A 885 23.72 -8.09 27.78
C GLY A 885 22.93 -8.77 26.64
N THR A 886 22.63 -8.01 25.58
CA THR A 886 21.82 -8.47 24.45
C THR A 886 22.70 -9.09 23.36
N THR A 887 22.29 -10.24 22.84
CA THR A 887 22.89 -10.90 21.68
C THR A 887 22.27 -10.35 20.42
N VAL A 888 22.98 -9.48 19.72
CA VAL A 888 22.50 -8.89 18.47
C VAL A 888 22.98 -9.77 17.31
N ILE A 889 22.05 -10.21 16.46
CA ILE A 889 22.33 -10.97 15.24
C ILE A 889 21.73 -10.19 14.08
N LEU A 890 22.60 -9.69 13.21
CA LEU A 890 22.18 -8.94 12.04
C LEU A 890 22.67 -9.59 10.75
N THR A 891 21.91 -9.40 9.68
CA THR A 891 22.39 -9.63 8.32
C THR A 891 22.85 -8.30 7.76
N ILE A 892 24.10 -8.21 7.33
CA ILE A 892 24.60 -7.03 6.60
C ILE A 892 25.19 -7.53 5.29
N HIS A 893 24.81 -6.83 4.22
CA HIS A 893 25.40 -7.08 2.91
C HIS A 893 26.76 -6.40 2.77
N GLN A 894 26.90 -5.14 3.20
CA GLN A 894 28.14 -4.38 3.05
C GLN A 894 28.40 -3.52 4.30
N PRO A 895 29.19 -4.02 5.27
CA PRO A 895 29.66 -3.20 6.39
C PRO A 895 30.88 -2.36 5.98
N SER A 896 31.04 -1.17 6.58
CA SER A 896 32.33 -0.48 6.53
C SER A 896 33.40 -1.30 7.27
N GLU A 897 34.67 -1.07 6.96
CA GLU A 897 35.79 -1.79 7.58
C GLU A 897 35.77 -1.66 9.11
N GLU A 898 35.47 -0.47 9.62
CA GLU A 898 35.34 -0.21 11.05
C GLU A 898 34.22 -1.03 11.71
N ILE A 899 33.07 -1.15 11.05
CA ILE A 899 31.96 -1.99 11.50
C ILE A 899 32.35 -3.47 11.42
N PHE A 900 33.03 -3.87 10.34
CA PHE A 900 33.43 -5.26 10.09
C PHE A 900 34.34 -5.81 11.19
N LEU A 901 35.38 -5.05 11.55
CA LEU A 901 36.33 -5.44 12.60
C LEU A 901 35.70 -5.45 14.00
N SER A 902 34.57 -4.77 14.18
CA SER A 902 33.85 -4.67 15.46
C SER A 902 32.87 -5.82 15.70
N PHE A 903 32.67 -6.75 14.75
CA PHE A 903 31.77 -7.89 14.95
C PHE A 903 32.32 -8.91 15.95
N GLY A 904 31.46 -9.36 16.88
CA GLY A 904 31.81 -10.39 17.87
C GLY A 904 32.02 -11.78 17.25
N SER A 905 31.13 -12.17 16.33
CA SER A 905 31.27 -13.33 15.46
C SER A 905 30.71 -13.08 14.06
N LEU A 906 31.27 -13.78 13.08
CA LEU A 906 30.95 -13.72 11.66
C LEU A 906 30.58 -15.13 11.17
N LEU A 907 29.35 -15.30 10.70
CA LEU A 907 28.89 -16.46 9.93
C LEU A 907 28.87 -16.09 8.45
N PHE A 908 29.76 -16.69 7.67
CA PHE A 908 29.87 -16.45 6.24
C PHE A 908 29.26 -17.60 5.44
N LEU A 909 28.17 -17.31 4.71
CA LEU A 909 27.38 -18.29 3.96
C LEU A 909 27.64 -18.18 2.46
N GLY A 910 27.91 -19.32 1.82
CA GLY A 910 27.97 -19.50 0.37
C GLY A 910 26.62 -19.83 -0.25
N LYS A 911 26.60 -19.93 -1.59
CA LYS A 911 25.43 -20.33 -2.38
C LYS A 911 24.88 -21.68 -1.89
N GLY A 912 23.56 -21.80 -1.81
CA GLY A 912 22.88 -23.01 -1.32
C GLY A 912 22.85 -23.15 0.22
N GLY A 913 23.28 -22.13 0.97
CA GLY A 913 23.26 -22.13 2.43
C GLY A 913 24.35 -23.01 3.05
N ASN A 914 25.47 -23.15 2.36
CA ASN A 914 26.67 -23.81 2.86
C ASN A 914 27.52 -22.84 3.69
N VAL A 915 28.16 -23.31 4.76
CA VAL A 915 29.05 -22.49 5.59
C VAL A 915 30.44 -22.46 4.99
N ILE A 916 30.98 -21.26 4.78
CA ILE A 916 32.36 -21.03 4.32
C ILE A 916 33.27 -20.72 5.51
N TYR A 917 32.77 -19.94 6.47
CA TYR A 917 33.53 -19.56 7.66
C TYR A 917 32.58 -19.28 8.83
N ASN A 918 32.99 -19.63 10.05
CA ASN A 918 32.32 -19.24 11.29
C ASN A 918 33.38 -18.97 12.37
N GLY A 919 33.49 -17.72 12.83
CA GLY A 919 34.52 -17.33 13.79
C GLY A 919 34.54 -15.83 14.07
N SER A 920 35.65 -15.30 14.59
CA SER A 920 35.84 -13.85 14.74
C SER A 920 36.11 -13.17 13.41
N ALA A 921 35.70 -11.91 13.24
CA ALA A 921 35.95 -11.14 12.02
C ALA A 921 37.44 -11.05 11.65
N ASN A 922 38.34 -10.88 12.62
CA ASN A 922 39.79 -10.84 12.34
C ASN A 922 40.36 -12.18 11.84
N GLY A 923 39.78 -13.30 12.30
CA GLY A 923 40.27 -14.64 11.98
C GLY A 923 39.96 -15.09 10.55
N ILE A 924 39.02 -14.45 9.84
CA ILE A 924 38.73 -14.81 8.44
C ILE A 924 39.87 -14.42 7.50
N VAL A 925 40.58 -13.33 7.81
CA VAL A 925 41.71 -12.86 7.00
C VAL A 925 42.86 -13.85 7.07
N GLU A 926 43.20 -14.31 8.27
CA GLU A 926 44.20 -15.36 8.49
C GLU A 926 43.78 -16.69 7.86
N TYR A 927 42.50 -17.07 7.97
CA TYR A 927 41.96 -18.29 7.37
C TYR A 927 42.10 -18.29 5.84
N LEU A 928 41.76 -17.17 5.18
CA LEU A 928 41.86 -17.03 3.73
C LEU A 928 43.31 -16.94 3.26
N ALA A 929 44.18 -16.22 3.98
CA ALA A 929 45.61 -16.14 3.68
C ALA A 929 46.28 -17.54 3.73
N ASN A 930 45.93 -18.38 4.71
CA ASN A 930 46.40 -19.76 4.80
C ASN A 930 45.98 -20.64 3.62
N LEU A 931 44.90 -20.27 2.92
CA LEU A 931 44.41 -20.95 1.71
C LEU A 931 44.99 -20.35 0.41
N GLY A 932 45.86 -19.34 0.51
CA GLY A 932 46.47 -18.65 -0.62
C GLY A 932 45.67 -17.46 -1.15
N PHE A 933 44.67 -16.98 -0.42
CA PHE A 933 43.83 -15.84 -0.80
C PHE A 933 44.15 -14.61 0.06
N GLU A 934 45.17 -13.84 -0.32
CA GLU A 934 45.57 -12.59 0.35
C GLU A 934 44.88 -11.36 -0.26
N ASN A 935 44.49 -10.40 0.60
CA ASN A 935 43.93 -9.13 0.16
C ASN A 935 45.04 -8.19 -0.31
N HIS A 936 45.37 -8.22 -1.60
CA HIS A 936 46.41 -7.38 -2.21
C HIS A 936 45.92 -5.99 -2.64
N SER A 937 44.60 -5.77 -2.68
CA SER A 937 43.99 -4.49 -3.04
C SER A 937 43.69 -3.66 -1.79
N GLN A 938 43.71 -2.33 -1.90
CA GLN A 938 43.28 -1.42 -0.80
C GLN A 938 41.75 -1.46 -0.57
N LEU A 939 41.11 -2.60 -0.84
CA LEU A 939 39.68 -2.80 -0.69
C LEU A 939 39.33 -3.17 0.74
N ASN A 940 38.14 -2.73 1.16
CA ASN A 940 37.52 -3.14 2.40
C ASN A 940 37.46 -4.68 2.45
N ILE A 941 37.90 -5.27 3.56
CA ILE A 941 37.94 -6.72 3.79
C ILE A 941 36.60 -7.38 3.49
N ALA A 942 35.50 -6.73 3.91
CA ALA A 942 34.14 -7.23 3.72
C ALA A 942 33.76 -7.31 2.23
N ASP A 943 34.25 -6.36 1.43
CA ASP A 943 34.06 -6.33 -0.01
C ASP A 943 34.90 -7.42 -0.69
N TYR A 944 36.18 -7.55 -0.30
CA TYR A 944 37.09 -8.58 -0.79
C TYR A 944 36.54 -10.01 -0.60
N ILE A 945 36.06 -10.36 0.60
CA ILE A 945 35.54 -11.72 0.86
C ILE A 945 34.27 -12.03 0.06
N LEU A 946 33.43 -11.03 -0.23
CA LEU A 946 32.25 -11.21 -1.07
C LEU A 946 32.61 -11.38 -2.53
N ASP A 947 33.59 -10.61 -3.01
CA ASP A 947 34.08 -10.67 -4.38
C ASP A 947 34.76 -12.03 -4.65
N LEU A 948 35.44 -12.62 -3.64
CA LEU A 948 36.03 -13.96 -3.74
C LEU A 948 35.00 -15.08 -4.05
N ILE A 949 33.79 -14.96 -3.50
CA ILE A 949 32.72 -15.98 -3.57
C ILE A 949 31.57 -15.60 -4.50
N SER A 950 31.67 -14.46 -5.16
CA SER A 950 30.76 -14.02 -6.21
C SER A 950 31.47 -14.03 -7.56
N HIS A 951 30.72 -13.93 -8.66
CA HIS A 951 31.34 -13.70 -9.96
C HIS A 951 31.97 -12.31 -9.91
N GLY A 952 33.31 -12.25 -10.01
CA GLY A 952 34.06 -10.99 -9.99
C GLY A 952 33.60 -10.00 -11.08
N ALA A 953 34.10 -8.77 -10.99
CA ALA A 953 33.85 -7.72 -11.97
C ALA A 953 34.55 -7.96 -13.33
N ASP A 954 35.49 -8.91 -13.40
CA ASP A 954 36.19 -9.27 -14.64
C ASP A 954 35.38 -10.29 -15.44
N ASP A 955 35.02 -9.90 -16.67
CA ASP A 955 34.16 -10.64 -17.62
C ASP A 955 34.72 -12.03 -18.07
N ASP A 956 35.93 -12.41 -17.64
CA ASP A 956 36.66 -13.59 -18.13
C ASP A 956 36.71 -14.79 -17.15
N GLU A 957 36.19 -14.69 -15.91
CA GLU A 957 36.16 -15.85 -14.99
C GLU A 957 34.97 -16.80 -15.28
N ASP A 958 35.26 -18.01 -15.79
CA ASP A 958 34.28 -19.07 -16.00
C ASP A 958 33.48 -19.36 -14.71
N ALA A 959 32.14 -19.37 -14.81
CA ALA A 959 31.26 -19.65 -13.67
C ALA A 959 31.57 -21.00 -12.97
N GLN A 960 32.10 -21.97 -13.70
CA GLN A 960 32.55 -23.27 -13.18
C GLN A 960 33.77 -23.14 -12.27
N ALA A 961 34.67 -22.18 -12.53
CA ALA A 961 35.83 -21.94 -11.68
C ALA A 961 35.41 -21.33 -10.33
N VAL A 962 34.44 -20.41 -10.33
CA VAL A 962 33.88 -19.83 -9.11
C VAL A 962 33.14 -20.87 -8.28
N ASP A 963 32.28 -21.68 -8.90
CA ASP A 963 31.57 -22.76 -8.21
C ASP A 963 32.57 -23.79 -7.63
N GLY A 964 33.63 -24.14 -8.36
CA GLY A 964 34.72 -25.01 -7.88
C GLY A 964 35.51 -24.41 -6.70
N ARG A 965 35.77 -23.08 -6.72
CA ARG A 965 36.39 -22.34 -5.61
C ARG A 965 35.50 -22.38 -4.36
N ILE A 966 34.20 -22.16 -4.50
CA ILE A 966 33.24 -22.22 -3.39
C ILE A 966 33.22 -23.63 -2.79
N GLU A 967 33.16 -24.68 -3.63
CA GLU A 967 33.22 -26.06 -3.14
C GLU A 967 34.50 -26.38 -2.37
N MET A 968 35.66 -25.89 -2.84
CA MET A 968 36.93 -26.02 -2.13
C MET A 968 36.88 -25.37 -0.74
N LEU A 969 36.37 -24.13 -0.65
CA LEU A 969 36.25 -23.41 0.63
C LEU A 969 35.31 -24.14 1.60
N VAL A 970 34.15 -24.58 1.12
CA VAL A 970 33.15 -25.31 1.94
C VAL A 970 33.72 -26.63 2.45
N ASN A 971 34.41 -27.40 1.58
CA ASN A 971 35.01 -28.69 1.97
C ASN A 971 36.14 -28.51 2.98
N ASN A 972 37.00 -27.50 2.80
CA ASN A 972 38.08 -27.18 3.75
C ASN A 972 37.52 -26.75 5.10
N TRP A 973 36.47 -25.91 5.12
CA TRP A 973 35.83 -25.53 6.38
C TRP A 973 35.22 -26.75 7.09
N ALA A 974 34.48 -27.59 6.36
CA ALA A 974 33.90 -28.81 6.92
C ALA A 974 34.96 -29.79 7.47
N TYR A 975 36.14 -29.84 6.86
CA TYR A 975 37.29 -30.61 7.35
C TYR A 975 37.88 -30.00 8.63
N ASN A 976 38.11 -28.68 8.65
CA ASN A 976 38.66 -27.97 9.81
C ASN A 976 37.75 -28.08 11.05
N VAL A 977 36.43 -27.98 10.88
CA VAL A 977 35.46 -28.14 11.99
C VAL A 977 35.57 -29.54 12.60
N LYS A 978 35.63 -30.60 11.78
CA LYS A 978 35.77 -31.98 12.27
C LYS A 978 37.08 -32.21 13.06
N HIS A 979 38.16 -31.52 12.71
CA HIS A 979 39.45 -31.66 13.40
C HIS A 979 39.60 -30.74 14.62
N HIS A 980 38.85 -29.63 14.70
CA HIS A 980 38.82 -28.75 15.88
C HIS A 980 37.89 -29.28 16.98
N ASP A 981 36.77 -29.92 16.64
CA ASP A 981 35.83 -30.51 17.62
C ASP A 981 36.47 -31.65 18.44
N GLU A 982 37.44 -32.38 17.88
CA GLU A 982 38.19 -33.42 18.60
C GLU A 982 39.17 -32.87 19.66
N LYS A 983 39.54 -31.57 19.59
CA LYS A 983 40.48 -30.93 20.54
C LYS A 983 39.81 -29.96 21.53
N ALA A 984 38.54 -29.60 21.34
CA ALA A 984 37.84 -28.57 22.12
C ALA A 984 36.97 -29.11 23.28
N THR A 985 37.16 -30.34 23.73
CA THR A 985 36.55 -30.85 24.98
C THR A 985 37.40 -30.45 26.18
N THR A 986 37.43 -29.15 26.52
CA THR A 986 37.95 -28.71 27.84
C THR A 986 37.19 -27.49 28.37
N ASN A 987 36.46 -27.73 29.46
CA ASN A 987 36.11 -26.83 30.56
C ASN A 987 35.58 -25.42 30.25
N SER A 988 34.25 -25.28 30.26
CA SER A 988 33.62 -24.17 30.97
C SER A 988 32.36 -24.67 31.68
N GLN A 989 32.25 -24.42 33.00
CA GLN A 989 31.03 -24.65 33.78
C GLN A 989 29.96 -23.67 33.30
N ARG A 990 29.28 -23.99 32.19
CA ARG A 990 28.15 -23.21 31.69
C ARG A 990 26.88 -23.71 32.38
N GLN A 991 26.17 -22.80 33.05
CA GLN A 991 24.94 -23.13 33.79
C GLN A 991 23.73 -23.12 32.85
N VAL A 992 22.79 -24.03 33.10
CA VAL A 992 21.46 -24.02 32.47
C VAL A 992 20.71 -22.78 32.95
N VAL A 993 20.25 -21.95 32.02
CA VAL A 993 19.55 -20.69 32.32
C VAL A 993 18.06 -20.91 32.26
N ASP A 994 17.33 -20.42 33.26
CA ASP A 994 15.87 -20.38 33.17
C ASP A 994 15.43 -19.22 32.27
N LEU A 995 15.21 -19.52 30.99
CA LEU A 995 14.76 -18.53 30.00
C LEU A 995 13.39 -17.91 30.33
N SER A 996 12.60 -18.54 31.21
CA SER A 996 11.25 -18.08 31.54
C SER A 996 11.22 -16.70 32.21
N GLN A 997 12.33 -16.32 32.85
CA GLN A 997 12.52 -15.01 33.48
C GLN A 997 12.56 -13.89 32.44
N PHE A 998 13.08 -14.16 31.25
CA PHE A 998 13.24 -13.20 30.15
C PHE A 998 12.08 -13.22 29.16
N TYR A 999 11.05 -14.05 29.38
CA TYR A 999 9.90 -14.10 28.48
C TYR A 999 9.14 -12.78 28.49
N PHE A 1000 8.85 -12.26 27.30
CA PHE A 1000 7.95 -11.13 27.14
C PHE A 1000 6.58 -11.47 27.74
N LYS A 1001 6.27 -10.83 28.87
CA LYS A 1001 4.97 -10.93 29.51
C LYS A 1001 4.05 -9.91 28.85
N ARG A 1002 2.94 -10.40 28.31
CA ARG A 1002 1.88 -9.52 27.80
C ARG A 1002 1.33 -8.68 28.95
N LEU A 1003 1.11 -7.40 28.68
CA LEU A 1003 0.45 -6.51 29.61
C LEU A 1003 -0.99 -6.99 29.89
N PRO A 1004 -1.54 -6.70 31.08
CA PRO A 1004 -2.92 -7.03 31.40
C PRO A 1004 -3.89 -6.45 30.37
N PHE A 1005 -4.95 -7.22 30.07
CA PHE A 1005 -5.95 -6.91 29.05
C PHE A 1005 -6.40 -5.43 29.09
N VAL A 1006 -6.72 -4.88 30.26
CA VAL A 1006 -7.27 -3.52 30.42
C VAL A 1006 -6.32 -2.43 29.88
N HIS A 1007 -5.02 -2.53 30.16
CA HIS A 1007 -4.04 -1.53 29.73
C HIS A 1007 -3.74 -1.64 28.24
N THR A 1008 -3.55 -2.87 27.76
CA THR A 1008 -3.34 -3.17 26.34
C THR A 1008 -4.52 -2.70 25.51
N PHE A 1009 -5.73 -3.10 25.91
CA PHE A 1009 -6.98 -2.72 25.27
C PHE A 1009 -7.18 -1.20 25.24
N SER A 1010 -6.98 -0.50 26.36
CA SER A 1010 -7.13 0.96 26.41
C SER A 1010 -6.15 1.66 25.46
N THR A 1011 -4.92 1.17 25.39
CA THR A 1011 -3.87 1.75 24.56
C THR A 1011 -4.13 1.51 23.07
N VAL A 1012 -4.43 0.27 22.67
CA VAL A 1012 -4.78 -0.09 21.29
C VAL A 1012 -6.02 0.69 20.83
N THR A 1013 -7.06 0.74 21.67
CA THR A 1013 -8.30 1.49 21.37
C THR A 1013 -8.02 2.98 21.17
N LYS A 1014 -7.27 3.63 22.07
CA LYS A 1014 -6.90 5.05 21.91
C LYS A 1014 -6.10 5.31 20.63
N ARG A 1015 -5.15 4.42 20.31
CA ARG A 1015 -4.36 4.49 19.07
C ARG A 1015 -5.26 4.37 17.83
N GLN A 1016 -6.13 3.36 17.79
CA GLN A 1016 -7.05 3.12 16.66
C GLN A 1016 -8.04 4.27 16.45
N PHE A 1017 -8.60 4.83 17.53
CA PHE A 1017 -9.43 6.03 17.43
C PHE A 1017 -8.65 7.20 16.85
N LEU A 1018 -7.43 7.47 17.34
CA LEU A 1018 -6.61 8.57 16.82
C LEU A 1018 -6.27 8.39 15.34
N THR A 1019 -5.88 7.17 14.93
CA THR A 1019 -5.61 6.82 13.54
C THR A 1019 -6.85 7.05 12.68
N SER A 1020 -8.01 6.57 13.13
CA SER A 1020 -9.29 6.72 12.43
C SER A 1020 -9.70 8.19 12.31
N PHE A 1021 -9.61 8.98 13.38
CA PHE A 1021 -9.92 10.41 13.35
C PHE A 1021 -9.01 11.21 12.43
N ARG A 1022 -7.81 10.71 12.13
CA ARG A 1022 -6.86 11.33 11.21
C ARG A 1022 -7.05 10.88 9.77
N SER A 1023 -7.58 9.68 9.52
CA SER A 1023 -8.01 9.22 8.19
C SER A 1023 -9.38 9.81 7.81
N LYS A 1024 -9.39 11.13 7.55
CA LYS A 1024 -10.62 11.89 7.25
C LYS A 1024 -11.45 11.27 6.13
N ASP A 1025 -10.80 10.84 5.04
CA ASP A 1025 -11.46 10.20 3.90
C ASP A 1025 -12.23 8.93 4.32
N SER A 1026 -11.63 8.11 5.19
CA SER A 1026 -12.27 6.88 5.70
C SER A 1026 -13.46 7.17 6.59
N ILE A 1027 -13.36 8.10 7.55
CA ILE A 1027 -14.50 8.46 8.42
C ILE A 1027 -15.63 9.11 7.63
N ILE A 1028 -15.31 10.05 6.73
CA ILE A 1028 -16.32 10.72 5.90
C ILE A 1028 -17.05 9.71 5.05
N SER A 1029 -16.34 8.74 4.46
CA SER A 1029 -16.95 7.65 3.72
C SER A 1029 -17.88 6.80 4.61
N ARG A 1030 -17.42 6.33 5.77
CA ARG A 1030 -18.22 5.45 6.65
C ARG A 1030 -19.52 6.09 7.12
N ILE A 1031 -19.47 7.34 7.59
CA ILE A 1031 -20.65 8.10 8.02
C ILE A 1031 -21.52 8.48 6.81
N GLY A 1032 -20.87 8.93 5.73
CA GLY A 1032 -21.51 9.43 4.52
C GLY A 1032 -22.33 8.36 3.82
N GLN A 1033 -21.86 7.10 3.78
CA GLN A 1033 -22.57 6.00 3.13
C GLN A 1033 -24.00 5.84 3.66
N THR A 1034 -24.18 5.74 4.99
CA THR A 1034 -25.52 5.60 5.60
C THR A 1034 -26.33 6.89 5.49
N VAL A 1035 -25.72 8.05 5.71
CA VAL A 1035 -26.42 9.35 5.67
C VAL A 1035 -26.96 9.65 4.28
N PHE A 1036 -26.13 9.52 3.24
CA PHE A 1036 -26.54 9.79 1.86
C PHE A 1036 -27.58 8.78 1.37
N LEU A 1037 -27.40 7.49 1.69
CA LEU A 1037 -28.39 6.45 1.40
C LEU A 1037 -29.76 6.82 2.00
N THR A 1038 -29.78 7.22 3.26
CA THR A 1038 -31.01 7.65 3.95
C THR A 1038 -31.66 8.83 3.25
N ILE A 1039 -30.89 9.86 2.91
CA ILE A 1039 -31.42 11.06 2.25
C ILE A 1039 -32.08 10.67 0.93
N VAL A 1040 -31.45 9.83 0.12
CA VAL A 1040 -32.03 9.35 -1.15
C VAL A 1040 -33.33 8.58 -0.88
N HIS A 1041 -33.35 7.64 0.07
CA HIS A 1041 -34.59 6.93 0.42
C HIS A 1041 -35.71 7.90 0.84
N THR A 1042 -35.41 8.85 1.73
CA THR A 1042 -36.40 9.82 2.19
C THR A 1042 -36.95 10.68 1.06
N LEU A 1043 -36.08 11.12 0.13
CA LEU A 1043 -36.50 11.91 -1.02
C LEU A 1043 -37.49 11.17 -1.92
N PHE A 1044 -37.28 9.87 -2.18
CA PHE A 1044 -38.13 9.09 -3.08
C PHE A 1044 -39.43 8.58 -2.44
N PHE A 1045 -39.40 8.23 -1.15
CA PHE A 1045 -40.55 7.61 -0.47
C PHE A 1045 -41.45 8.58 0.30
N ALA A 1046 -41.02 9.83 0.55
CA ALA A 1046 -41.83 10.80 1.26
C ALA A 1046 -42.86 11.53 0.35
N PRO A 1047 -44.09 11.79 0.82
CA PRO A 1047 -44.78 11.13 1.92
C PRO A 1047 -45.43 9.80 1.47
N LEU A 1048 -45.37 8.79 2.33
CA LEU A 1048 -46.11 7.54 2.14
C LEU A 1048 -47.61 7.79 2.26
N LYS A 1049 -48.36 7.39 1.24
CA LYS A 1049 -49.83 7.50 1.20
C LYS A 1049 -50.48 6.21 1.69
N ASN A 1050 -51.71 6.30 2.22
CA ASN A 1050 -52.52 5.14 2.60
C ASN A 1050 -53.46 4.71 1.46
N THR A 1051 -52.92 4.62 0.25
CA THR A 1051 -53.59 4.09 -0.95
C THR A 1051 -53.07 2.69 -1.26
N GLN A 1052 -53.70 1.98 -2.20
CA GLN A 1052 -53.23 0.67 -2.67
C GLN A 1052 -51.79 0.74 -3.24
N ASP A 1053 -51.44 1.80 -3.97
CA ASP A 1053 -50.05 2.08 -4.39
C ASP A 1053 -49.10 2.30 -3.20
N GLY A 1054 -49.63 2.85 -2.11
CA GLY A 1054 -48.92 3.09 -0.86
C GLY A 1054 -48.48 1.82 -0.13
N ILE A 1055 -49.20 0.70 -0.31
CA ILE A 1055 -48.79 -0.61 0.22
C ILE A 1055 -47.48 -1.06 -0.45
N ASN A 1056 -47.41 -0.94 -1.77
CA ASN A 1056 -46.19 -1.29 -2.52
C ASN A 1056 -45.02 -0.37 -2.17
N ASN A 1057 -45.25 0.95 -2.06
CA ASN A 1057 -44.21 1.88 -1.64
C ASN A 1057 -43.69 1.58 -0.22
N ARG A 1058 -44.56 1.14 0.72
CA ARG A 1058 -44.15 0.73 2.07
C ARG A 1058 -43.31 -0.55 2.06
N LEU A 1059 -43.72 -1.56 1.29
CA LEU A 1059 -42.94 -2.80 1.13
C LEU A 1059 -41.60 -2.54 0.43
N GLY A 1060 -41.59 -1.67 -0.58
CA GLY A 1060 -40.38 -1.23 -1.26
C GLY A 1060 -39.42 -0.52 -0.31
N LEU A 1061 -39.93 0.38 0.53
CA LEU A 1061 -39.12 1.04 1.56
C LEU A 1061 -38.50 0.03 2.53
N ILE A 1062 -39.27 -0.98 2.98
CA ILE A 1062 -38.76 -2.04 3.87
C ILE A 1062 -37.65 -2.85 3.19
N GLN A 1063 -37.77 -3.13 1.89
CA GLN A 1063 -36.72 -3.82 1.14
C GLN A 1063 -35.46 -2.96 1.01
N GLU A 1064 -35.60 -1.66 0.76
CA GLU A 1064 -34.48 -0.71 0.66
C GLU A 1064 -33.70 -0.56 1.97
N VAL A 1065 -34.32 -0.80 3.14
CA VAL A 1065 -33.62 -0.85 4.43
C VAL A 1065 -32.55 -1.96 4.44
N LEU A 1066 -32.75 -3.06 3.70
CA LEU A 1066 -31.81 -4.18 3.68
C LEU A 1066 -30.47 -3.81 3.03
N ASN A 1067 -30.41 -2.75 2.23
CA ASN A 1067 -29.16 -2.25 1.64
C ASN A 1067 -28.15 -1.78 2.70
N LEU A 1068 -28.60 -1.52 3.94
CA LEU A 1068 -27.70 -1.23 5.07
C LEU A 1068 -26.77 -2.42 5.41
N TYR A 1069 -27.19 -3.66 5.12
CA TYR A 1069 -26.32 -4.83 5.26
C TYR A 1069 -25.09 -4.74 4.35
N PHE A 1070 -25.27 -4.20 3.15
CA PHE A 1070 -24.17 -3.99 2.20
C PHE A 1070 -23.28 -2.80 2.59
N VAL A 1071 -23.85 -1.73 3.18
CA VAL A 1071 -23.06 -0.61 3.71
C VAL A 1071 -22.02 -1.09 4.74
N GLY A 1072 -22.39 -2.02 5.62
CA GLY A 1072 -21.45 -2.63 6.57
C GLY A 1072 -20.25 -3.32 5.90
N PHE A 1073 -20.49 -4.02 4.79
CA PHE A 1073 -19.44 -4.65 4.01
C PHE A 1073 -18.47 -3.63 3.39
N VAL A 1074 -18.98 -2.55 2.81
CA VAL A 1074 -18.15 -1.51 2.18
C VAL A 1074 -17.31 -0.77 3.22
N ASN A 1075 -17.88 -0.54 4.40
CA ASN A 1075 -17.18 0.02 5.55
C ASN A 1075 -15.99 -0.85 5.98
N ASN A 1076 -16.14 -2.18 5.94
CA ASN A 1076 -15.07 -3.13 6.24
C ASN A 1076 -13.91 -3.05 5.23
N ILE A 1077 -14.21 -3.15 3.93
CA ILE A 1077 -13.18 -3.13 2.86
C ILE A 1077 -12.30 -1.89 2.95
N SER A 1078 -12.86 -0.76 3.35
CA SER A 1078 -12.18 0.52 3.34
C SER A 1078 -11.13 0.71 4.45
N LEU A 1079 -11.18 -0.07 5.55
CA LEU A 1079 -10.32 0.13 6.72
C LEU A 1079 -9.69 -1.16 7.26
N TYR A 1080 -10.43 -2.26 7.29
CA TYR A 1080 -10.02 -3.48 7.96
C TYR A 1080 -8.73 -4.12 7.42
N PRO A 1081 -8.48 -4.21 6.09
CA PRO A 1081 -7.26 -4.86 5.58
C PRO A 1081 -5.97 -4.26 6.13
N PHE A 1082 -5.92 -2.92 6.25
CA PHE A 1082 -4.77 -2.20 6.79
C PHE A 1082 -4.54 -2.49 8.28
N GLU A 1083 -5.60 -2.38 9.10
CA GLU A 1083 -5.53 -2.67 10.54
C GLU A 1083 -5.20 -4.15 10.82
N ARG A 1084 -5.72 -5.06 9.98
CA ARG A 1084 -5.43 -6.49 10.03
C ARG A 1084 -3.95 -6.78 9.79
N ASP A 1085 -3.35 -6.17 8.79
CA ASP A 1085 -1.95 -6.42 8.42
C ASP A 1085 -0.98 -5.89 9.49
N LEU A 1086 -1.28 -4.74 10.08
CA LEU A 1086 -0.58 -4.24 11.28
C LEU A 1086 -0.72 -5.24 12.45
N PHE A 1087 -1.96 -5.67 12.74
CA PHE A 1087 -2.22 -6.62 13.82
C PHE A 1087 -1.46 -7.93 13.63
N TYR A 1088 -1.38 -8.47 12.42
CA TYR A 1088 -0.64 -9.70 12.16
C TYR A 1088 0.85 -9.59 12.48
N GLN A 1089 1.45 -8.42 12.31
CA GLN A 1089 2.84 -8.20 12.70
C GLN A 1089 2.98 -8.04 14.22
N GLU A 1090 2.16 -7.22 14.85
CA GLU A 1090 2.20 -7.01 16.31
C GLU A 1090 1.85 -8.29 17.09
N TYR A 1091 1.01 -9.15 16.53
CA TYR A 1091 0.74 -10.47 17.08
C TYR A 1091 1.94 -11.41 16.98
N ARG A 1092 2.68 -11.38 15.86
CA ARG A 1092 3.92 -12.18 15.68
C ARG A 1092 5.02 -11.72 16.64
N ASP A 1093 5.04 -10.44 16.98
CA ASP A 1093 5.90 -9.86 18.02
C ASP A 1093 5.41 -10.18 19.45
N GLY A 1094 4.25 -10.82 19.59
CA GLY A 1094 3.72 -11.26 20.88
C GLY A 1094 3.09 -10.16 21.73
N ILE A 1095 2.89 -8.95 21.20
CA ILE A 1095 2.48 -7.75 21.96
C ILE A 1095 1.06 -7.87 22.53
N TYR A 1096 0.06 -8.17 21.68
CA TYR A 1096 -1.33 -8.30 22.09
C TYR A 1096 -2.09 -9.37 21.31
N GLY A 1097 -3.21 -9.84 21.90
CA GLY A 1097 -4.00 -10.94 21.39
C GLY A 1097 -5.12 -10.53 20.41
N VAL A 1098 -5.79 -11.56 19.90
CA VAL A 1098 -6.95 -11.42 18.98
C VAL A 1098 -8.14 -10.77 19.69
N THR A 1099 -8.30 -11.01 20.99
CA THR A 1099 -9.40 -10.48 21.80
C THR A 1099 -9.31 -8.96 21.97
N GLU A 1100 -8.12 -8.46 22.29
CA GLU A 1100 -7.82 -7.04 22.44
C GLU A 1100 -8.05 -6.32 21.12
N PHE A 1101 -7.55 -6.90 20.01
CA PHE A 1101 -7.78 -6.37 18.67
C PHE A 1101 -9.26 -6.33 18.30
N GLY A 1102 -9.96 -7.47 18.42
CA GLY A 1102 -11.34 -7.60 17.95
C GLY A 1102 -12.33 -6.70 18.69
N ILE A 1103 -12.13 -6.50 20.01
CA ILE A 1103 -12.96 -5.59 20.81
C ILE A 1103 -12.58 -4.13 20.55
N SER A 1104 -11.28 -3.80 20.44
CA SER A 1104 -10.85 -2.43 20.13
C SER A 1104 -11.38 -1.99 18.76
N TYR A 1105 -11.31 -2.88 17.77
CA TYR A 1105 -11.85 -2.67 16.44
C TYR A 1105 -13.39 -2.48 16.49
N LEU A 1106 -14.11 -3.31 17.26
CA LEU A 1106 -15.56 -3.10 17.48
C LEU A 1106 -15.86 -1.71 18.03
N LEU A 1107 -15.16 -1.29 19.08
CA LEU A 1107 -15.39 0.03 19.68
C LEU A 1107 -15.11 1.17 18.71
N ASN A 1108 -14.10 1.03 17.85
CA ASN A 1108 -13.79 2.03 16.83
C ASN A 1108 -14.90 2.15 15.76
N GLU A 1109 -15.56 1.04 15.43
CA GLU A 1109 -16.69 1.02 14.48
C GLU A 1109 -17.94 1.70 15.03
N LEU A 1110 -18.29 1.43 16.29
CA LEU A 1110 -19.59 1.80 16.89
C LEU A 1110 -20.01 3.27 16.71
N PRO A 1111 -19.16 4.30 16.94
CA PRO A 1111 -19.57 5.69 16.75
C PRO A 1111 -19.95 5.99 15.30
N THR A 1112 -19.25 5.38 14.34
CA THR A 1112 -19.51 5.56 12.91
C THR A 1112 -20.76 4.83 12.43
N GLU A 1113 -21.26 3.85 13.19
CA GLU A 1113 -22.50 3.12 12.89
C GLU A 1113 -23.71 3.72 13.62
N ILE A 1114 -23.58 4.00 14.92
CA ILE A 1114 -24.67 4.45 15.78
C ILE A 1114 -25.18 5.83 15.38
N ILE A 1115 -24.28 6.80 15.18
CA ILE A 1115 -24.66 8.20 14.88
C ILE A 1115 -25.46 8.27 13.57
N PRO A 1116 -25.03 7.65 12.45
CA PRO A 1116 -25.82 7.63 11.23
C PRO A 1116 -27.11 6.82 11.35
N CYS A 1117 -27.16 5.75 12.15
CA CYS A 1117 -28.38 4.97 12.35
C CYS A 1117 -29.48 5.77 13.05
N PHE A 1118 -29.13 6.65 14.00
CA PHE A 1118 -30.10 7.56 14.61
C PHE A 1118 -30.68 8.55 13.59
N PHE A 1119 -29.81 9.09 12.73
CA PHE A 1119 -30.22 9.96 11.63
C PHE A 1119 -31.12 9.22 10.63
N PHE A 1120 -30.73 7.99 10.26
CA PHE A 1120 -31.49 7.08 9.41
C PHE A 1120 -32.90 6.84 9.95
N SER A 1121 -33.02 6.40 11.20
CA SER A 1121 -34.32 6.12 11.81
C SER A 1121 -35.20 7.38 11.89
N ALA A 1122 -34.61 8.53 12.22
CA ALA A 1122 -35.34 9.80 12.32
C ALA A 1122 -35.96 10.20 10.98
N LEU A 1123 -35.18 10.19 9.89
CA LEU A 1123 -35.71 10.55 8.58
C LEU A 1123 -36.73 9.54 8.06
N ILE A 1124 -36.44 8.25 8.16
CA ILE A 1124 -37.34 7.21 7.64
C ILE A 1124 -38.67 7.18 8.39
N VAL A 1125 -38.69 7.31 9.73
CA VAL A 1125 -39.94 7.25 10.48
C VAL A 1125 -40.74 8.54 10.37
N PHE A 1126 -40.11 9.69 10.62
CA PHE A 1126 -40.85 10.95 10.73
C PHE A 1126 -41.14 11.60 9.37
N VAL A 1127 -40.20 11.55 8.42
CA VAL A 1127 -40.32 12.24 7.14
C VAL A 1127 -41.05 11.38 6.10
N CYS A 1128 -40.71 10.08 5.98
CA CYS A 1128 -41.45 9.21 5.04
C CYS A 1128 -42.90 8.97 5.50
N GLY A 1129 -43.21 9.10 6.79
CA GLY A 1129 -44.58 8.97 7.31
C GLY A 1129 -44.96 7.53 7.72
N LEU A 1130 -43.99 6.75 8.22
CA LEU A 1130 -44.27 5.50 8.93
C LEU A 1130 -44.97 5.80 10.28
N PRO A 1131 -45.57 4.80 10.95
CA PRO A 1131 -46.25 5.01 12.23
C PRO A 1131 -45.34 5.73 13.25
N ARG A 1132 -45.77 6.92 13.69
CA ARG A 1132 -44.98 7.85 14.53
C ARG A 1132 -44.98 7.44 16.01
N ASN A 1133 -44.55 6.20 16.27
CA ASN A 1133 -44.49 5.62 17.60
C ASN A 1133 -43.02 5.36 17.98
N ALA A 1134 -42.69 5.49 19.28
CA ALA A 1134 -41.34 5.21 19.78
C ALA A 1134 -40.88 3.79 19.41
N ALA A 1135 -41.79 2.82 19.43
CA ALA A 1135 -41.51 1.45 19.02
C ALA A 1135 -41.00 1.35 17.57
N MET A 1136 -41.58 2.10 16.62
CA MET A 1136 -41.14 2.08 15.22
C MET A 1136 -39.77 2.76 15.07
N TYR A 1137 -39.54 3.88 15.75
CA TYR A 1137 -38.27 4.59 15.74
C TYR A 1137 -37.11 3.73 16.27
N PHE A 1138 -37.26 3.14 17.46
CA PHE A 1138 -36.20 2.30 18.02
C PHE A 1138 -36.06 0.97 17.28
N ALA A 1139 -37.14 0.42 16.70
CA ALA A 1139 -37.05 -0.75 15.85
C ALA A 1139 -36.23 -0.48 14.59
N MET A 1140 -36.50 0.62 13.87
CA MET A 1140 -35.74 1.02 12.68
C MET A 1140 -34.27 1.31 12.99
N PHE A 1141 -34.00 1.92 14.14
CA PHE A 1141 -32.63 2.09 14.62
C PHE A 1141 -31.94 0.74 14.87
N ALA A 1142 -32.57 -0.15 15.62
CA ALA A 1142 -31.99 -1.44 15.99
C ALA A 1142 -31.77 -2.36 14.77
N THR A 1143 -32.74 -2.44 13.85
CA THR A 1143 -32.60 -3.23 12.63
C THR A 1143 -31.54 -2.66 11.70
N GLY A 1144 -31.46 -1.33 11.55
CA GLY A 1144 -30.41 -0.67 10.78
C GLY A 1144 -29.02 -0.92 11.36
N PHE A 1145 -28.84 -0.67 12.65
CA PHE A 1145 -27.58 -0.86 13.36
C PHE A 1145 -27.08 -2.31 13.29
N ILE A 1146 -27.94 -3.28 13.61
CA ILE A 1146 -27.57 -4.70 13.55
C ILE A 1146 -27.26 -5.13 12.12
N SER A 1147 -28.00 -4.63 11.13
CA SER A 1147 -27.74 -4.96 9.72
C SER A 1147 -26.35 -4.48 9.29
N ILE A 1148 -25.98 -3.23 9.58
CA ILE A 1148 -24.63 -2.72 9.25
C ILE A 1148 -23.56 -3.58 9.94
N ASN A 1149 -23.72 -3.87 11.24
CA ASN A 1149 -22.70 -4.60 11.98
C ASN A 1149 -22.55 -6.07 11.53
N CYS A 1150 -23.65 -6.73 11.18
CA CYS A 1150 -23.62 -8.05 10.57
C CYS A 1150 -22.87 -8.04 9.22
N GLY A 1151 -23.09 -7.00 8.41
CA GLY A 1151 -22.40 -6.78 7.13
C GLY A 1151 -20.90 -6.58 7.28
N GLU A 1152 -20.50 -5.80 8.28
CA GLU A 1152 -19.08 -5.59 8.61
C GLU A 1152 -18.44 -6.89 9.14
N SER A 1153 -19.14 -7.63 10.01
CA SER A 1153 -18.65 -8.90 10.59
C SER A 1153 -18.40 -9.98 9.53
N ILE A 1154 -19.28 -10.10 8.52
CA ILE A 1154 -19.05 -11.03 7.42
C ILE A 1154 -17.88 -10.56 6.53
N GLY A 1155 -17.70 -9.24 6.38
CA GLY A 1155 -16.51 -8.63 5.79
C GLY A 1155 -15.22 -9.08 6.46
N ILE A 1156 -15.14 -8.95 7.79
CA ILE A 1156 -14.00 -9.38 8.60
C ILE A 1156 -13.70 -10.87 8.36
N PHE A 1157 -14.74 -11.71 8.34
CA PHE A 1157 -14.58 -13.16 8.14
C PHE A 1157 -13.91 -13.48 6.81
N PHE A 1158 -14.46 -12.99 5.69
CA PHE A 1158 -13.93 -13.28 4.36
C PHE A 1158 -12.55 -12.64 4.13
N ASN A 1159 -12.34 -11.40 4.56
CA ASN A 1159 -11.04 -10.74 4.47
C ASN A 1159 -9.98 -11.36 5.38
N SER A 1160 -10.36 -12.14 6.40
CA SER A 1160 -9.39 -12.91 7.21
C SER A 1160 -9.01 -14.24 6.56
N VAL A 1161 -9.98 -14.90 5.90
CA VAL A 1161 -9.80 -16.23 5.30
C VAL A 1161 -9.02 -16.15 3.99
N PHE A 1162 -9.40 -15.25 3.09
CA PHE A 1162 -8.83 -15.13 1.75
C PHE A 1162 -7.60 -14.20 1.74
N LYS A 1163 -6.51 -14.65 1.07
CA LYS A 1163 -5.30 -13.83 0.87
C LYS A 1163 -5.48 -12.80 -0.24
N HIS A 1164 -6.26 -13.13 -1.27
CA HIS A 1164 -6.52 -12.28 -2.41
C HIS A 1164 -7.77 -11.44 -2.14
N MET A 1165 -7.61 -10.12 -2.08
CA MET A 1165 -8.69 -9.20 -1.71
C MET A 1165 -9.83 -9.24 -2.74
N GLU A 1166 -9.52 -9.22 -4.04
CA GLU A 1166 -10.55 -9.30 -5.10
C GLU A 1166 -11.44 -10.55 -5.02
N VAL A 1167 -10.84 -11.70 -4.65
CA VAL A 1167 -11.58 -12.96 -4.44
C VAL A 1167 -12.51 -12.84 -3.23
N ALA A 1168 -12.03 -12.26 -2.13
CA ALA A 1168 -12.82 -12.03 -0.92
C ALA A 1168 -14.02 -11.12 -1.20
N THR A 1169 -13.77 -9.99 -1.86
CA THR A 1169 -14.78 -9.00 -2.27
C THR A 1169 -15.85 -9.63 -3.15
N ASN A 1170 -15.47 -10.41 -4.17
CA ASN A 1170 -16.43 -11.04 -5.08
C ASN A 1170 -17.33 -12.06 -4.37
N VAL A 1171 -16.73 -13.02 -3.66
CA VAL A 1171 -17.48 -14.07 -2.95
C VAL A 1171 -18.45 -13.44 -1.94
N LEU A 1172 -17.98 -12.43 -1.22
CA LEU A 1172 -18.80 -11.76 -0.23
C LEU A 1172 -19.96 -10.96 -0.84
N SER A 1173 -19.71 -10.21 -1.91
CA SER A 1173 -20.77 -9.46 -2.61
C SER A 1173 -21.90 -10.37 -3.08
N ASN A 1174 -21.57 -11.54 -3.65
CA ASN A 1174 -22.57 -12.52 -4.10
C ASN A 1174 -23.40 -13.07 -2.93
N LEU A 1175 -22.77 -13.37 -1.79
CA LEU A 1175 -23.48 -13.88 -0.61
C LEU A 1175 -24.43 -12.84 -0.01
N ILE A 1176 -24.00 -11.58 0.03
CA ILE A 1176 -24.84 -10.48 0.56
C ILE A 1176 -26.06 -10.27 -0.33
N ILE A 1177 -25.89 -10.29 -1.65
CA ILE A 1177 -27.00 -10.14 -2.59
C ILE A 1177 -28.04 -11.26 -2.43
N ILE A 1178 -27.59 -12.51 -2.31
CA ILE A 1178 -28.48 -13.64 -2.05
C ILE A 1178 -29.26 -13.39 -0.73
N ALA A 1179 -28.59 -12.93 0.32
CA ALA A 1179 -29.22 -12.64 1.60
C ALA A 1179 -30.26 -11.51 1.54
N VAL A 1180 -30.01 -10.46 0.74
CA VAL A 1180 -30.94 -9.33 0.53
C VAL A 1180 -32.19 -9.78 -0.22
N PHE A 1181 -32.06 -10.58 -1.28
CA PHE A 1181 -33.21 -11.09 -2.03
C PHE A 1181 -34.02 -12.14 -1.26
N MET A 1182 -33.38 -12.87 -0.35
CA MET A 1182 -34.05 -13.78 0.56
C MET A 1182 -34.87 -13.09 1.66
N GLY A 1183 -34.83 -11.75 1.78
CA GLY A 1183 -35.56 -10.98 2.79
C GLY A 1183 -37.08 -11.19 2.82
N GLY A 1184 -37.68 -11.69 1.74
CA GLY A 1184 -39.08 -12.19 1.72
C GLY A 1184 -40.11 -11.21 1.14
N THR A 1185 -39.72 -10.00 0.73
CA THR A 1185 -40.64 -9.05 0.07
C THR A 1185 -40.80 -9.27 -1.44
N MET A 1186 -39.74 -9.79 -2.11
CA MET A 1186 -39.71 -9.99 -3.56
C MET A 1186 -40.01 -11.43 -4.00
N SER A 1187 -39.62 -12.42 -3.19
CA SER A 1187 -39.86 -13.85 -3.47
C SER A 1187 -40.90 -14.41 -2.49
N LEU A 1188 -42.15 -14.46 -2.94
CA LEU A 1188 -43.28 -14.96 -2.15
C LEU A 1188 -43.28 -16.50 -2.02
N HIS A 1189 -42.82 -17.20 -3.06
CA HIS A 1189 -42.83 -18.67 -3.13
C HIS A 1189 -41.41 -19.25 -3.19
N MET A 1190 -40.67 -19.09 -2.10
CA MET A 1190 -39.31 -19.61 -2.00
C MET A 1190 -39.26 -21.14 -1.77
N PRO A 1191 -38.35 -21.88 -2.42
CA PRO A 1191 -38.12 -23.31 -2.17
C PRO A 1191 -37.74 -23.62 -0.71
N HIS A 1192 -38.03 -24.84 -0.23
CA HIS A 1192 -37.81 -25.24 1.17
C HIS A 1192 -36.36 -25.08 1.65
N PHE A 1193 -35.38 -25.37 0.80
CA PHE A 1193 -33.96 -25.23 1.14
C PHE A 1193 -33.58 -23.77 1.48
N PHE A 1194 -33.94 -22.83 0.62
CA PHE A 1194 -33.67 -21.41 0.85
C PHE A 1194 -34.48 -20.86 2.03
N LYS A 1195 -35.70 -21.36 2.27
CA LYS A 1195 -36.45 -21.03 3.50
C LYS A 1195 -35.69 -21.42 4.77
N ALA A 1196 -34.99 -22.55 4.79
CA ALA A 1196 -34.15 -22.96 5.90
C ALA A 1196 -32.92 -22.04 6.06
N MET A 1197 -32.21 -21.77 4.97
CA MET A 1197 -31.08 -20.83 4.98
C MET A 1197 -31.46 -19.42 5.43
N ASN A 1198 -32.68 -18.98 5.12
CA ASN A 1198 -33.15 -17.64 5.47
C ASN A 1198 -33.24 -17.41 7.00
N TYR A 1199 -33.31 -18.46 7.82
CA TYR A 1199 -33.25 -18.33 9.28
C TYR A 1199 -31.87 -17.91 9.80
N LEU A 1200 -30.80 -18.11 9.01
CA LEU A 1200 -29.45 -17.64 9.33
C LEU A 1200 -29.22 -16.18 8.90
N SER A 1201 -30.11 -15.64 8.07
CA SER A 1201 -30.00 -14.28 7.53
C SER A 1201 -30.63 -13.27 8.50
N PRO A 1202 -29.91 -12.22 8.92
CA PRO A 1202 -30.50 -11.14 9.72
C PRO A 1202 -31.61 -10.40 8.95
N MET A 1203 -31.59 -10.45 7.61
CA MET A 1203 -32.52 -9.74 6.73
C MET A 1203 -33.96 -10.21 6.92
N LYS A 1204 -34.18 -11.52 7.11
CA LYS A 1204 -35.51 -12.09 7.39
C LYS A 1204 -36.18 -11.43 8.59
N TYR A 1205 -35.42 -11.36 9.69
CA TYR A 1205 -35.91 -10.81 10.95
C TYR A 1205 -36.13 -9.30 10.83
N ALA A 1206 -35.22 -8.59 10.15
CA ALA A 1206 -35.37 -7.15 9.88
C ALA A 1206 -36.64 -6.84 9.10
N VAL A 1207 -36.90 -7.54 7.98
CA VAL A 1207 -38.14 -7.37 7.19
C VAL A 1207 -39.37 -7.65 8.04
N SER A 1208 -39.37 -8.75 8.79
CA SER A 1208 -40.51 -9.15 9.61
C SER A 1208 -40.83 -8.10 10.70
N ILE A 1209 -39.82 -7.55 11.37
CA ILE A 1209 -39.99 -6.50 12.38
C ILE A 1209 -40.56 -5.22 11.74
N CYS A 1210 -39.93 -4.75 10.65
CA CYS A 1210 -40.32 -3.52 9.98
C CYS A 1210 -41.73 -3.63 9.36
N ALA A 1211 -42.08 -4.77 8.77
CA ALA A 1211 -43.39 -5.00 8.18
C ALA A 1211 -44.49 -5.05 9.25
N ASN A 1212 -44.30 -5.84 10.32
CA ASN A 1212 -45.31 -5.93 11.39
C ASN A 1212 -45.57 -4.57 12.05
N LEU A 1213 -44.53 -3.78 12.34
CA LEU A 1213 -44.70 -2.46 12.94
C LEU A 1213 -45.21 -1.40 11.94
N GLY A 1214 -44.86 -1.53 10.66
CA GLY A 1214 -45.24 -0.59 9.61
C GLY A 1214 -46.68 -0.74 9.12
N PHE A 1215 -47.25 -1.95 9.18
CA PHE A 1215 -48.60 -2.27 8.66
C PHE A 1215 -49.65 -2.51 9.75
N LYS A 1216 -49.28 -2.93 10.95
CA LYS A 1216 -50.27 -3.21 12.01
C LYS A 1216 -51.07 -1.94 12.34
N ASN A 1217 -52.39 -2.10 12.45
CA ASN A 1217 -53.36 -1.02 12.70
C ASN A 1217 -53.40 0.09 11.62
N GLN A 1218 -53.02 -0.22 10.37
CA GLN A 1218 -53.20 0.70 9.23
C GLN A 1218 -54.40 0.29 8.37
N THR A 1219 -55.10 1.28 7.80
CA THR A 1219 -56.21 1.11 6.86
C THR A 1219 -55.88 1.80 5.53
N PHE A 1220 -56.30 1.20 4.41
CA PHE A 1220 -55.98 1.67 3.06
C PHE A 1220 -57.24 2.04 2.28
N SER A 1221 -57.22 3.20 1.60
CA SER A 1221 -58.34 3.73 0.80
C SER A 1221 -58.22 3.36 -0.68
N CYS A 1222 -59.36 3.08 -1.33
CA CYS A 1222 -59.45 2.69 -2.74
C CYS A 1222 -60.09 3.77 -3.63
N ASN A 1223 -59.59 3.91 -4.86
CA ASN A 1223 -59.96 4.99 -5.79
C ASN A 1223 -61.00 4.60 -6.87
N SER A 1224 -61.56 3.37 -6.84
CA SER A 1224 -62.54 2.90 -7.83
C SER A 1224 -63.70 2.14 -7.15
N THR A 1225 -64.87 2.15 -7.80
CA THR A 1225 -66.15 1.56 -7.36
C THR A 1225 -66.18 0.02 -7.32
N GLY A 1226 -65.01 -0.64 -7.27
CA GLY A 1226 -64.86 -2.08 -7.11
C GLY A 1226 -64.39 -2.44 -5.70
N ASP A 1227 -64.73 -3.65 -5.25
CA ASP A 1227 -64.27 -4.18 -3.98
C ASP A 1227 -62.76 -4.44 -4.02
N CYS A 1228 -61.98 -3.69 -3.25
CA CYS A 1228 -60.55 -3.92 -3.11
C CYS A 1228 -60.24 -5.19 -2.31
N SER A 1229 -59.25 -5.96 -2.79
CA SER A 1229 -58.80 -7.21 -2.18
C SER A 1229 -58.00 -7.04 -0.88
N LEU A 1230 -57.40 -5.87 -0.62
CA LEU A 1230 -56.57 -5.60 0.57
C LEU A 1230 -57.00 -4.27 1.25
N LYS A 1231 -57.82 -4.34 2.31
CA LYS A 1231 -58.36 -3.14 3.01
C LYS A 1231 -57.63 -2.82 4.31
N THR A 1232 -57.19 -3.84 5.05
CA THR A 1232 -56.47 -3.66 6.33
C THR A 1232 -55.01 -4.09 6.23
N GLY A 1233 -54.17 -3.54 7.11
CA GLY A 1233 -52.77 -3.97 7.20
C GLY A 1233 -52.58 -5.42 7.67
N GLN A 1234 -53.56 -6.02 8.35
CA GLN A 1234 -53.53 -7.45 8.68
C GLN A 1234 -53.73 -8.31 7.44
N ASP A 1235 -54.65 -7.93 6.55
CA ASP A 1235 -54.84 -8.60 5.26
C ASP A 1235 -53.54 -8.58 4.44
N VAL A 1236 -52.82 -7.45 4.47
CA VAL A 1236 -51.49 -7.33 3.84
C VAL A 1236 -50.50 -8.30 4.48
N LEU A 1237 -50.35 -8.31 5.80
CA LEU A 1237 -49.38 -9.20 6.47
C LEU A 1237 -49.66 -10.69 6.21
N GLN A 1238 -50.92 -11.09 6.15
CA GLN A 1238 -51.31 -12.46 5.81
C GLN A 1238 -51.06 -12.78 4.34
N TYR A 1239 -51.40 -11.86 3.43
CA TYR A 1239 -51.17 -12.04 1.99
C TYR A 1239 -49.69 -12.24 1.65
N TYR A 1240 -48.79 -11.47 2.27
CA TYR A 1240 -47.34 -11.58 2.03
C TYR A 1240 -46.63 -12.63 2.93
N ASN A 1241 -47.36 -13.37 3.78
CA ASN A 1241 -46.77 -14.29 4.78
C ASN A 1241 -45.74 -13.62 5.70
N LEU A 1242 -46.00 -12.38 6.12
CA LEU A 1242 -45.12 -11.57 6.98
C LEU A 1242 -45.60 -11.45 8.42
N GLU A 1243 -46.71 -12.09 8.79
CA GLU A 1243 -47.21 -12.10 10.16
C GLU A 1243 -46.24 -12.86 11.09
N ALA A 1244 -45.73 -12.19 12.12
CA ALA A 1244 -44.73 -12.78 13.02
C ALA A 1244 -44.80 -12.18 14.44
N ASN A 1245 -44.33 -12.97 15.43
CA ASN A 1245 -44.16 -12.48 16.79
C ASN A 1245 -42.93 -11.57 16.88
N ILE A 1246 -43.16 -10.28 17.11
CA ILE A 1246 -42.13 -9.22 17.15
C ILE A 1246 -41.01 -9.56 18.15
N GLY A 1247 -41.35 -10.04 19.35
CA GLY A 1247 -40.36 -10.36 20.39
C GLY A 1247 -39.42 -11.50 19.97
N ALA A 1248 -39.97 -12.55 19.34
CA ALA A 1248 -39.18 -13.65 18.80
C ALA A 1248 -38.27 -13.19 17.65
N MET A 1249 -38.74 -12.26 16.81
CA MET A 1249 -37.93 -11.72 15.72
C MET A 1249 -36.77 -10.84 16.22
N PHE A 1250 -36.99 -10.03 17.26
CA PHE A 1250 -35.91 -9.28 17.92
C PHE A 1250 -34.87 -10.21 18.58
N GLY A 1251 -35.32 -11.30 19.21
CA GLY A 1251 -34.41 -12.33 19.73
C GLY A 1251 -33.58 -12.97 18.62
N GLY A 1252 -34.21 -13.29 17.48
CA GLY A 1252 -33.54 -13.86 16.31
C GLY A 1252 -32.48 -12.94 15.69
N ILE A 1253 -32.81 -11.67 15.44
CA ILE A 1253 -31.85 -10.73 14.85
C ILE A 1253 -30.67 -10.44 15.78
N PHE A 1254 -30.90 -10.37 17.09
CA PHE A 1254 -29.83 -10.20 18.08
C PHE A 1254 -28.94 -11.45 18.19
N ALA A 1255 -29.52 -12.65 18.09
CA ALA A 1255 -28.73 -13.89 18.01
C ALA A 1255 -27.84 -13.90 16.76
N CYS A 1256 -28.35 -13.48 15.60
CA CYS A 1256 -27.53 -13.33 14.39
C CYS A 1256 -26.36 -12.37 14.61
N PHE A 1257 -26.59 -11.21 15.23
CA PHE A 1257 -25.53 -10.24 15.58
C PHE A 1257 -24.38 -10.89 16.38
N VAL A 1258 -24.72 -11.59 17.46
CA VAL A 1258 -23.72 -12.26 18.31
C VAL A 1258 -22.97 -13.36 17.54
N ILE A 1259 -23.69 -14.20 16.80
CA ILE A 1259 -23.10 -15.31 16.04
C ILE A 1259 -22.13 -14.78 14.98
N TYR A 1260 -22.52 -13.78 14.19
CA TYR A 1260 -21.70 -13.23 13.12
C TYR A 1260 -20.42 -12.61 13.69
N ARG A 1261 -20.51 -11.88 14.82
CA ARG A 1261 -19.32 -11.29 15.45
C ARG A 1261 -18.38 -12.35 16.04
N LEU A 1262 -18.92 -13.41 16.66
CA LEU A 1262 -18.12 -14.52 17.15
C LEU A 1262 -17.40 -15.26 16.02
N LEU A 1263 -18.08 -15.48 14.88
CA LEU A 1263 -17.47 -16.08 13.70
C LEU A 1263 -16.34 -15.20 13.13
N ALA A 1264 -16.54 -13.88 13.09
CA ALA A 1264 -15.52 -12.93 12.63
C ALA A 1264 -14.26 -12.94 13.53
N ILE A 1265 -14.43 -12.94 14.85
CA ILE A 1265 -13.30 -13.04 15.80
C ILE A 1265 -12.62 -14.41 15.69
N CYS A 1266 -13.42 -15.48 15.57
CA CYS A 1266 -12.93 -16.84 15.40
C CYS A 1266 -12.08 -16.99 14.12
N SER A 1267 -12.49 -16.38 13.00
CA SER A 1267 -11.70 -16.44 11.76
C SER A 1267 -10.33 -15.78 11.90
N ILE A 1268 -10.24 -14.66 12.60
CA ILE A 1268 -8.95 -14.00 12.89
C ILE A 1268 -8.09 -14.94 13.77
N TYR A 1269 -8.69 -15.52 14.80
CA TYR A 1269 -7.99 -16.44 15.70
C TYR A 1269 -7.48 -17.69 14.97
N VAL A 1270 -8.32 -18.33 14.16
CA VAL A 1270 -7.93 -19.49 13.35
C VAL A 1270 -6.82 -19.09 12.39
N ARG A 1271 -6.95 -17.94 11.73
CA ARG A 1271 -5.96 -17.48 10.77
C ARG A 1271 -4.59 -17.38 11.41
N VAL A 1272 -4.50 -16.61 12.49
CA VAL A 1272 -3.23 -16.31 13.15
C VAL A 1272 -2.62 -17.52 13.88
N LYS A 1273 -3.45 -18.44 14.36
CA LYS A 1273 -2.97 -19.63 15.07
C LYS A 1273 -2.46 -20.73 14.13
N TRP A 1274 -3.08 -20.90 12.96
CA TRP A 1274 -2.83 -22.05 12.08
C TRP A 1274 -2.13 -21.70 10.76
N PHE A 1275 -2.26 -20.48 10.25
CA PHE A 1275 -1.69 -20.02 8.98
C PHE A 1275 -0.70 -18.88 9.20
#